data_AF-A0AAF5CS03-F1
#
_entry.id   AF-A0AAF5CS03-F1
#
_cell.length_a   1.000
_cell.length_b   1.000
_cell.length_c   1.000
_cell.angle_alpha   90.00
_cell.angle_beta   90.00
_cell.angle_gamma   90.00
#
_symmetry.space_group_name_H-M   'P 1'
#
loop_
_entity.id
_entity.type
_entity.pdbx_description
1 polymer ?
#
loop_
_entity_poly.entity_id
_entity_poly.type
_entity_poly.pdbx_seq_one_letter_code
_entity_poly.pdbx_strand_id
1 'polypeptide(L)'
;MKSTKMGKGKDKELDELKQEVRMDEHQIPLEDLAKRYNTSLDKGLTSSTAAEYLARDGPNALSPPKTTPEWIKFCKNLFGGFALLLWVGSFLCYLAFTVDYLTIEHPNNDNLYLGIVLMTVVVITGCFQYYQENKSSKIMESFKSMVPTFALVYRNGEKIQIRADQLVVGDIVEVKGGDRVPADLRIISSFGFKVDNSSLTGESEPQSRSNECTHENPLETKNLAFFSTNAVEGTAKGIVIYTGDRTVMGRIAHLASGLDTGMTPIAKEIEHFIHLITGVAVFLGVTFFIIAFVLGYHWLTAVVFLIGIIVANVPEGLIATVTVCLTLTAKRMASKNCLVKNLEAVETLGSTSTICSDKTGTLTQNKMTVAHMWYDKSIYTCDTTEDQSNTQTDGRKGGTFDALINIATLCNRAEFKPGQNDVPIFRRECTGDASEIALLKFTELTLGDAMKYRNNNKKVVEIPFNSTNKFQVSIHDQPEGNLLVMKGAPERILDKCSTILINGQELELDDKFRNAFESAYLELGGMGERVLGFCDLKLDPSKYPKGFAFDTEDVNFPLENLRFVGLISMVDPPRAAVPDAVAKCRSAGIKVVMVTGDFGITAKAIAKSVGIISEGTETVEDIALRRGVTIDQVNPRDAKAAVIHGSDLRDMSDEQLAEIINNHTEIVFARTSPQQKLKIVEGFQKQGQIVAVTGDGVNDSPALKKADIGIAMGIAGSDVSKQAADMILLDDNFASIVVGVEEGRLIFDNLKKSIAYTLTSNIPEISPFLTYILLGIPLPLGTVTILCIDLGTDMVPAISLAYEEAESDIMKRPPRDPVRDKLVNERLISLAYGQIGMIQASAGFFTYFWIMADNGFLPWDLYQLRAQWDSRAINNVVDSYGQEWTYSNRKILEYTCQTAYFVSIVVVQWADLIISKTRRNSLVQQGMSNWTLNFGLIFETALAAFLCYCPGLDKGLRMYGLRFSWWFPALPFSILIFVYDEIRRYCIRRWPGGMIGPGVLSIPTSFKNAGLIPAFFIIIIVGIINTYCMIQLVECSKYFLFKYKLKKIDYGILAYYASYEFIKKNTIKTKIFPIIVWICLLSLQIGICSVFYVFVGTLTKELIEKNYNIIKYDIRLYYIGYLTPFIILGSFKSIRILTFLNLFANILLGLSLLSIFLILILSKHSFSEIKYYTNINGIFTALGTIMYAFEGQALVIPLSNHMEESNDMIKILICGMMIITVIAESSGVLGYLTYGNEVASSITLNLEDSKLLILIKIIFMIVIFISYLIQMFVPIDMILPYLKKFISKKYQNINYLENILRIFFVILTCIISILIPNLKSIISIIGVTCGMILALICPPIIHTFTFITPTKKAFKMIIIDSCIVLVGCIGIIFGLTSTIKNMIS
;
A
#
# COMPACT_ATOMS: atom_id res chain seq x y z
N MET A 1 32.30 -8.23 20.52
CA MET A 1 32.07 -7.82 21.93
C MET A 1 32.15 -6.30 22.18
N LYS A 2 33.10 -5.53 21.59
CA LYS A 2 33.12 -4.05 21.73
C LYS A 2 32.01 -3.32 20.96
N SER A 3 31.63 -3.80 19.77
CA SER A 3 30.51 -3.23 18.97
C SER A 3 29.14 -3.38 19.67
N THR A 4 28.86 -4.55 20.25
CA THR A 4 27.61 -4.80 20.99
C THR A 4 27.50 -4.06 22.33
N LYS A 5 28.62 -3.68 22.98
CA LYS A 5 28.61 -2.79 24.16
C LYS A 5 28.39 -1.33 23.77
N MET A 6 28.87 -0.87 22.61
CA MET A 6 28.65 0.50 22.13
C MET A 6 27.21 0.76 21.67
N GLY A 7 26.55 -0.22 21.03
CA GLY A 7 25.14 -0.11 20.65
C GLY A 7 24.21 0.11 21.85
N LYS A 8 24.37 -0.72 22.90
CA LYS A 8 23.59 -0.59 24.16
C LYS A 8 23.83 0.73 24.92
N GLY A 9 24.97 1.38 24.71
CA GLY A 9 25.26 2.69 25.32
C GLY A 9 24.50 3.82 24.63
N LYS A 10 24.47 3.80 23.29
CA LYS A 10 23.72 4.78 22.48
C LYS A 10 22.21 4.70 22.71
N ASP A 11 21.66 3.48 22.75
CA ASP A 11 20.22 3.31 22.96
C ASP A 11 19.79 3.89 24.32
N LYS A 12 20.61 3.70 25.37
CA LYS A 12 20.37 4.30 26.69
C LYS A 12 20.45 5.82 26.69
N GLU A 13 21.44 6.39 26.02
CA GLU A 13 21.59 7.85 25.88
C GLU A 13 20.39 8.47 25.13
N LEU A 14 19.92 7.81 24.08
CA LEU A 14 18.69 8.18 23.37
C LEU A 14 17.44 8.08 24.25
N ASP A 15 17.32 7.01 25.03
CA ASP A 15 16.21 6.85 25.97
C ASP A 15 16.23 7.91 27.08
N GLU A 16 17.40 8.36 27.52
CA GLU A 16 17.54 9.49 28.45
C GLU A 16 17.13 10.82 27.81
N LEU A 17 17.46 11.04 26.53
CA LEU A 17 17.06 12.25 25.79
C LEU A 17 15.56 12.31 25.51
N LYS A 18 14.91 11.15 25.39
CA LYS A 18 13.45 11.03 25.27
C LYS A 18 12.71 11.43 26.54
N GLN A 19 13.37 11.46 27.70
CA GLN A 19 12.76 11.90 28.95
C GLN A 19 12.74 13.44 29.04
N GLU A 20 11.69 13.97 29.67
CA GLU A 20 11.54 15.41 29.91
C GLU A 20 12.71 15.98 30.72
N VAL A 21 13.03 17.26 30.48
CA VAL A 21 14.14 17.95 31.15
C VAL A 21 13.79 18.14 32.63
N ARG A 22 14.51 17.45 33.52
CA ARG A 22 14.49 17.72 34.96
C ARG A 22 15.60 18.71 35.28
N MET A 23 15.22 19.90 35.73
CA MET A 23 16.15 20.95 36.17
C MET A 23 15.62 21.59 37.46
N ASP A 24 16.54 22.07 38.31
CA ASP A 24 16.24 22.61 39.64
C ASP A 24 16.63 24.09 39.77
N GLU A 25 17.43 24.60 38.83
CA GLU A 25 18.03 25.93 38.82
C GLU A 25 17.02 27.09 38.89
N HIS A 26 15.78 26.88 38.43
CA HIS A 26 14.71 27.88 38.51
C HIS A 26 14.06 27.99 39.90
N GLN A 27 14.16 26.95 40.72
CA GLN A 27 13.61 26.90 42.08
C GLN A 27 14.58 27.43 43.13
N ILE A 28 15.88 27.41 42.84
CA ILE A 28 16.93 27.84 43.77
C ILE A 28 16.95 29.38 43.87
N PRO A 29 17.10 29.96 45.10
CA PRO A 29 17.32 31.39 45.28
C PRO A 29 18.56 31.90 44.54
N LEU A 30 18.52 33.15 44.04
CA LEU A 30 19.60 33.71 43.19
C LEU A 30 20.98 33.71 43.87
N GLU A 31 21.03 33.92 45.18
CA GLU A 31 22.29 33.90 45.94
C GLU A 31 22.94 32.51 45.99
N ASP A 32 22.12 31.46 46.12
CA ASP A 32 22.61 30.08 46.16
C ASP A 32 22.97 29.57 44.77
N LEU A 33 22.26 30.03 43.74
CA LEU A 33 22.62 29.77 42.35
C LEU A 33 23.96 30.45 41.98
N ALA A 34 24.19 31.68 42.44
CA ALA A 34 25.45 32.38 42.25
C ALA A 34 26.64 31.65 42.93
N LYS A 35 26.42 31.10 44.15
CA LYS A 35 27.39 30.22 44.82
C LYS A 35 27.64 28.94 44.04
N ARG A 36 26.58 28.29 43.51
CA ARG A 36 26.70 27.03 42.73
C ARG A 36 27.57 27.18 41.49
N TYR A 37 27.55 28.36 40.85
CA TYR A 37 28.34 28.65 39.65
C TYR A 37 29.58 29.52 39.89
N ASN A 38 29.92 29.82 41.15
CA ASN A 38 31.04 30.72 41.51
C ASN A 38 31.04 32.06 40.74
N THR A 39 29.85 32.65 40.55
CA THR A 39 29.66 33.89 39.79
C THR A 39 29.18 35.03 40.69
N SER A 40 29.48 36.28 40.31
CA SER A 40 29.00 37.47 41.00
C SER A 40 27.83 38.09 40.24
N LEU A 41 26.69 38.33 40.89
CA LEU A 41 25.49 38.90 40.28
C LEU A 41 25.72 40.28 39.62
N ASP A 42 26.69 41.05 40.10
CA ASP A 42 27.01 42.38 39.57
C ASP A 42 28.22 42.38 38.62
N LYS A 43 29.28 41.64 38.96
CA LYS A 43 30.55 41.65 38.22
C LYS A 43 30.64 40.57 37.13
N GLY A 44 29.77 39.56 37.17
CA GLY A 44 29.90 38.36 36.35
C GLY A 44 31.15 37.54 36.67
N LEU A 45 31.54 36.66 35.75
CA LEU A 45 32.75 35.84 35.84
C LEU A 45 34.01 36.65 35.54
N THR A 46 35.17 36.14 35.99
CA THR A 46 36.45 36.68 35.54
C THR A 46 36.83 36.13 34.17
N SER A 47 37.60 36.86 33.37
CA SER A 47 38.04 36.37 32.05
C SER A 47 38.84 35.06 32.13
N SER A 48 39.57 34.84 33.24
CA SER A 48 40.33 33.61 33.47
C SER A 48 39.44 32.41 33.79
N THR A 49 38.45 32.57 34.67
CA THR A 49 37.48 31.51 35.01
C THR A 49 36.61 31.16 33.81
N ALA A 50 36.23 32.16 33.01
CA ALA A 50 35.50 31.92 31.76
C ALA A 50 36.33 31.09 30.76
N ALA A 51 37.63 31.34 30.64
CA ALA A 51 38.51 30.54 29.77
C ALA A 51 38.69 29.10 30.29
N GLU A 52 38.79 28.92 31.61
CA GLU A 52 38.84 27.61 32.26
C GLU A 52 37.55 26.81 32.00
N TYR A 53 36.39 27.43 32.16
CA TYR A 53 35.10 26.79 31.92
C TYR A 53 34.89 26.47 30.43
N LEU A 54 35.37 27.34 29.53
CA LEU A 54 35.31 27.09 28.09
C LEU A 54 36.16 25.87 27.69
N ALA A 55 37.33 25.71 28.30
CA ALA A 55 38.19 24.54 28.08
C ALA A 55 37.59 23.25 28.68
N ARG A 56 36.88 23.36 29.81
CA ARG A 56 36.23 22.22 30.49
C ARG A 56 34.98 21.73 29.79
N ASP A 57 34.08 22.65 29.42
CA ASP A 57 32.73 22.34 28.95
C ASP A 57 32.61 22.33 27.42
N GLY A 58 33.57 22.95 26.72
CA GLY A 58 33.52 23.16 25.28
C GLY A 58 32.78 24.46 24.89
N PRO A 59 32.76 24.79 23.58
CA PRO A 59 32.11 25.99 23.08
C PRO A 59 30.58 25.90 23.22
N ASN A 60 29.93 27.05 23.36
CA ASN A 60 28.47 27.16 23.29
C ASN A 60 27.98 27.08 21.83
N ALA A 61 28.06 25.88 21.27
CA ALA A 61 27.62 25.53 19.93
C ALA A 61 26.99 24.13 19.95
N LEU A 62 26.06 23.87 19.04
CA LEU A 62 25.49 22.54 18.85
C LEU A 62 26.51 21.65 18.14
N SER A 63 26.72 20.44 18.65
CA SER A 63 27.60 19.48 17.99
C SER A 63 26.96 19.00 16.69
N PRO A 64 27.63 19.15 15.53
CA PRO A 64 27.08 18.61 14.29
C PRO A 64 26.99 17.07 14.39
N PRO A 65 25.93 16.46 13.84
CA PRO A 65 25.81 15.00 13.85
C PRO A 65 26.98 14.37 13.08
N LYS A 66 27.39 13.17 13.52
CA LYS A 66 28.41 12.40 12.81
C LYS A 66 27.86 12.00 11.44
N THR A 67 28.25 12.73 10.40
CA THR A 67 27.89 12.41 9.01
C THR A 67 28.59 11.13 8.58
N THR A 68 27.87 10.23 7.92
CA THR A 68 28.50 9.11 7.22
C THR A 68 29.37 9.65 6.08
N PRO A 69 30.67 9.34 6.03
CA PRO A 69 31.52 9.75 4.91
C PRO A 69 30.93 9.32 3.56
N GLU A 70 31.01 10.21 2.58
CA GLU A 70 30.42 10.00 1.24
C GLU A 70 30.94 8.73 0.55
N TRP A 71 32.21 8.35 0.77
CA TRP A 71 32.77 7.11 0.23
C TRP A 71 32.10 5.85 0.82
N ILE A 72 31.62 5.89 2.08
CA ILE A 72 30.88 4.77 2.69
C ILE A 72 29.51 4.64 2.03
N LYS A 73 28.83 5.76 1.78
CA LYS A 73 27.54 5.76 1.05
C LYS A 73 27.73 5.19 -0.36
N PHE A 74 28.77 5.64 -1.06
CA PHE A 74 29.13 5.12 -2.38
C PHE A 74 29.39 3.61 -2.36
N CYS A 75 30.21 3.11 -1.42
CA CYS A 75 30.46 1.68 -1.26
C CYS A 75 29.19 0.89 -0.91
N LYS A 76 28.29 1.44 -0.10
CA LYS A 76 27.01 0.79 0.26
C LYS A 76 26.16 0.54 -0.99
N ASN A 77 26.13 1.48 -1.92
CA ASN A 77 25.39 1.34 -3.19
C ASN A 77 26.08 0.34 -4.15
N LEU A 78 27.42 0.30 -4.16
CA LEU A 78 28.18 -0.65 -4.99
C LEU A 78 28.08 -2.11 -4.54
N PHE A 79 27.85 -2.37 -3.25
CA PHE A 79 27.80 -3.72 -2.70
C PHE A 79 26.40 -4.13 -2.21
N GLY A 80 25.38 -3.32 -2.49
CA GLY A 80 24.00 -3.56 -2.08
C GLY A 80 23.24 -4.47 -3.04
N GLY A 81 22.39 -5.34 -2.50
CA GLY A 81 21.41 -6.13 -3.26
C GLY A 81 22.00 -6.97 -4.40
N PHE A 82 21.47 -6.80 -5.62
CA PHE A 82 21.91 -7.52 -6.82
C PHE A 82 23.37 -7.27 -7.20
N ALA A 83 23.93 -6.11 -6.83
CA ALA A 83 25.31 -5.78 -7.16
C ALA A 83 26.30 -6.81 -6.59
N LEU A 84 26.00 -7.41 -5.43
CA LEU A 84 26.82 -8.47 -4.85
C LEU A 84 26.85 -9.72 -5.75
N LEU A 85 25.71 -10.13 -6.32
CA LEU A 85 25.65 -11.27 -7.25
C LEU A 85 26.42 -10.99 -8.53
N LEU A 86 26.32 -9.76 -9.05
CA LEU A 86 27.06 -9.35 -10.24
C LEU A 86 28.57 -9.24 -9.98
N TRP A 87 29.00 -8.78 -8.80
CA TRP A 87 30.40 -8.83 -8.38
C TRP A 87 30.94 -10.25 -8.31
N VAL A 88 30.17 -11.17 -7.73
CA VAL A 88 30.52 -12.60 -7.68
C VAL A 88 30.59 -13.16 -9.11
N GLY A 89 29.64 -12.83 -9.97
CA GLY A 89 29.65 -13.20 -11.39
C GLY A 89 30.89 -12.68 -12.12
N SER A 90 31.23 -11.41 -11.94
CA SER A 90 32.41 -10.77 -12.53
C SER A 90 33.71 -11.44 -12.04
N PHE A 91 33.86 -11.66 -10.73
CA PHE A 91 35.03 -12.34 -10.16
C PHE A 91 35.17 -13.77 -10.70
N LEU A 92 34.07 -14.52 -10.79
CA LEU A 92 34.09 -15.87 -11.36
C LEU A 92 34.39 -15.88 -12.86
N CYS A 93 33.98 -14.85 -13.62
CA CYS A 93 34.37 -14.70 -15.02
C CYS A 93 35.88 -14.47 -15.18
N TYR A 94 36.48 -13.63 -14.34
CA TYR A 94 37.93 -13.47 -14.30
C TYR A 94 38.64 -14.78 -13.92
N LEU A 95 38.10 -15.52 -12.95
CA LEU A 95 38.63 -16.82 -12.58
C LEU A 95 38.57 -17.83 -13.75
N ALA A 96 37.43 -17.92 -14.44
CA ALA A 96 37.25 -18.79 -15.60
C ALA A 96 38.24 -18.42 -16.73
N PHE A 97 38.37 -17.13 -17.06
CA PHE A 97 39.36 -16.66 -18.02
C PHE A 97 40.80 -17.00 -17.60
N THR A 98 41.14 -16.81 -16.32
CA THR A 98 42.49 -17.13 -15.81
C THR A 98 42.80 -18.62 -15.98
N VAL A 99 41.82 -19.49 -15.72
CA VAL A 99 42.00 -20.94 -15.90
C VAL A 99 42.11 -21.30 -17.38
N ASP A 100 41.28 -20.72 -18.25
CA ASP A 100 41.37 -20.93 -19.71
C ASP A 100 42.73 -20.47 -20.25
N TYR A 101 43.23 -19.31 -19.79
CA TYR A 101 44.54 -18.79 -20.18
C TYR A 101 45.69 -19.71 -19.77
N LEU A 102 45.56 -20.39 -18.62
CA LEU A 102 46.57 -21.33 -18.13
C LEU A 102 46.47 -22.73 -18.77
N THR A 103 45.32 -23.10 -19.36
CA THR A 103 45.04 -24.47 -19.83
C THR A 103 44.91 -24.60 -21.35
N ILE A 104 44.53 -23.53 -22.06
CA ILE A 104 44.23 -23.53 -23.49
C ILE A 104 45.17 -22.56 -24.22
N GLU A 105 45.82 -23.00 -25.30
CA GLU A 105 46.81 -22.19 -26.07
C GLU A 105 46.20 -20.92 -26.69
N HIS A 106 44.89 -20.94 -26.97
CA HIS A 106 44.13 -19.82 -27.53
C HIS A 106 42.84 -19.59 -26.72
N PRO A 107 42.94 -18.99 -25.52
CA PRO A 107 41.79 -18.78 -24.64
C PRO A 107 40.76 -17.87 -25.29
N ASN A 108 39.49 -18.09 -24.97
CA ASN A 108 38.43 -17.24 -25.46
C ASN A 108 38.33 -15.97 -24.59
N ASN A 109 38.36 -14.80 -25.22
CA ASN A 109 38.29 -13.52 -24.50
C ASN A 109 36.89 -13.22 -23.94
N ASP A 110 35.90 -14.05 -24.25
CA ASP A 110 34.49 -13.84 -23.87
C ASP A 110 34.32 -13.71 -22.36
N ASN A 111 34.97 -14.57 -21.58
CA ASN A 111 34.93 -14.51 -20.11
C ASN A 111 35.57 -13.22 -19.58
N LEU A 112 36.63 -12.72 -20.22
CA LEU A 112 37.27 -11.45 -19.86
C LEU A 112 36.35 -10.26 -20.15
N TYR A 113 35.77 -10.20 -21.36
CA TYR A 113 34.84 -9.14 -21.75
C TYR A 113 33.60 -9.14 -20.84
N LEU A 114 33.02 -10.32 -20.59
CA LEU A 114 31.86 -10.44 -19.70
C LEU A 114 32.18 -9.96 -18.28
N GLY A 115 33.34 -10.34 -17.72
CA GLY A 115 33.78 -9.87 -16.41
C GLY A 115 33.90 -8.34 -16.33
N ILE A 116 34.49 -7.71 -17.36
CA ILE A 116 34.62 -6.25 -17.47
C ILE A 116 33.26 -5.57 -17.59
N VAL A 117 32.36 -6.14 -18.41
CA VAL A 117 31.02 -5.59 -18.63
C VAL A 117 30.21 -5.65 -17.34
N LEU A 118 30.15 -6.80 -16.65
CA LEU A 118 29.46 -6.94 -15.38
C LEU A 118 30.00 -5.97 -14.32
N MET A 119 31.32 -5.83 -14.21
CA MET A 119 31.93 -4.85 -13.31
C MET A 119 31.51 -3.42 -13.66
N THR A 120 31.48 -3.09 -14.95
CA THR A 120 31.11 -1.75 -15.43
C THR A 120 29.64 -1.47 -15.17
N VAL A 121 28.75 -2.45 -15.36
CA VAL A 121 27.33 -2.34 -15.02
C VAL A 121 27.15 -2.03 -13.53
N VAL A 122 27.85 -2.75 -12.65
CA VAL A 122 27.79 -2.51 -11.20
C VAL A 122 28.31 -1.11 -10.82
N VAL A 123 29.41 -0.68 -11.44
CA VAL A 123 29.97 0.67 -11.20
C VAL A 123 29.03 1.75 -11.68
N ILE A 124 28.47 1.63 -12.90
CA ILE A 124 27.55 2.61 -13.47
C ILE A 124 26.28 2.70 -12.62
N THR A 125 25.66 1.56 -12.30
CA THR A 125 24.44 1.51 -11.48
C THR A 125 24.68 2.09 -10.08
N GLY A 126 25.79 1.74 -9.42
CA GLY A 126 26.18 2.31 -8.13
C GLY A 126 26.45 3.82 -8.19
N CYS A 127 27.09 4.31 -9.25
CA CYS A 127 27.28 5.74 -9.49
C CYS A 127 25.95 6.47 -9.67
N PHE A 128 25.03 5.91 -10.45
CA PHE A 128 23.69 6.49 -10.65
C PHE A 128 22.90 6.55 -9.35
N GLN A 129 22.93 5.48 -8.53
CA GLN A 129 22.27 5.46 -7.22
C GLN A 129 22.87 6.49 -6.27
N TYR A 130 24.20 6.52 -6.15
CA TYR A 130 24.90 7.48 -5.29
C TYR A 130 24.65 8.94 -5.70
N TYR A 131 24.68 9.24 -7.00
CA TYR A 131 24.42 10.58 -7.49
C TYR A 131 23.03 11.09 -7.06
N GLN A 132 22.04 10.20 -7.05
CA GLN A 132 20.66 10.53 -6.68
C GLN A 132 20.48 10.70 -5.16
N GLU A 133 21.13 9.87 -4.35
CA GLU A 133 21.18 10.06 -2.89
C GLU A 133 21.91 11.36 -2.50
N ASN A 134 22.99 11.71 -3.20
CA ASN A 134 23.79 12.88 -2.87
C ASN A 134 23.09 14.18 -3.28
N LYS A 135 22.37 14.21 -4.41
CA LYS A 135 21.57 15.37 -4.81
C LYS A 135 20.54 15.76 -3.73
N SER A 136 19.95 14.76 -3.10
CA SER A 136 19.03 14.90 -1.96
C SER A 136 19.73 15.41 -0.70
N SER A 137 20.96 14.96 -0.45
CA SER A 137 21.77 15.35 0.72
C SER A 137 22.33 16.78 0.62
N LYS A 138 22.74 17.26 -0.56
CA LYS A 138 23.36 18.60 -0.74
C LYS A 138 22.43 19.77 -0.41
N ILE A 139 21.12 19.58 -0.51
CA ILE A 139 20.13 20.59 -0.08
C ILE A 139 20.27 20.88 1.43
N MET A 140 20.86 19.96 2.22
CA MET A 140 21.04 20.11 3.66
C MET A 140 22.15 21.09 4.07
N GLU A 141 23.19 21.30 3.23
CA GLU A 141 24.40 22.02 3.65
C GLU A 141 24.22 23.55 3.67
N SER A 142 23.34 24.12 2.84
CA SER A 142 23.13 25.56 2.75
C SER A 142 22.51 26.19 4.01
N PHE A 143 22.04 25.37 4.95
CA PHE A 143 21.25 25.81 6.11
C PHE A 143 22.04 25.89 7.42
N LYS A 144 23.35 25.61 7.44
CA LYS A 144 24.19 25.63 8.67
C LYS A 144 24.46 27.03 9.26
N SER A 145 23.86 28.09 8.74
CA SER A 145 24.22 29.49 9.04
C SER A 145 23.42 30.19 10.16
N MET A 146 22.70 29.46 11.02
CA MET A 146 21.69 30.05 11.91
C MET A 146 22.11 30.43 13.35
N VAL A 147 23.35 30.20 13.76
CA VAL A 147 23.80 30.54 15.12
C VAL A 147 23.98 32.06 15.24
N PRO A 148 23.39 32.74 16.24
CA PRO A 148 23.65 34.16 16.46
C PRO A 148 25.14 34.40 16.66
N THR A 149 25.70 35.38 15.98
CA THR A 149 27.15 35.56 15.90
C THR A 149 27.74 36.22 17.15
N PHE A 150 26.95 36.95 17.93
CA PHE A 150 27.42 37.73 19.08
C PHE A 150 26.44 37.71 20.26
N ALA A 151 26.99 37.84 21.47
CA ALA A 151 26.28 37.94 22.74
C ALA A 151 26.91 39.04 23.61
N LEU A 152 26.11 39.60 24.52
CA LEU A 152 26.50 40.74 25.34
C LEU A 152 26.63 40.29 26.80
N VAL A 153 27.86 40.23 27.31
CA VAL A 153 28.20 39.58 28.59
C VAL A 153 28.87 40.56 29.55
N TYR A 154 28.67 40.33 30.86
CA TYR A 154 29.42 40.98 31.93
C TYR A 154 30.57 40.08 32.39
N ARG A 155 31.80 40.54 32.19
CA ARG A 155 33.01 39.87 32.71
C ARG A 155 33.93 40.90 33.36
N ASN A 156 34.45 40.60 34.56
CA ASN A 156 35.20 41.55 35.40
C ASN A 156 34.44 42.87 35.71
N GLY A 157 33.11 42.86 35.67
CA GLY A 157 32.26 44.06 35.80
C GLY A 157 32.15 44.93 34.55
N GLU A 158 32.82 44.57 33.46
CA GLU A 158 32.73 45.27 32.18
C GLU A 158 31.75 44.58 31.23
N LYS A 159 31.02 45.40 30.48
CA LYS A 159 30.05 44.95 29.47
C LYS A 159 30.77 44.77 28.13
N ILE A 160 30.94 43.52 27.70
CA ILE A 160 31.74 43.15 26.52
C ILE A 160 30.85 42.39 25.53
N GLN A 161 31.02 42.68 24.24
CA GLN A 161 30.40 41.89 23.18
C GLN A 161 31.36 40.78 22.76
N ILE A 162 30.94 39.52 22.92
CA ILE A 162 31.72 38.34 22.57
C ILE A 162 30.98 37.51 21.53
N ARG A 163 31.67 36.58 20.88
CA ARG A 163 30.98 35.59 20.04
C ARG A 163 30.19 34.62 20.92
N ALA A 164 29.01 34.19 20.44
CA ALA A 164 28.13 33.34 21.23
C ALA A 164 28.75 31.97 21.58
N ASP A 165 29.70 31.48 20.78
CA ASP A 165 30.44 30.23 20.99
C ASP A 165 31.41 30.28 22.19
N GLN A 166 31.74 31.48 22.68
CA GLN A 166 32.62 31.70 23.83
C GLN A 166 31.89 31.86 25.17
N LEU A 167 30.55 31.74 25.18
CA LEU A 167 29.75 31.79 26.41
C LEU A 167 29.93 30.51 27.23
N VAL A 168 29.97 30.65 28.54
CA VAL A 168 30.10 29.53 29.49
C VAL A 168 29.04 29.59 30.59
N VAL A 169 28.83 28.46 31.26
CA VAL A 169 27.93 28.38 32.43
C VAL A 169 28.43 29.33 33.52
N GLY A 170 27.52 30.15 34.07
CA GLY A 170 27.82 31.16 35.08
C GLY A 170 28.07 32.58 34.55
N ASP A 171 28.23 32.78 33.24
CA ASP A 171 28.31 34.11 32.64
C ASP A 171 27.00 34.89 32.87
N ILE A 172 27.09 36.22 33.00
CA ILE A 172 25.91 37.09 33.07
C ILE A 172 25.70 37.75 31.72
N VAL A 173 24.58 37.47 31.08
CA VAL A 173 24.23 37.94 29.74
C VAL A 173 23.12 38.99 29.85
N GLU A 174 23.24 40.06 29.07
CA GLU A 174 22.18 41.04 28.85
C GLU A 174 21.53 40.80 27.49
N VAL A 175 20.20 40.74 27.47
CA VAL A 175 19.39 40.55 26.26
C VAL A 175 18.42 41.71 26.13
N LYS A 176 18.29 42.26 24.92
CA LYS A 176 17.36 43.35 24.60
C LYS A 176 16.35 42.89 23.55
N GLY A 177 15.21 43.57 23.47
CA GLY A 177 14.24 43.36 22.38
C GLY A 177 14.92 43.46 21.01
N GLY A 178 14.73 42.43 20.19
CA GLY A 178 15.41 42.22 18.90
C GLY A 178 16.54 41.20 18.93
N ASP A 179 17.10 40.89 20.11
CA ASP A 179 18.20 39.93 20.23
C ASP A 179 17.67 38.48 20.30
N ARG A 180 18.48 37.54 19.81
CA ARG A 180 18.30 36.10 20.09
C ARG A 180 18.97 35.74 21.40
N VAL A 181 18.26 34.98 22.23
CA VAL A 181 18.79 34.46 23.48
C VAL A 181 19.92 33.45 23.18
N PRO A 182 21.17 33.72 23.61
CA PRO A 182 22.34 33.00 23.11
C PRO A 182 22.64 31.68 23.84
N ALA A 183 22.02 31.43 25.00
CA ALA A 183 22.14 30.23 25.82
C ALA A 183 20.90 30.13 26.74
N ASP A 184 20.72 29.06 27.50
CA ASP A 184 19.64 29.04 28.50
C ASP A 184 20.03 29.93 29.69
N LEU A 185 19.15 30.85 30.07
CA LEU A 185 19.39 31.89 31.07
C LEU A 185 18.41 31.81 32.25
N ARG A 186 18.92 31.94 33.48
CA ARG A 186 18.12 32.25 34.67
C ARG A 186 18.03 33.77 34.83
N ILE A 187 16.82 34.32 34.76
CA ILE A 187 16.59 35.77 34.84
C ILE A 187 16.88 36.30 36.24
N ILE A 188 17.78 37.28 36.33
CA ILE A 188 18.14 38.02 37.55
C ILE A 188 17.25 39.27 37.68
N SER A 189 17.12 40.01 36.57
CA SER A 189 16.33 41.24 36.49
C SER A 189 15.74 41.39 35.09
N SER A 190 14.54 41.96 35.01
CA SER A 190 13.78 42.12 33.76
C SER A 190 12.94 43.39 33.81
N PHE A 191 12.96 44.19 32.74
CA PHE A 191 12.13 45.38 32.57
C PHE A 191 11.29 45.24 31.30
N GLY A 192 10.00 44.92 31.48
CA GLY A 192 9.08 44.69 30.36
C GLY A 192 9.51 43.56 29.43
N PHE A 193 10.36 42.64 29.89
CA PHE A 193 10.99 41.63 29.04
C PHE A 193 9.97 40.56 28.61
N LYS A 194 9.78 40.40 27.31
CA LYS A 194 8.99 39.32 26.72
C LYS A 194 9.80 38.57 25.68
N VAL A 195 9.65 37.25 25.66
CA VAL A 195 10.33 36.36 24.72
C VAL A 195 9.32 35.57 23.91
N ASP A 196 9.65 35.32 22.65
CA ASP A 196 8.93 34.44 21.76
C ASP A 196 9.45 33.00 21.93
N ASN A 197 8.59 32.15 22.48
CA ASN A 197 8.88 30.73 22.73
C ASN A 197 8.36 29.82 21.61
N SER A 198 8.04 30.34 20.43
CA SER A 198 7.54 29.57 19.28
C SER A 198 8.46 28.40 18.92
N SER A 199 9.78 28.56 19.03
CA SER A 199 10.75 27.48 18.81
C SER A 199 10.53 26.27 19.74
N LEU A 200 10.08 26.46 20.99
CA LEU A 200 9.92 25.37 21.96
C LEU A 200 8.49 24.87 22.08
N THR A 201 7.53 25.80 21.97
CA THR A 201 6.12 25.55 22.28
C THR A 201 5.24 25.48 21.03
N GLY A 202 5.71 26.01 19.89
CA GLY A 202 4.90 26.26 18.70
C GLY A 202 4.07 27.55 18.78
N GLU A 203 4.01 28.21 19.93
CA GLU A 203 3.16 29.39 20.16
C GLU A 203 3.95 30.69 19.96
N SER A 204 3.46 31.57 19.09
CA SER A 204 4.07 32.86 18.75
C SER A 204 3.71 33.99 19.73
N GLU A 205 2.86 33.73 20.73
CA GLU A 205 2.47 34.73 21.73
C GLU A 205 3.66 35.10 22.63
N PRO A 206 4.07 36.39 22.70
CA PRO A 206 5.18 36.82 23.54
C PRO A 206 4.93 36.55 25.03
N GLN A 207 5.78 35.72 25.63
CA GLN A 207 5.68 35.32 27.02
C GLN A 207 6.50 36.25 27.92
N SER A 208 5.84 36.83 28.93
CA SER A 208 6.51 37.68 29.92
C SER A 208 7.49 36.91 30.80
N ARG A 209 8.62 37.55 31.09
CA ARG A 209 9.69 37.00 31.92
C ARG A 209 9.90 37.86 33.16
N SER A 210 10.14 37.20 34.29
CA SER A 210 10.35 37.80 35.61
C SER A 210 11.50 37.12 36.34
N ASN A 211 11.97 37.64 37.46
CA ASN A 211 12.98 36.97 38.29
C ASN A 211 12.39 35.89 39.23
N GLU A 212 11.08 35.93 39.50
CA GLU A 212 10.34 35.02 40.39
C GLU A 212 9.96 33.69 39.75
N CYS A 213 10.14 32.58 40.49
CA CYS A 213 9.66 31.27 40.09
C CYS A 213 8.12 31.22 40.15
N THR A 214 7.49 30.84 39.04
CA THR A 214 6.02 30.87 38.90
C THR A 214 5.40 29.50 38.68
N HIS A 215 6.20 28.50 38.30
CA HIS A 215 5.72 27.16 38.02
C HIS A 215 6.81 26.12 38.31
N GLU A 216 6.41 24.90 38.69
CA GLU A 216 7.36 23.81 38.91
C GLU A 216 8.00 23.34 37.59
N ASN A 217 7.23 23.33 36.51
CA ASN A 217 7.73 22.98 35.18
C ASN A 217 8.66 24.11 34.65
N PRO A 218 9.93 23.82 34.35
CA PRO A 218 10.87 24.80 33.82
C PRO A 218 10.39 25.46 32.51
N LEU A 219 9.66 24.77 31.65
CA LEU A 219 9.19 25.34 30.38
C LEU A 219 8.12 26.44 30.57
N GLU A 220 7.40 26.40 31.69
CA GLU A 220 6.27 27.30 31.96
C GLU A 220 6.63 28.43 32.93
N THR A 221 7.70 28.29 33.72
CA THR A 221 8.10 29.35 34.63
C THR A 221 8.62 30.58 33.88
N LYS A 222 8.27 31.77 34.40
CA LYS A 222 8.68 33.08 33.84
C LYS A 222 10.14 33.43 34.06
N ASN A 223 10.87 32.66 34.85
CA ASN A 223 12.19 33.03 35.34
C ASN A 223 13.37 32.39 34.62
N LEU A 224 13.06 31.74 33.50
CA LEU A 224 13.98 31.20 32.52
C LEU A 224 13.75 31.83 31.14
N ALA A 225 14.83 32.02 30.38
CA ALA A 225 14.80 32.27 28.94
C ALA A 225 15.67 31.24 28.23
N PHE A 226 15.26 30.78 27.04
CA PHE A 226 15.84 29.59 26.42
C PHE A 226 16.66 29.92 25.17
N PHE A 227 17.68 29.11 24.90
CA PHE A 227 18.47 29.18 23.67
C PHE A 227 17.56 29.15 22.43
N SER A 228 17.88 30.00 21.43
CA SER A 228 17.15 30.19 20.17
C SER A 228 15.80 30.93 20.24
N THR A 229 15.36 31.34 21.43
CA THR A 229 14.18 32.22 21.57
C THR A 229 14.52 33.65 21.20
N ASN A 230 13.56 34.41 20.66
CA ASN A 230 13.76 35.82 20.32
C ASN A 230 13.22 36.70 21.45
N ALA A 231 13.98 37.68 21.90
CA ALA A 231 13.45 38.74 22.75
C ALA A 231 12.59 39.68 21.90
N VAL A 232 11.30 39.79 22.21
CA VAL A 232 10.36 40.62 21.45
C VAL A 232 10.42 42.07 21.91
N GLU A 233 10.40 42.27 23.23
CA GLU A 233 10.44 43.60 23.84
C GLU A 233 11.09 43.57 25.22
N GLY A 234 11.44 44.76 25.72
CA GLY A 234 12.06 44.95 27.03
C GLY A 234 13.54 44.58 27.09
N THR A 235 14.07 44.53 28.31
CA THR A 235 15.47 44.17 28.59
C THR A 235 15.55 43.23 29.79
N ALA A 236 16.49 42.29 29.76
CA ALA A 236 16.76 41.42 30.89
C ALA A 236 18.25 41.10 31.06
N LYS A 237 18.62 40.81 32.30
CA LYS A 237 19.91 40.21 32.67
C LYS A 237 19.68 38.82 33.22
N GLY A 238 20.48 37.85 32.80
CA GLY A 238 20.38 36.48 33.30
C GLY A 238 21.72 35.74 33.40
N ILE A 239 21.78 34.75 34.28
CA ILE A 239 22.92 33.84 34.45
C ILE A 239 22.78 32.69 33.45
N VAL A 240 23.84 32.36 32.71
CA VAL A 240 23.88 31.19 31.83
C VAL A 240 23.85 29.91 32.67
N ILE A 241 22.83 29.08 32.48
CA ILE A 241 22.67 27.80 33.18
C ILE A 241 23.12 26.61 32.33
N TYR A 242 22.79 26.61 31.04
CA TYR A 242 23.18 25.56 30.08
C TYR A 242 23.73 26.16 28.80
N THR A 243 24.69 25.46 28.20
CA THR A 243 25.38 25.83 26.95
C THR A 243 25.39 24.65 25.96
N GLY A 244 25.40 24.96 24.66
CA GLY A 244 25.50 23.99 23.58
C GLY A 244 24.41 22.90 23.60
N ASP A 245 24.81 21.64 23.43
CA ASP A 245 23.92 20.47 23.41
C ASP A 245 23.14 20.25 24.73
N ARG A 246 23.61 20.83 25.85
CA ARG A 246 22.95 20.72 27.16
C ARG A 246 21.73 21.63 27.30
N THR A 247 21.61 22.65 26.45
CA THR A 247 20.43 23.53 26.43
C THR A 247 19.17 22.73 26.10
N VAL A 248 18.00 23.22 26.49
CA VAL A 248 16.72 22.55 26.17
C VAL A 248 16.60 22.33 24.65
N MET A 249 16.90 23.37 23.88
CA MET A 249 16.87 23.29 22.42
C MET A 249 18.00 22.43 21.85
N GLY A 250 19.19 22.42 22.47
CA GLY A 250 20.29 21.54 22.11
C GLY A 250 19.96 20.05 22.30
N ARG A 251 19.24 19.71 23.39
CA ARG A 251 18.73 18.35 23.62
C ARG A 251 17.72 17.92 22.56
N ILE A 252 16.82 18.83 22.16
CA ILE A 252 15.83 18.57 21.09
C ILE A 252 16.53 18.36 19.75
N ALA A 253 17.48 19.22 19.40
CA ALA A 253 18.28 19.08 18.18
C ALA A 253 19.09 17.78 18.18
N HIS A 254 19.69 17.43 19.33
CA HIS A 254 20.45 16.19 19.47
C HIS A 254 19.54 14.96 19.31
N LEU A 255 18.37 14.95 19.96
CA LEU A 255 17.35 13.92 19.79
C LEU A 255 16.91 13.79 18.32
N ALA A 256 16.54 14.89 17.66
CA ALA A 256 16.15 14.89 16.25
C ALA A 256 17.28 14.39 15.34
N SER A 257 18.55 14.71 15.64
CA SER A 257 19.68 14.24 14.85
C SER A 257 20.08 12.78 15.11
N GLY A 258 19.81 12.28 16.32
CA GLY A 258 20.19 10.94 16.78
C GLY A 258 19.15 9.87 16.48
N LEU A 259 17.91 10.26 16.16
CA LEU A 259 16.85 9.32 15.80
C LEU A 259 17.12 8.66 14.44
N ASP A 260 17.01 7.33 14.42
CA ASP A 260 17.05 6.55 13.19
C ASP A 260 15.73 6.73 12.41
N THR A 261 15.84 7.08 11.13
CA THR A 261 14.71 7.24 10.22
C THR A 261 14.05 5.90 9.89
N GLY A 262 14.73 4.78 10.15
CA GLY A 262 14.25 3.47 9.74
C GLY A 262 14.20 3.31 8.21
N MET A 263 13.65 2.18 7.76
CA MET A 263 13.46 1.90 6.33
C MET A 263 12.07 2.33 5.89
N THR A 264 11.99 3.06 4.78
CA THR A 264 10.75 3.44 4.13
C THR A 264 9.95 2.21 3.67
N PRO A 265 8.62 2.30 3.51
CA PRO A 265 7.81 1.20 2.98
C PRO A 265 8.30 0.71 1.62
N ILE A 266 8.65 1.61 0.69
CA ILE A 266 9.17 1.21 -0.61
C ILE A 266 10.53 0.51 -0.53
N ALA A 267 11.44 0.96 0.34
CA ALA A 267 12.73 0.29 0.55
C ALA A 267 12.53 -1.15 1.06
N LYS A 268 11.61 -1.35 2.02
CA LYS A 268 11.24 -2.69 2.52
C LYS A 268 10.68 -3.58 1.41
N GLU A 269 9.90 -3.01 0.49
CA GLU A 269 9.34 -3.73 -0.66
C GLU A 269 10.42 -4.09 -1.70
N ILE A 270 11.36 -3.18 -1.98
CA ILE A 270 12.50 -3.43 -2.87
C ILE A 270 13.42 -4.51 -2.28
N GLU A 271 13.71 -4.46 -0.97
CA GLU A 271 14.50 -5.49 -0.29
C GLU A 271 13.82 -6.87 -0.36
N HIS A 272 12.52 -6.93 -0.06
CA HIS A 272 11.73 -8.15 -0.19
C HIS A 272 11.79 -8.74 -1.60
N PHE A 273 11.64 -7.88 -2.61
CA PHE A 273 11.75 -8.23 -4.01
C PHE A 273 13.16 -8.76 -4.37
N ILE A 274 14.23 -8.07 -3.95
CA ILE A 274 15.62 -8.50 -4.20
C ILE A 274 15.87 -9.88 -3.60
N HIS A 275 15.42 -10.14 -2.37
CA HIS A 275 15.56 -11.46 -1.73
C HIS A 275 14.81 -12.55 -2.49
N LEU A 276 13.60 -12.25 -2.99
CA LEU A 276 12.79 -13.19 -3.74
C LEU A 276 13.47 -13.60 -5.05
N ILE A 277 13.92 -12.63 -5.85
CA ILE A 277 14.60 -12.89 -7.13
C ILE A 277 15.96 -13.54 -6.90
N THR A 278 16.74 -13.07 -5.92
CA THR A 278 18.02 -13.71 -5.57
C THR A 278 17.81 -15.17 -5.17
N GLY A 279 16.75 -15.46 -4.42
CA GLY A 279 16.37 -16.83 -4.04
C GLY A 279 16.09 -17.71 -5.27
N VAL A 280 15.34 -17.21 -6.24
CA VAL A 280 15.05 -17.92 -7.51
C VAL A 280 16.32 -18.10 -8.34
N ALA A 281 17.14 -17.05 -8.48
CA ALA A 281 18.39 -17.06 -9.25
C ALA A 281 19.38 -18.09 -8.71
N VAL A 282 19.60 -18.10 -7.38
CA VAL A 282 20.49 -19.06 -6.72
C VAL A 282 19.92 -20.48 -6.81
N PHE A 283 18.60 -20.64 -6.62
CA PHE A 283 17.96 -21.95 -6.72
C PHE A 283 18.11 -22.57 -8.11
N LEU A 284 17.79 -21.81 -9.17
CA LEU A 284 17.96 -22.26 -10.55
C LEU A 284 19.44 -22.49 -10.87
N GLY A 285 20.30 -21.52 -10.54
CA GLY A 285 21.75 -21.62 -10.78
C GLY A 285 22.36 -22.89 -10.18
N VAL A 286 22.16 -23.14 -8.89
CA VAL A 286 22.71 -24.31 -8.19
C VAL A 286 22.11 -25.61 -8.71
N THR A 287 20.80 -25.64 -8.99
CA THR A 287 20.14 -26.84 -9.52
C THR A 287 20.74 -27.24 -10.87
N PHE A 288 20.89 -26.28 -11.77
CA PHE A 288 21.45 -26.54 -13.10
C PHE A 288 22.96 -26.76 -13.07
N PHE A 289 23.68 -26.19 -12.10
CA PHE A 289 25.08 -26.55 -11.85
C PHE A 289 25.23 -28.04 -11.50
N ILE A 290 24.37 -28.56 -10.59
CA ILE A 290 24.36 -29.98 -10.23
C ILE A 290 23.99 -30.84 -11.44
N ILE A 291 22.96 -30.44 -12.21
CA ILE A 291 22.56 -31.16 -13.43
C ILE A 291 23.71 -31.19 -14.44
N ALA A 292 24.38 -30.06 -14.68
CA ALA A 292 25.54 -30.00 -15.58
C ALA A 292 26.65 -30.94 -15.12
N PHE A 293 26.93 -31.00 -13.82
CA PHE A 293 27.91 -31.94 -13.27
C PHE A 293 27.49 -33.41 -13.50
N VAL A 294 26.21 -33.74 -13.30
CA VAL A 294 25.65 -35.09 -13.54
C VAL A 294 25.68 -35.47 -15.01
N LEU A 295 25.47 -34.52 -15.92
CA LEU A 295 25.56 -34.71 -17.37
C LEU A 295 27.01 -34.85 -17.89
N GLY A 296 28.02 -34.78 -17.01
CA GLY A 296 29.43 -34.99 -17.36
C GLY A 296 30.16 -33.74 -17.87
N TYR A 297 29.63 -32.55 -17.61
CA TYR A 297 30.33 -31.31 -17.93
C TYR A 297 31.52 -31.08 -17.00
N HIS A 298 32.61 -30.52 -17.54
CA HIS A 298 33.74 -30.10 -16.72
C HIS A 298 33.29 -29.03 -15.70
N TRP A 299 33.75 -29.14 -14.45
CA TRP A 299 33.37 -28.21 -13.37
C TRP A 299 33.52 -26.73 -13.74
N LEU A 300 34.54 -26.34 -14.51
CA LEU A 300 34.71 -24.97 -15.02
C LEU A 300 33.55 -24.54 -15.90
N THR A 301 33.17 -25.38 -16.86
CA THR A 301 32.03 -25.14 -17.75
C THR A 301 30.72 -25.09 -16.96
N ALA A 302 30.56 -25.96 -15.95
CA ALA A 302 29.41 -25.90 -15.05
C ALA A 302 29.36 -24.59 -14.26
N VAL A 303 30.50 -24.06 -13.80
CA VAL A 303 30.58 -22.73 -13.16
C VAL A 303 30.20 -21.61 -14.15
N VAL A 304 30.65 -21.67 -15.40
CA VAL A 304 30.26 -20.68 -16.43
C VAL A 304 28.74 -20.69 -16.65
N PHE A 305 28.11 -21.88 -16.66
CA PHE A 305 26.66 -21.99 -16.77
C PHE A 305 25.92 -21.45 -15.56
N LEU A 306 26.44 -21.71 -14.36
CA LEU A 306 25.92 -21.12 -13.12
C LEU A 306 25.90 -19.59 -13.23
N ILE A 307 26.98 -18.97 -13.72
CA ILE A 307 27.06 -17.52 -13.92
C ILE A 307 26.02 -17.06 -14.94
N GLY A 308 25.96 -17.71 -16.11
CA GLY A 308 25.00 -17.35 -17.16
C GLY A 308 23.55 -17.39 -16.68
N ILE A 309 23.19 -18.40 -15.88
CA ILE A 309 21.84 -18.53 -15.29
C ILE A 309 21.60 -17.46 -14.23
N ILE A 310 22.59 -17.15 -13.38
CA ILE A 310 22.43 -16.09 -12.36
C ILE A 310 22.25 -14.73 -13.03
N VAL A 311 23.10 -14.40 -14.01
CA VAL A 311 23.03 -13.13 -14.76
C VAL A 311 21.67 -13.01 -15.46
N ALA A 312 21.22 -14.05 -16.19
CA ALA A 312 19.91 -14.04 -16.85
C ALA A 312 18.70 -13.92 -15.87
N ASN A 313 18.88 -14.19 -14.58
CA ASN A 313 17.81 -14.04 -13.58
C ASN A 313 17.82 -12.66 -12.89
N VAL A 314 18.90 -11.89 -12.98
CA VAL A 314 19.04 -10.61 -12.27
C VAL A 314 18.64 -9.50 -13.24
N PRO A 315 17.52 -8.78 -13.02
CA PRO A 315 17.12 -7.72 -13.93
C PRO A 315 17.96 -6.46 -13.69
N GLU A 316 19.06 -6.29 -14.43
CA GLU A 316 20.05 -5.23 -14.15
C GLU A 316 19.49 -3.82 -14.34
N GLY A 317 18.56 -3.63 -15.28
CA GLY A 317 17.92 -2.35 -15.57
C GLY A 317 16.86 -1.92 -14.55
N LEU A 318 16.40 -2.83 -13.69
CA LEU A 318 15.19 -2.58 -12.90
C LEU A 318 15.39 -1.55 -11.79
N ILE A 319 16.52 -1.59 -11.06
CA ILE A 319 16.75 -0.62 -9.98
C ILE A 319 16.87 0.80 -10.56
N ALA A 320 17.54 0.94 -11.71
CA ALA A 320 17.63 2.21 -12.42
C ALA A 320 16.24 2.68 -12.87
N THR A 321 15.41 1.78 -13.39
CA THR A 321 14.03 2.05 -13.80
C THR A 321 13.18 2.55 -12.63
N VAL A 322 13.13 1.82 -11.51
CA VAL A 322 12.37 2.21 -10.30
C VAL A 322 12.79 3.60 -9.83
N THR A 323 14.09 3.86 -9.82
CA THR A 323 14.69 5.11 -9.38
C THR A 323 14.31 6.29 -10.30
N VAL A 324 14.32 6.08 -11.62
CA VAL A 324 13.86 7.09 -12.59
C VAL A 324 12.35 7.33 -12.46
N CYS A 325 11.55 6.28 -12.26
CA CYS A 325 10.10 6.39 -12.05
C CYS A 325 9.76 7.25 -10.82
N LEU A 326 10.46 7.03 -9.70
CA LEU A 326 10.33 7.86 -8.49
C LEU A 326 10.75 9.31 -8.74
N THR A 327 11.86 9.53 -9.47
CA THR A 327 12.35 10.87 -9.83
C THR A 327 11.34 11.65 -10.68
N LEU A 328 10.71 10.99 -11.66
CA LEU A 328 9.68 11.60 -12.50
C LEU A 328 8.46 12.01 -11.68
N THR A 329 8.05 11.17 -10.72
CA THR A 329 6.94 11.45 -9.81
C THR A 329 7.29 12.60 -8.86
N ALA A 330 8.51 12.60 -8.29
CA ALA A 330 9.01 13.70 -7.47
C ALA A 330 9.03 15.03 -8.23
N LYS A 331 9.43 15.03 -9.51
CA LYS A 331 9.39 16.22 -10.37
C LYS A 331 7.96 16.71 -10.61
N ARG A 332 7.00 15.79 -10.80
CA ARG A 332 5.58 16.12 -10.95
C ARG A 332 5.01 16.74 -9.66
N MET A 333 5.34 16.21 -8.49
CA MET A 333 4.95 16.80 -7.21
C MET A 333 5.60 18.17 -6.97
N ALA A 334 6.87 18.33 -7.34
CA ALA A 334 7.55 19.62 -7.24
C ALA A 334 6.89 20.70 -8.11
N SER A 335 6.33 20.32 -9.27
CA SER A 335 5.54 21.25 -10.11
C SER A 335 4.22 21.68 -9.47
N LYS A 336 3.74 20.92 -8.47
CA LYS A 336 2.57 21.21 -7.63
C LYS A 336 3.00 21.73 -6.25
N ASN A 337 4.14 22.44 -6.16
CA ASN A 337 4.70 23.03 -4.94
C ASN A 337 5.03 22.05 -3.79
N CYS A 338 5.06 20.74 -4.06
CA CYS A 338 5.41 19.73 -3.08
C CYS A 338 6.82 19.21 -3.35
N LEU A 339 7.81 19.73 -2.62
CA LEU A 339 9.22 19.39 -2.79
C LEU A 339 9.57 18.14 -1.97
N VAL A 340 10.16 17.15 -2.62
CA VAL A 340 10.57 15.91 -1.99
C VAL A 340 12.09 15.91 -1.80
N LYS A 341 12.54 15.71 -0.55
CA LYS A 341 13.97 15.55 -0.23
C LYS A 341 14.42 14.12 -0.44
N ASN A 342 13.64 13.13 0.01
CA ASN A 342 13.95 11.72 -0.19
C ASN A 342 13.03 11.12 -1.27
N LEU A 343 13.59 10.64 -2.39
CA LEU A 343 12.82 10.06 -3.50
C LEU A 343 11.89 8.91 -3.08
N GLU A 344 12.25 8.18 -2.03
CA GLU A 344 11.42 7.09 -1.50
C GLU A 344 10.15 7.61 -0.79
N ALA A 345 10.19 8.82 -0.21
CA ALA A 345 9.08 9.41 0.52
C ALA A 345 7.85 9.68 -0.37
N VAL A 346 8.05 9.76 -1.69
CA VAL A 346 6.97 9.86 -2.68
C VAL A 346 5.95 8.75 -2.52
N GLU A 347 6.40 7.50 -2.38
CA GLU A 347 5.52 6.34 -2.25
C GLU A 347 4.98 6.19 -0.82
N THR A 348 5.79 6.55 0.19
CA THR A 348 5.40 6.47 1.60
C THR A 348 4.10 7.23 1.87
N LEU A 349 3.94 8.40 1.24
CA LEU A 349 2.72 9.19 1.39
C LEU A 349 1.48 8.46 0.84
N GLY A 350 1.61 7.72 -0.26
CA GLY A 350 0.53 6.87 -0.79
C GLY A 350 0.16 5.67 0.09
N SER A 351 1.14 5.19 0.86
CA SER A 351 1.02 4.10 1.84
C SER A 351 0.59 4.55 3.23
N THR A 352 0.49 5.86 3.46
CA THR A 352 0.20 6.44 4.77
C THR A 352 -1.20 6.04 5.24
N SER A 353 -1.28 5.50 6.45
CA SER A 353 -2.55 5.15 7.10
C SER A 353 -2.97 6.16 8.17
N THR A 354 -2.01 6.91 8.73
CA THR A 354 -2.25 7.88 9.79
C THR A 354 -1.44 9.16 9.57
N ILE A 355 -2.08 10.32 9.69
CA ILE A 355 -1.44 11.64 9.64
C ILE A 355 -1.53 12.27 11.02
N CYS A 356 -0.39 12.54 11.65
CA CYS A 356 -0.27 13.32 12.88
C CYS A 356 0.09 14.76 12.51
N SER A 357 -0.82 15.71 12.75
CA SER A 357 -0.62 17.11 12.36
C SER A 357 -0.49 18.02 13.57
N ASP A 358 0.46 18.95 13.52
CA ASP A 358 0.41 20.13 14.39
C ASP A 358 -0.78 21.02 14.00
N LYS A 359 -1.24 21.82 14.96
CA LYS A 359 -2.30 22.82 14.81
C LYS A 359 -1.71 24.13 14.27
N THR A 360 -0.91 24.80 15.10
CA THR A 360 -0.39 26.15 14.84
C THR A 360 0.50 26.14 13.59
N GLY A 361 0.25 27.05 12.65
CA GLY A 361 1.05 27.21 11.41
C GLY A 361 0.93 26.10 10.37
N THR A 362 0.42 24.94 10.75
CA THR A 362 0.20 23.78 9.88
C THR A 362 -1.26 23.69 9.44
N LEU A 363 -2.19 23.39 10.35
CA LEU A 363 -3.64 23.39 10.07
C LEU A 363 -4.21 24.82 10.09
N THR A 364 -3.68 25.66 10.97
CA THR A 364 -4.06 27.07 11.10
C THR A 364 -3.08 27.98 10.39
N GLN A 365 -3.45 29.26 10.28
CA GLN A 365 -2.67 30.27 9.58
C GLN A 365 -1.54 30.87 10.42
N ASN A 366 -1.46 30.52 11.72
CA ASN A 366 -0.61 31.16 12.73
C ASN A 366 -0.78 32.68 12.75
N LYS A 367 -2.03 33.14 12.62
CA LYS A 367 -2.41 34.55 12.56
C LYS A 367 -3.74 34.77 13.26
N MET A 368 -3.66 35.47 14.39
CA MET A 368 -4.87 35.89 15.11
C MET A 368 -5.76 36.73 14.19
N THR A 369 -7.02 36.32 14.04
CA THR A 369 -7.99 36.89 13.10
C THR A 369 -9.34 37.01 13.78
N VAL A 370 -10.06 38.09 13.50
CA VAL A 370 -11.42 38.30 14.04
C VAL A 370 -12.36 37.23 13.48
N ALA A 371 -13.00 36.48 14.37
CA ALA A 371 -13.82 35.31 14.04
C ALA A 371 -15.31 35.59 14.22
N HIS A 372 -15.71 36.14 15.37
CA HIS A 372 -17.09 36.52 15.62
C HIS A 372 -17.20 37.90 16.26
N MET A 373 -18.37 38.51 16.11
CA MET A 373 -18.76 39.75 16.80
C MET A 373 -20.09 39.54 17.47
N TRP A 374 -20.25 40.08 18.68
CA TRP A 374 -21.54 40.09 19.39
C TRP A 374 -22.01 41.53 19.58
N TYR A 375 -23.14 41.85 18.95
CA TYR A 375 -23.86 43.10 19.13
C TYR A 375 -25.34 42.85 18.80
N ASP A 376 -26.24 43.73 19.26
CA ASP A 376 -27.70 43.58 19.06
C ASP A 376 -28.24 42.18 19.47
N LYS A 377 -27.69 41.60 20.54
CA LYS A 377 -27.98 40.24 21.08
C LYS A 377 -27.70 39.07 20.13
N SER A 378 -26.97 39.28 19.04
CA SER A 378 -26.71 38.26 18.03
C SER A 378 -25.21 38.06 17.81
N ILE A 379 -24.78 36.81 17.61
CA ILE A 379 -23.41 36.47 17.22
C ILE A 379 -23.34 36.49 15.69
N TYR A 380 -22.42 37.26 15.15
CA TYR A 380 -22.14 37.36 13.72
C TYR A 380 -20.79 36.74 13.41
N THR A 381 -20.74 35.82 12.45
CA THR A 381 -19.50 35.20 11.97
C THR A 381 -18.82 36.08 10.92
N CYS A 382 -17.50 36.23 11.06
CA CYS A 382 -16.63 36.95 10.14
C CYS A 382 -15.90 35.99 9.20
N ASP A 383 -15.47 36.49 8.04
CA ASP A 383 -14.63 35.71 7.12
C ASP A 383 -13.18 35.63 7.63
N THR A 384 -12.77 34.43 8.01
CA THR A 384 -11.44 34.11 8.53
C THR A 384 -10.49 33.53 7.48
N THR A 385 -10.94 33.39 6.22
CA THR A 385 -10.13 32.82 5.14
C THR A 385 -9.05 33.80 4.67
N GLU A 386 -7.87 33.27 4.31
CA GLU A 386 -6.75 34.09 3.85
C GLU A 386 -7.00 34.81 2.51
N ASP A 387 -7.90 34.25 1.69
CA ASP A 387 -8.30 34.75 0.37
C ASP A 387 -9.64 35.51 0.37
N GLN A 388 -10.33 35.57 1.53
CA GLN A 388 -11.64 36.18 1.70
C GLN A 388 -12.72 35.61 0.77
N SER A 389 -12.71 34.28 0.63
CA SER A 389 -13.61 33.53 -0.27
C SER A 389 -15.02 33.35 0.29
N ASN A 390 -15.22 33.50 1.61
CA ASN A 390 -16.51 33.31 2.26
C ASN A 390 -17.30 34.63 2.29
N THR A 391 -18.14 34.83 1.27
CA THR A 391 -18.97 36.03 1.09
C THR A 391 -20.20 36.14 2.02
N GLN A 392 -20.34 35.29 3.04
CA GLN A 392 -21.45 35.37 3.99
C GLN A 392 -21.21 36.47 5.04
N THR A 393 -21.48 37.73 4.69
CA THR A 393 -21.49 38.83 5.68
C THR A 393 -22.67 39.77 5.48
N ASP A 394 -23.88 39.26 5.72
CA ASP A 394 -25.13 40.06 5.66
C ASP A 394 -25.34 40.97 6.89
N GLY A 395 -24.42 40.96 7.86
CA GLY A 395 -24.51 41.74 9.10
C GLY A 395 -23.72 43.06 9.14
N ARG A 396 -22.97 43.44 8.10
CA ARG A 396 -22.05 44.61 8.15
C ARG A 396 -22.76 45.98 8.04
N LYS A 397 -23.96 46.13 8.60
CA LYS A 397 -24.76 47.36 8.52
C LYS A 397 -25.52 47.60 9.82
N GLY A 398 -25.42 48.81 10.37
CA GLY A 398 -26.19 49.26 11.52
C GLY A 398 -25.40 50.21 12.40
N GLY A 399 -26.09 51.10 13.11
CA GLY A 399 -25.43 52.09 13.97
C GLY A 399 -24.60 51.45 15.09
N THR A 400 -25.00 50.27 15.58
CA THR A 400 -24.22 49.51 16.58
C THR A 400 -22.92 48.97 16.00
N PHE A 401 -22.96 48.42 14.78
CA PHE A 401 -21.77 47.92 14.07
C PHE A 401 -20.77 49.06 13.80
N ASP A 402 -21.25 50.21 13.32
CA ASP A 402 -20.39 51.36 13.05
C ASP A 402 -19.71 51.87 14.32
N ALA A 403 -20.43 51.90 15.46
CA ALA A 403 -19.85 52.23 16.75
C ALA A 403 -18.80 51.19 17.19
N LEU A 404 -19.05 49.90 17.00
CA LEU A 404 -18.12 48.83 17.37
C LEU A 404 -16.82 48.91 16.57
N ILE A 405 -16.93 49.06 15.24
CA ILE A 405 -15.79 49.24 14.35
C ILE A 405 -15.02 50.52 14.70
N ASN A 406 -15.71 51.62 15.00
CA ASN A 406 -15.10 52.86 15.43
C ASN A 406 -14.22 52.65 16.69
N ILE A 407 -14.72 51.96 17.71
CA ILE A 407 -13.95 51.64 18.93
C ILE A 407 -12.75 50.75 18.58
N ALA A 408 -12.95 49.69 17.80
CA ALA A 408 -11.89 48.76 17.40
C ALA A 408 -10.77 49.43 16.58
N THR A 409 -11.12 50.42 15.76
CA THR A 409 -10.15 51.21 14.99
C THR A 409 -9.40 52.18 15.88
N LEU A 410 -10.08 52.95 16.74
CA LEU A 410 -9.49 54.04 17.51
C LEU A 410 -8.68 53.55 18.73
N CYS A 411 -9.22 52.60 19.48
CA CYS A 411 -8.61 52.05 20.68
C CYS A 411 -7.60 50.94 20.34
N ASN A 412 -6.61 51.23 19.48
CA ASN A 412 -5.68 50.22 18.96
C ASN A 412 -4.33 50.86 18.59
N ARG A 413 -3.22 50.25 19.01
CA ARG A 413 -1.85 50.74 18.78
C ARG A 413 -1.11 50.05 17.63
N ALA A 414 -1.70 49.02 17.03
CA ALA A 414 -1.05 48.35 15.91
C ALA A 414 -0.99 49.25 14.66
N GLU A 415 0.10 49.18 13.91
CA GLU A 415 0.31 49.95 12.67
C GLU A 415 0.83 49.04 11.56
N PHE A 416 0.52 49.36 10.31
CA PHE A 416 1.13 48.69 9.16
C PHE A 416 2.54 49.22 8.91
N LYS A 417 3.48 48.35 8.56
CA LYS A 417 4.80 48.81 8.13
C LYS A 417 4.68 49.59 6.80
N PRO A 418 5.51 50.63 6.59
CA PRO A 418 5.44 51.43 5.37
C PRO A 418 5.83 50.61 4.13
N GLY A 419 5.20 50.91 2.98
CA GLY A 419 5.57 50.33 1.67
C GLY A 419 4.85 49.04 1.28
N GLN A 420 3.69 48.72 1.86
CA GLN A 420 2.99 47.43 1.65
C GLN A 420 1.61 47.55 0.97
N ASN A 421 1.36 48.62 0.22
CA ASN A 421 0.04 48.86 -0.39
C ASN A 421 -0.37 47.79 -1.41
N ASP A 422 0.60 47.21 -2.14
CA ASP A 422 0.39 46.16 -3.15
C ASP A 422 0.22 44.75 -2.54
N VAL A 423 0.46 44.60 -1.24
CA VAL A 423 0.34 43.32 -0.52
C VAL A 423 -1.09 43.21 0.03
N PRO A 424 -1.77 42.05 -0.13
CA PRO A 424 -3.08 41.81 0.47
C PRO A 424 -3.10 42.09 1.98
N ILE A 425 -4.18 42.66 2.50
CA ILE A 425 -4.28 43.17 3.89
C ILE A 425 -3.86 42.12 4.93
N PHE A 426 -4.29 40.86 4.79
CA PHE A 426 -3.91 39.76 5.70
C PHE A 426 -2.42 39.38 5.67
N ARG A 427 -1.73 39.66 4.56
CA ARG A 427 -0.30 39.39 4.37
C ARG A 427 0.59 40.59 4.69
N ARG A 428 0.02 41.79 4.90
CA ARG A 428 0.77 42.96 5.38
C ARG A 428 1.38 42.67 6.76
N GLU A 429 2.62 43.14 6.93
CA GLU A 429 3.33 43.10 8.20
C GLU A 429 2.89 44.28 9.05
N CYS A 430 2.65 44.01 10.33
CA CYS A 430 2.20 45.00 11.29
C CYS A 430 3.15 45.04 12.48
N THR A 431 3.26 46.20 13.11
CA THR A 431 3.86 46.37 14.44
C THR A 431 2.73 46.44 15.46
N GLY A 432 2.81 45.66 16.55
CA GLY A 432 1.77 45.60 17.57
C GLY A 432 1.63 44.20 18.17
N ASP A 433 0.73 44.05 19.16
CA ASP A 433 0.39 42.72 19.67
C ASP A 433 -0.54 41.97 18.68
N ALA A 434 -0.61 40.64 18.78
CA ALA A 434 -1.39 39.83 17.85
C ALA A 434 -2.90 40.18 17.85
N SER A 435 -3.46 40.58 19.00
CA SER A 435 -4.88 40.91 19.13
C SER A 435 -5.21 42.25 18.46
N GLU A 436 -4.35 43.24 18.65
CA GLU A 436 -4.41 44.55 18.02
C GLU A 436 -4.19 44.47 16.52
N ILE A 437 -3.25 43.63 16.07
CA ILE A 437 -3.02 43.36 14.64
C ILE A 437 -4.26 42.74 14.00
N ALA A 438 -4.91 41.78 14.68
CA ALA A 438 -6.14 41.14 14.20
C ALA A 438 -7.26 42.19 13.99
N LEU A 439 -7.47 43.05 15.00
CA LEU A 439 -8.44 44.13 14.93
C LEU A 439 -8.10 45.15 13.84
N LEU A 440 -6.83 45.54 13.71
CA LEU A 440 -6.39 46.49 12.68
C LEU A 440 -6.69 45.95 11.29
N LYS A 441 -6.29 44.71 11.00
CA LYS A 441 -6.54 44.05 9.71
C LYS A 441 -8.04 43.97 9.40
N PHE A 442 -8.86 43.64 10.39
CA PHE A 442 -10.31 43.61 10.24
C PHE A 442 -10.92 44.99 9.98
N THR A 443 -10.45 46.03 10.68
CA THR A 443 -10.92 47.42 10.46
C THR A 443 -10.48 47.97 9.11
N GLU A 444 -9.29 47.61 8.63
CA GLU A 444 -8.81 47.98 7.29
C GLU A 444 -9.67 47.35 6.20
N LEU A 445 -10.09 46.08 6.36
CA LEU A 445 -10.97 45.40 5.40
C LEU A 445 -12.38 46.03 5.33
N THR A 446 -12.85 46.60 6.44
CA THR A 446 -14.21 47.16 6.54
C THR A 446 -14.25 48.65 6.17
N LEU A 447 -13.28 49.45 6.61
CA LEU A 447 -13.21 50.90 6.36
C LEU A 447 -12.42 51.28 5.10
N GLY A 448 -11.53 50.40 4.62
CA GLY A 448 -10.64 50.63 3.48
C GLY A 448 -9.34 51.35 3.82
N ASP A 449 -9.35 52.32 4.74
CA ASP A 449 -8.15 53.04 5.20
C ASP A 449 -8.30 53.43 6.68
N ALA A 450 -7.93 52.49 7.57
CA ALA A 450 -8.02 52.66 9.02
C ALA A 450 -7.07 53.74 9.54
N MET A 451 -5.93 53.95 8.88
CA MET A 451 -4.94 54.96 9.30
C MET A 451 -5.43 56.38 9.01
N LYS A 452 -6.05 56.63 7.85
CA LYS A 452 -6.73 57.90 7.57
C LYS A 452 -7.88 58.14 8.54
N TYR A 453 -8.62 57.10 8.90
CA TYR A 453 -9.69 57.22 9.88
C TYR A 453 -9.16 57.63 11.26
N ARG A 454 -8.06 57.03 11.74
CA ARG A 454 -7.39 57.44 12.98
C ARG A 454 -6.84 58.86 12.91
N ASN A 455 -6.29 59.28 11.77
CA ASN A 455 -5.79 60.64 11.57
C ASN A 455 -6.91 61.70 11.65
N ASN A 456 -8.12 61.36 11.20
CA ASN A 456 -9.29 62.23 11.31
C ASN A 456 -9.85 62.31 12.73
N ASN A 457 -9.59 61.31 13.58
CA ASN A 457 -10.05 61.21 14.97
C ASN A 457 -8.83 61.25 15.91
N LYS A 458 -8.21 62.43 16.02
CA LYS A 458 -6.91 62.59 16.69
C LYS A 458 -6.98 62.12 18.15
N LYS A 459 -6.08 61.19 18.50
CA LYS A 459 -5.90 60.70 19.87
C LYS A 459 -5.32 61.83 20.75
N VAL A 460 -6.08 62.24 21.77
CA VAL A 460 -5.71 63.30 22.72
C VAL A 460 -4.90 62.72 23.88
N VAL A 461 -5.37 61.60 24.43
CA VAL A 461 -4.71 60.89 25.54
C VAL A 461 -4.97 59.39 25.44
N GLU A 462 -4.11 58.57 26.02
CA GLU A 462 -4.25 57.12 26.07
C GLU A 462 -3.72 56.55 27.39
N ILE A 463 -4.48 55.62 27.98
CA ILE A 463 -4.03 54.70 29.01
C ILE A 463 -3.75 53.36 28.31
N PRO A 464 -2.47 52.95 28.16
CA PRO A 464 -2.13 51.69 27.51
C PRO A 464 -2.64 50.51 28.32
N PHE A 465 -2.77 49.36 27.66
CA PHE A 465 -3.16 48.12 28.34
C PHE A 465 -2.19 47.79 29.48
N ASN A 466 -2.73 47.55 30.67
CA ASN A 466 -1.99 47.12 31.85
C ASN A 466 -2.58 45.79 32.36
N SER A 467 -1.74 44.81 32.68
CA SER A 467 -2.15 43.50 33.19
C SER A 467 -2.93 43.59 34.51
N THR A 468 -2.67 44.61 35.33
CA THR A 468 -3.38 44.84 36.59
C THR A 468 -4.81 45.33 36.34
N ASN A 469 -4.98 46.27 35.39
CA ASN A 469 -6.27 46.90 35.12
C ASN A 469 -7.12 46.11 34.11
N LYS A 470 -6.48 45.37 33.20
CA LYS A 470 -7.07 44.55 32.13
C LYS A 470 -7.91 45.31 31.09
N PHE A 471 -7.70 46.61 30.93
CA PHE A 471 -8.31 47.43 29.88
C PHE A 471 -7.32 48.44 29.30
N GLN A 472 -7.66 48.99 28.13
CA GLN A 472 -6.99 50.09 27.43
C GLN A 472 -8.03 51.17 27.15
N VAL A 473 -7.65 52.44 27.31
CA VAL A 473 -8.54 53.60 27.11
C VAL A 473 -7.86 54.61 26.22
N SER A 474 -8.59 55.24 25.30
CA SER A 474 -8.12 56.41 24.59
C SER A 474 -9.24 57.42 24.39
N ILE A 475 -8.88 58.71 24.37
CA ILE A 475 -9.83 59.81 24.09
C ILE A 475 -9.44 60.43 22.76
N HIS A 476 -10.43 60.63 21.89
CA HIS A 476 -10.25 61.14 20.54
C HIS A 476 -11.07 62.41 20.32
N ASP A 477 -10.48 63.41 19.67
CA ASP A 477 -11.18 64.63 19.27
C ASP A 477 -12.04 64.34 18.03
N GLN A 478 -13.35 64.53 18.15
CA GLN A 478 -14.31 64.42 17.06
C GLN A 478 -15.01 65.77 16.81
N PRO A 479 -15.63 65.97 15.63
CA PRO A 479 -16.36 67.20 15.34
C PRO A 479 -17.40 67.57 16.41
N GLU A 480 -18.13 66.58 16.92
CA GLU A 480 -19.23 66.73 17.91
C GLU A 480 -18.76 66.85 19.37
N GLY A 481 -17.49 66.56 19.69
CA GLY A 481 -16.98 66.49 21.05
C GLY A 481 -15.89 65.45 21.22
N ASN A 482 -15.35 65.30 22.43
CA ASN A 482 -14.36 64.27 22.72
C ASN A 482 -15.07 62.91 22.92
N LEU A 483 -14.57 61.87 22.26
CA LEU A 483 -15.05 60.50 22.39
C LEU A 483 -14.05 59.68 23.20
N LEU A 484 -14.49 59.12 24.32
CA LEU A 484 -13.74 58.12 25.08
C LEU A 484 -14.08 56.74 24.52
N VAL A 485 -13.05 55.95 24.22
CA VAL A 485 -13.18 54.55 23.78
C VAL A 485 -12.35 53.65 24.70
N MET A 486 -12.90 52.48 25.03
CA MET A 486 -12.24 51.53 25.91
C MET A 486 -12.46 50.09 25.43
N LYS A 487 -11.40 49.29 25.46
CA LYS A 487 -11.43 47.84 25.21
C LYS A 487 -10.72 47.07 26.31
N GLY A 488 -11.09 45.81 26.54
CA GLY A 488 -10.46 45.01 27.59
C GLY A 488 -11.07 43.62 27.77
N ALA A 489 -10.77 43.01 28.92
CA ALA A 489 -11.38 41.74 29.31
C ALA A 489 -12.91 41.89 29.41
N PRO A 490 -13.71 41.00 28.80
CA PRO A 490 -15.16 41.16 28.68
C PRO A 490 -15.87 41.49 29.99
N GLU A 491 -15.56 40.74 31.05
CA GLU A 491 -16.15 40.90 32.37
C GLU A 491 -15.80 42.27 32.99
N ARG A 492 -14.56 42.72 32.80
CA ARG A 492 -14.09 44.02 33.31
C ARG A 492 -14.71 45.19 32.59
N ILE A 493 -14.98 45.05 31.29
CA ILE A 493 -15.64 46.07 30.49
C ILE A 493 -17.11 46.18 30.87
N LEU A 494 -17.80 45.05 31.05
CA LEU A 494 -19.19 45.04 31.48
C LEU A 494 -19.39 45.71 32.84
N ASP A 495 -18.49 45.47 33.80
CA ASP A 495 -18.52 46.09 35.14
C ASP A 495 -18.40 47.62 35.11
N LYS A 496 -17.83 48.19 34.05
CA LYS A 496 -17.66 49.64 33.87
C LYS A 496 -18.79 50.30 33.07
N CYS A 497 -19.72 49.51 32.54
CA CYS A 497 -20.82 49.99 31.70
C CYS A 497 -22.15 50.10 32.47
N SER A 498 -22.95 51.11 32.12
CA SER A 498 -24.30 51.33 32.67
C SER A 498 -25.40 51.26 31.61
N THR A 499 -25.06 51.58 30.37
CA THR A 499 -25.95 51.52 29.21
C THR A 499 -25.39 50.58 28.15
N ILE A 500 -26.22 50.13 27.21
CA ILE A 500 -25.87 49.29 26.07
C ILE A 500 -26.47 49.86 24.78
N LEU A 501 -25.72 49.80 23.67
CA LEU A 501 -26.19 50.21 22.35
C LEU A 501 -26.85 49.04 21.61
N ILE A 502 -28.12 49.20 21.22
CA ILE A 502 -28.92 48.17 20.55
C ILE A 502 -29.69 48.77 19.39
N ASN A 503 -29.45 48.28 18.18
CA ASN A 503 -29.99 48.83 16.94
C ASN A 503 -29.82 50.36 16.86
N GLY A 504 -28.70 50.89 17.38
CA GLY A 504 -28.43 52.32 17.48
C GLY A 504 -29.13 53.08 18.62
N GLN A 505 -29.96 52.42 19.44
CA GLN A 505 -30.60 53.02 20.63
C GLN A 505 -29.84 52.67 21.91
N GLU A 506 -29.65 53.65 22.78
CA GLU A 506 -29.00 53.45 24.08
C GLU A 506 -30.04 53.05 25.13
N LEU A 507 -29.86 51.87 25.72
CA LEU A 507 -30.75 51.28 26.73
C LEU A 507 -29.99 51.04 28.03
N GLU A 508 -30.68 51.03 29.17
CA GLU A 508 -30.08 50.66 30.45
C GLU A 508 -29.72 49.17 30.49
N LEU A 509 -28.61 48.85 31.15
CA LEU A 509 -28.07 47.50 31.24
C LEU A 509 -28.83 46.68 32.30
N ASP A 510 -29.85 45.93 31.87
CA ASP A 510 -30.67 45.06 32.73
C ASP A 510 -30.06 43.66 32.97
N ASP A 511 -30.61 42.91 33.94
CA ASP A 511 -30.16 41.55 34.26
C ASP A 511 -30.38 40.56 33.10
N LYS A 512 -31.36 40.81 32.21
CA LYS A 512 -31.59 39.96 31.02
C LYS A 512 -30.44 40.10 30.04
N PHE A 513 -29.90 41.30 29.88
CA PHE A 513 -28.71 41.57 29.09
C PHE A 513 -27.46 40.95 29.70
N ARG A 514 -27.28 41.04 31.02
CA ARG A 514 -26.16 40.37 31.70
C ARG A 514 -26.15 38.86 31.41
N ASN A 515 -27.31 38.20 31.49
CA ASN A 515 -27.43 36.78 31.15
C ASN A 515 -27.16 36.47 29.67
N ALA A 516 -27.64 37.32 28.76
CA ALA A 516 -27.40 37.18 27.31
C ALA A 516 -25.91 37.37 26.97
N PHE A 517 -25.26 38.34 27.62
CA PHE A 517 -23.82 38.58 27.54
C PHE A 517 -23.03 37.38 28.05
N GLU A 518 -23.37 36.85 29.23
CA GLU A 518 -22.66 35.71 29.84
C GLU A 518 -22.81 34.46 28.96
N SER A 519 -24.00 34.22 28.41
CA SER A 519 -24.24 33.13 27.46
C SER A 519 -23.37 33.27 26.21
N ALA A 520 -23.34 34.46 25.60
CA ALA A 520 -22.52 34.71 24.41
C ALA A 520 -21.01 34.62 24.73
N TYR A 521 -20.58 35.11 25.89
CA TYR A 521 -19.18 35.02 26.34
C TYR A 521 -18.74 33.56 26.53
N LEU A 522 -19.58 32.73 27.17
CA LEU A 522 -19.31 31.30 27.34
C LEU A 522 -19.34 30.54 26.02
N GLU A 523 -20.24 30.90 25.10
CA GLU A 523 -20.34 30.28 23.78
C GLU A 523 -19.08 30.58 22.93
N LEU A 524 -18.68 31.85 22.84
CA LEU A 524 -17.46 32.28 22.13
C LEU A 524 -16.19 31.70 22.79
N GLY A 525 -16.14 31.68 24.12
CA GLY A 525 -15.06 31.03 24.86
C GLY A 525 -15.02 29.51 24.64
N GLY A 526 -16.19 28.87 24.51
CA GLY A 526 -16.33 27.44 24.20
C GLY A 526 -15.89 27.07 22.79
N MET A 527 -15.90 28.03 21.85
CA MET A 527 -15.29 27.91 20.53
C MET A 527 -13.75 28.08 20.55
N GLY A 528 -13.14 28.23 21.73
CA GLY A 528 -11.70 28.41 21.86
C GLY A 528 -11.20 29.78 21.40
N GLU A 529 -12.08 30.77 21.35
CA GLU A 529 -11.77 32.10 20.85
C GLU A 529 -11.41 33.05 21.99
N ARG A 530 -10.48 33.98 21.73
CA ARG A 530 -10.14 35.06 22.65
C ARG A 530 -11.16 36.18 22.48
N VAL A 531 -11.92 36.49 23.53
CA VAL A 531 -12.99 37.49 23.50
C VAL A 531 -12.53 38.80 24.15
N LEU A 532 -12.83 39.93 23.49
CA LEU A 532 -12.60 41.28 24.01
C LEU A 532 -13.92 42.06 24.07
N GLY A 533 -14.11 42.85 25.14
CA GLY A 533 -15.24 43.77 25.28
C GLY A 533 -14.90 45.19 24.81
N PHE A 534 -15.88 45.87 24.21
CA PHE A 534 -15.75 47.21 23.64
C PHE A 534 -16.85 48.13 24.16
N CYS A 535 -16.47 49.30 24.64
CA CYS A 535 -17.39 50.33 25.13
C CYS A 535 -16.88 51.73 24.76
N ASP A 536 -17.80 52.69 24.72
CA ASP A 536 -17.50 54.10 24.48
C ASP A 536 -18.28 55.03 25.40
N LEU A 537 -17.92 56.31 25.40
CA LEU A 537 -18.67 57.37 26.04
C LEU A 537 -18.42 58.69 25.30
N LYS A 538 -19.48 59.35 24.85
CA LYS A 538 -19.40 60.73 24.36
C LYS A 538 -19.26 61.65 25.57
N LEU A 539 -18.12 62.33 25.70
CA LEU A 539 -17.88 63.24 26.82
C LEU A 539 -18.68 64.53 26.62
N ASP A 540 -19.37 64.96 27.67
CA ASP A 540 -20.18 66.18 27.65
C ASP A 540 -19.30 67.40 27.32
N PRO A 541 -19.54 68.09 26.18
CA PRO A 541 -18.76 69.25 25.77
C PRO A 541 -18.78 70.40 26.78
N SER A 542 -19.79 70.46 27.66
CA SER A 542 -19.89 71.47 28.71
C SER A 542 -18.89 71.24 29.86
N LYS A 543 -18.56 69.98 30.15
CA LYS A 543 -17.58 69.58 31.17
C LYS A 543 -16.16 69.44 30.61
N TYR A 544 -16.06 69.00 29.35
CA TYR A 544 -14.80 68.71 28.68
C TYR A 544 -14.70 69.48 27.36
N PRO A 545 -14.45 70.80 27.41
CA PRO A 545 -14.35 71.63 26.21
C PRO A 545 -13.20 71.19 25.30
N LYS A 546 -13.24 71.58 24.01
CA LYS A 546 -12.13 71.32 23.09
C LYS A 546 -10.85 71.98 23.61
N GLY A 547 -9.80 71.19 23.78
CA GLY A 547 -8.53 71.59 24.40
C GLY A 547 -8.42 71.32 25.91
N PHE A 548 -9.38 70.64 26.53
CA PHE A 548 -9.27 70.17 27.91
C PHE A 548 -8.03 69.28 28.10
N ALA A 549 -7.23 69.55 29.14
CA ALA A 549 -6.02 68.79 29.46
C ALA A 549 -6.39 67.53 30.24
N PHE A 550 -6.47 66.39 29.55
CA PHE A 550 -6.70 65.10 30.18
C PHE A 550 -5.43 64.59 30.86
N ASP A 551 -5.56 64.12 32.09
CA ASP A 551 -4.45 63.56 32.89
C ASP A 551 -4.65 62.04 33.08
N THR A 552 -3.58 61.27 32.86
CA THR A 552 -3.55 59.82 33.00
C THR A 552 -3.07 59.32 34.36
N GLU A 553 -2.31 60.15 35.09
CA GLU A 553 -1.82 59.81 36.42
C GLU A 553 -2.93 60.04 37.46
N ASP A 554 -3.48 61.26 37.49
CA ASP A 554 -4.67 61.62 38.26
C ASP A 554 -5.89 61.68 37.34
N VAL A 555 -6.48 60.52 37.06
CA VAL A 555 -7.55 60.35 36.05
C VAL A 555 -8.70 61.35 36.24
N ASN A 556 -8.77 62.35 35.35
CA ASN A 556 -9.71 63.47 35.43
C ASN A 556 -10.93 63.33 34.49
N PHE A 557 -11.20 62.12 34.01
CA PHE A 557 -12.30 61.76 33.10
C PHE A 557 -13.01 60.48 33.59
N PRO A 558 -14.29 60.27 33.24
CA PRO A 558 -15.05 59.11 33.72
C PRO A 558 -14.49 57.78 33.17
N LEU A 559 -14.28 56.82 34.07
CA LEU A 559 -13.99 55.42 33.75
C LEU A 559 -15.16 54.48 34.10
N GLU A 560 -16.27 55.02 34.58
CA GLU A 560 -17.49 54.31 34.96
C GLU A 560 -18.70 54.92 34.26
N ASN A 561 -19.81 54.18 34.22
CA ASN A 561 -21.04 54.55 33.50
C ASN A 561 -20.82 54.71 31.99
N LEU A 562 -19.96 53.87 31.42
CA LEU A 562 -19.74 53.82 29.97
C LEU A 562 -20.91 53.15 29.26
N ARG A 563 -20.95 53.28 27.93
CA ARG A 563 -21.90 52.61 27.06
C ARG A 563 -21.27 51.37 26.43
N PHE A 564 -21.79 50.20 26.77
CA PHE A 564 -21.37 48.94 26.18
C PHE A 564 -21.84 48.85 24.72
N VAL A 565 -20.96 48.46 23.80
CA VAL A 565 -21.29 48.38 22.37
C VAL A 565 -21.33 46.93 21.88
N GLY A 566 -20.31 46.13 22.22
CA GLY A 566 -20.24 44.75 21.73
C GLY A 566 -19.02 43.97 22.20
N LEU A 567 -18.98 42.70 21.81
CA LEU A 567 -17.80 41.84 21.91
C LEU A 567 -17.21 41.59 20.53
N ILE A 568 -15.90 41.41 20.46
CA ILE A 568 -15.21 40.87 19.29
C ILE A 568 -14.37 39.69 19.77
N SER A 569 -14.54 38.53 19.15
CA SER A 569 -13.72 37.37 19.37
C SER A 569 -12.72 37.18 18.23
N MET A 570 -11.59 36.57 18.56
CA MET A 570 -10.53 36.29 17.62
C MET A 570 -9.92 34.93 17.89
N VAL A 571 -9.52 34.26 16.82
CA VAL A 571 -8.93 32.92 16.85
C VAL A 571 -7.80 32.86 15.83
N ASP A 572 -6.93 31.86 15.95
CA ASP A 572 -6.05 31.46 14.86
C ASP A 572 -6.81 30.51 13.93
N PRO A 573 -7.31 30.97 12.78
CA PRO A 573 -8.27 30.22 12.00
C PRO A 573 -7.58 29.13 11.16
N PRO A 574 -8.30 28.06 10.79
CA PRO A 574 -7.85 27.11 9.79
C PRO A 574 -7.48 27.78 8.47
N ARG A 575 -6.56 27.17 7.70
CA ARG A 575 -6.34 27.54 6.30
C ARG A 575 -7.55 27.12 5.45
N ALA A 576 -7.87 27.89 4.41
CA ALA A 576 -9.10 27.68 3.62
C ALA A 576 -9.21 26.27 3.02
N ALA A 577 -8.09 25.68 2.59
CA ALA A 577 -8.06 24.35 1.96
C ALA A 577 -8.03 23.17 2.96
N VAL A 578 -7.76 23.42 4.24
CA VAL A 578 -7.54 22.36 5.25
C VAL A 578 -8.79 21.52 5.50
N PRO A 579 -10.01 22.08 5.69
CA PRO A 579 -11.21 21.27 5.91
C PRO A 579 -11.50 20.27 4.79
N ASP A 580 -11.41 20.70 3.52
CA ASP A 580 -11.59 19.81 2.35
C ASP A 580 -10.48 18.75 2.27
N ALA A 581 -9.23 19.15 2.53
CA ALA A 581 -8.11 18.23 2.48
C ALA A 581 -8.19 17.14 3.56
N VAL A 582 -8.58 17.49 4.80
CA VAL A 582 -8.83 16.52 5.88
C VAL A 582 -9.97 15.57 5.51
N ALA A 583 -11.07 16.08 4.93
CA ALA A 583 -12.19 15.25 4.46
C ALA A 583 -11.77 14.26 3.36
N LYS A 584 -10.92 14.68 2.41
CA LYS A 584 -10.36 13.80 1.37
C LYS A 584 -9.43 12.73 1.94
N CYS A 585 -8.56 13.08 2.90
CA CYS A 585 -7.73 12.11 3.60
C CYS A 585 -8.59 11.05 4.31
N ARG A 586 -9.65 11.46 5.02
CA ARG A 586 -10.59 10.53 5.67
C ARG A 586 -11.35 9.67 4.66
N SER A 587 -11.76 10.24 3.53
CA SER A 587 -12.40 9.50 2.43
C SER A 587 -11.50 8.42 1.83
N ALA A 588 -10.18 8.67 1.81
CA ALA A 588 -9.15 7.73 1.42
C ALA A 588 -8.80 6.69 2.50
N GLY A 589 -9.51 6.69 3.63
CA GLY A 589 -9.31 5.78 4.76
C GLY A 589 -8.11 6.12 5.65
N ILE A 590 -7.59 7.36 5.59
CA ILE A 590 -6.47 7.82 6.42
C ILE A 590 -7.00 8.40 7.74
N LYS A 591 -6.45 7.96 8.87
CA LYS A 591 -6.76 8.50 10.20
C LYS A 591 -6.01 9.81 10.40
N VAL A 592 -6.69 10.91 10.68
CA VAL A 592 -6.07 12.21 10.96
C VAL A 592 -6.11 12.47 12.47
N VAL A 593 -4.97 12.81 13.05
CA VAL A 593 -4.76 13.00 14.49
C VAL A 593 -4.13 14.38 14.70
N MET A 594 -4.69 15.18 15.60
CA MET A 594 -4.10 16.47 15.97
C MET A 594 -3.11 16.27 17.13
N VAL A 595 -1.91 16.84 17.03
CA VAL A 595 -0.88 16.77 18.07
C VAL A 595 -0.29 18.18 18.29
N THR A 596 -0.75 18.86 19.33
CA THR A 596 -0.46 20.28 19.55
C THR A 596 -0.05 20.61 20.99
N GLY A 597 0.76 21.65 21.14
CA GLY A 597 1.12 22.25 22.42
C GLY A 597 0.04 23.18 23.01
N ASP A 598 -1.03 23.46 22.26
CA ASP A 598 -2.10 24.38 22.66
C ASP A 598 -3.05 23.76 23.71
N PHE A 599 -3.87 24.60 24.34
CA PHE A 599 -4.87 24.22 25.31
C PHE A 599 -5.94 23.30 24.69
N GLY A 600 -6.43 22.35 25.50
CA GLY A 600 -7.38 21.32 25.05
C GLY A 600 -8.67 21.88 24.46
N ILE A 601 -9.17 23.01 24.96
CA ILE A 601 -10.41 23.65 24.47
C ILE A 601 -10.19 24.18 23.05
N THR A 602 -9.14 24.96 22.84
CA THR A 602 -8.78 25.51 21.51
C THR A 602 -8.47 24.40 20.52
N ALA A 603 -7.69 23.39 20.93
CA ALA A 603 -7.37 22.24 20.10
C ALA A 603 -8.64 21.47 19.68
N LYS A 604 -9.58 21.25 20.61
CA LYS A 604 -10.86 20.60 20.34
C LYS A 604 -11.72 21.41 19.38
N ALA A 605 -11.79 22.73 19.55
CA ALA A 605 -12.57 23.61 18.67
C ALA A 605 -12.00 23.63 17.25
N ILE A 606 -10.68 23.79 17.10
CA ILE A 606 -10.02 23.72 15.79
C ILE A 606 -10.22 22.33 15.17
N ALA A 607 -10.06 21.25 15.94
CA ALA A 607 -10.25 19.89 15.46
C ALA A 607 -11.67 19.63 14.92
N LYS A 608 -12.70 20.25 15.51
CA LYS A 608 -14.06 20.24 14.96
C LYS A 608 -14.15 21.04 13.65
N SER A 609 -13.60 22.25 13.63
CA SER A 609 -13.65 23.14 12.45
C SER A 609 -12.97 22.56 11.20
N VAL A 610 -11.88 21.79 11.37
CA VAL A 610 -11.17 21.13 10.25
C VAL A 610 -11.71 19.75 9.90
N GLY A 611 -12.63 19.19 10.70
CA GLY A 611 -13.20 17.86 10.47
C GLY A 611 -12.35 16.67 10.96
N ILE A 612 -11.42 16.89 11.89
CA ILE A 612 -10.73 15.80 12.61
C ILE A 612 -11.71 15.16 13.60
N ILE A 613 -12.43 15.98 14.36
CA ILE A 613 -13.60 15.55 15.14
C ILE A 613 -14.83 15.85 14.28
N SER A 614 -15.62 14.81 13.99
CA SER A 614 -16.83 14.99 13.16
C SER A 614 -17.92 15.76 13.91
N GLU A 615 -18.82 16.42 13.18
CA GLU A 615 -20.02 16.96 13.81
C GLU A 615 -20.87 15.84 14.44
N GLY A 616 -21.24 16.02 15.71
CA GLY A 616 -22.03 15.06 16.48
C GLY A 616 -21.24 13.91 17.14
N THR A 617 -19.91 13.84 16.98
CA THR A 617 -19.09 12.93 17.81
C THR A 617 -18.78 13.58 19.16
N GLU A 618 -18.96 12.79 20.22
CA GLU A 618 -18.78 13.23 21.61
C GLU A 618 -17.50 12.65 22.19
N THR A 619 -16.83 13.45 23.02
CA THR A 619 -15.75 12.98 23.90
C THR A 619 -16.32 12.41 25.21
N VAL A 620 -15.49 11.78 26.03
CA VAL A 620 -15.91 11.27 27.35
C VAL A 620 -16.43 12.42 28.22
N GLU A 621 -15.79 13.60 28.14
CA GLU A 621 -16.21 14.82 28.82
C GLU A 621 -17.55 15.35 28.30
N ASP A 622 -17.79 15.28 26.99
CA ASP A 622 -19.08 15.71 26.40
C ASP A 622 -20.23 14.81 26.88
N ILE A 623 -20.00 13.49 26.93
CA ILE A 623 -20.99 12.53 27.42
C ILE A 623 -21.25 12.77 28.92
N ALA A 624 -20.20 13.04 29.71
CA ALA A 624 -20.31 13.34 31.12
C ALA A 624 -21.13 14.61 31.37
N LEU A 625 -20.81 15.71 30.66
CA LEU A 625 -21.50 16.98 30.74
C LEU A 625 -22.98 16.84 30.33
N ARG A 626 -23.25 16.18 29.21
CA ARG A 626 -24.62 15.95 28.71
C ARG A 626 -25.47 15.09 29.66
N ARG A 627 -24.89 14.06 30.27
CA ARG A 627 -25.59 13.16 31.21
C ARG A 627 -25.64 13.72 32.64
N GLY A 628 -24.90 14.79 32.93
CA GLY A 628 -24.76 15.32 34.30
C GLY A 628 -24.07 14.35 35.26
N VAL A 629 -23.16 13.50 34.74
CA VAL A 629 -22.41 12.49 35.51
C VAL A 629 -20.93 12.84 35.58
N THR A 630 -20.19 12.23 36.51
CA THR A 630 -18.72 12.35 36.54
C THR A 630 -18.07 11.54 35.43
N ILE A 631 -16.87 11.95 34.98
CA ILE A 631 -16.13 11.33 33.87
C ILE A 631 -15.93 9.82 34.08
N ASP A 632 -15.64 9.40 35.32
CA ASP A 632 -15.40 7.99 35.69
C ASP A 632 -16.60 7.06 35.46
N GLN A 633 -17.82 7.61 35.39
CA GLN A 633 -19.05 6.84 35.17
C GLN A 633 -19.33 6.60 33.67
N VAL A 634 -18.60 7.27 32.78
CA VAL A 634 -18.74 7.12 31.34
C VAL A 634 -17.83 6.00 30.85
N ASN A 635 -18.39 5.04 30.13
CA ASN A 635 -17.59 4.02 29.47
C ASN A 635 -16.79 4.66 28.32
N PRO A 636 -15.44 4.62 28.33
CA PRO A 636 -14.63 5.24 27.29
C PRO A 636 -14.97 4.74 25.88
N ARG A 637 -15.46 3.50 25.74
CA ARG A 637 -15.84 2.93 24.44
C ARG A 637 -17.09 3.54 23.81
N ASP A 638 -17.90 4.25 24.59
CA ASP A 638 -19.06 4.98 24.06
C ASP A 638 -18.61 6.23 23.29
N ALA A 639 -17.44 6.79 23.64
CA ALA A 639 -16.86 7.97 23.00
C ALA A 639 -16.00 7.58 21.79
N LYS A 640 -16.39 8.03 20.59
CA LYS A 640 -15.57 7.86 19.37
C LYS A 640 -14.40 8.83 19.31
N ALA A 641 -14.55 10.00 19.94
CA ALA A 641 -13.55 11.05 20.01
C ALA A 641 -12.88 11.08 21.40
N ALA A 642 -11.59 11.39 21.44
CA ALA A 642 -10.84 11.56 22.68
C ALA A 642 -9.93 12.79 22.59
N VAL A 643 -9.91 13.60 23.65
CA VAL A 643 -8.97 14.72 23.82
C VAL A 643 -8.07 14.36 24.99
N ILE A 644 -6.79 14.13 24.73
CA ILE A 644 -5.82 13.68 25.74
C ILE A 644 -4.87 14.83 26.04
N HIS A 645 -4.74 15.19 27.32
CA HIS A 645 -3.84 16.24 27.77
C HIS A 645 -2.41 15.70 27.96
N GLY A 646 -1.40 16.53 27.68
CA GLY A 646 0.01 16.15 27.79
C GLY A 646 0.46 15.75 29.20
N SER A 647 -0.21 16.24 30.25
CA SER A 647 0.01 15.77 31.63
C SER A 647 -0.34 14.29 31.79
N ASP A 648 -1.45 13.87 31.19
CA ASP A 648 -1.97 12.52 31.34
C ASP A 648 -1.14 11.55 30.50
N LEU A 649 -0.74 11.98 29.31
CA LEU A 649 0.13 11.23 28.41
C LEU A 649 1.52 10.93 29.01
N ARG A 650 2.00 11.80 29.89
CA ARG A 650 3.27 11.61 30.61
C ARG A 650 3.21 10.39 31.53
N ASP A 651 2.09 10.22 32.21
CA ASP A 651 1.89 9.15 33.20
C ASP A 651 1.36 7.85 32.57
N MET A 652 0.93 7.91 31.30
CA MET A 652 0.46 6.73 30.54
C MET A 652 1.58 5.78 30.11
N SER A 653 1.32 4.47 30.24
CA SER A 653 2.15 3.42 29.65
C SER A 653 1.93 3.27 28.13
N ASP A 654 2.84 2.59 27.45
CA ASP A 654 2.73 2.31 26.01
C ASP A 654 1.48 1.47 25.68
N GLU A 655 1.07 0.56 26.58
CA GLU A 655 -0.14 -0.25 26.42
C GLU A 655 -1.42 0.58 26.55
N GLN A 656 -1.46 1.54 27.48
CA GLN A 656 -2.59 2.45 27.64
C GLN A 656 -2.73 3.36 26.41
N LEU A 657 -1.61 3.85 25.88
CA LEU A 657 -1.60 4.61 24.62
C LEU A 657 -2.11 3.75 23.45
N ALA A 658 -1.70 2.47 23.38
CA ALA A 658 -2.21 1.53 22.38
C ALA A 658 -3.72 1.28 22.50
N GLU A 659 -4.26 1.22 23.73
CA GLU A 659 -5.70 1.10 23.96
C GLU A 659 -6.47 2.32 23.43
N ILE A 660 -5.98 3.53 23.70
CA ILE A 660 -6.57 4.78 23.19
C ILE A 660 -6.56 4.79 21.65
N ILE A 661 -5.44 4.43 21.03
CA ILE A 661 -5.27 4.39 19.57
C ILE A 661 -6.27 3.43 18.90
N ASN A 662 -6.52 2.28 19.52
CA ASN A 662 -7.40 1.24 18.98
C ASN A 662 -8.89 1.51 19.24
N ASN A 663 -9.23 2.12 20.39
CA ASN A 663 -10.63 2.34 20.78
C ASN A 663 -11.23 3.62 20.18
N HIS A 664 -10.43 4.68 19.99
CA HIS A 664 -10.92 5.98 19.51
C HIS A 664 -10.49 6.24 18.06
N THR A 665 -11.45 6.59 17.21
CA THR A 665 -11.19 6.88 15.80
C THR A 665 -10.74 8.32 15.57
N GLU A 666 -11.17 9.25 16.43
CA GLU A 666 -10.89 10.69 16.33
C GLU A 666 -10.11 11.10 17.58
N ILE A 667 -8.86 11.51 17.42
CA ILE A 667 -7.97 11.74 18.56
C ILE A 667 -7.31 13.11 18.44
N VAL A 668 -7.32 13.86 19.54
CA VAL A 668 -6.62 15.13 19.71
C VAL A 668 -5.71 15.00 20.92
N PHE A 669 -4.41 15.18 20.72
CA PHE A 669 -3.44 15.33 21.81
C PHE A 669 -3.14 16.82 21.97
N ALA A 670 -3.46 17.36 23.14
CA ALA A 670 -3.31 18.77 23.48
C ALA A 670 -2.26 18.95 24.58
N ARG A 671 -1.68 20.15 24.66
CA ARG A 671 -0.61 20.50 25.60
C ARG A 671 0.60 19.55 25.59
N THR A 672 0.96 19.04 24.42
CA THR A 672 2.04 18.06 24.28
C THR A 672 3.43 18.70 24.24
N SER A 673 4.42 18.07 24.86
CA SER A 673 5.84 18.43 24.70
C SER A 673 6.45 17.82 23.41
N PRO A 674 7.59 18.34 22.91
CA PRO A 674 8.28 17.77 21.74
C PRO A 674 8.57 16.26 21.85
N GLN A 675 8.99 15.81 23.04
CA GLN A 675 9.23 14.39 23.32
C GLN A 675 7.94 13.56 23.31
N GLN A 676 6.83 14.13 23.77
CA GLN A 676 5.53 13.48 23.73
C GLN A 676 5.01 13.35 22.29
N LYS A 677 5.24 14.35 21.43
CA LYS A 677 4.94 14.23 19.98
C LYS A 677 5.64 13.00 19.38
N LEU A 678 6.91 12.79 19.72
CA LEU A 678 7.67 11.58 19.33
C LEU A 678 7.04 10.29 19.91
N LYS A 679 6.70 10.26 21.21
CA LYS A 679 6.05 9.10 21.85
C LYS A 679 4.74 8.71 21.16
N ILE A 680 3.94 9.70 20.73
CA ILE A 680 2.69 9.48 19.99
C ILE A 680 2.98 8.80 18.65
N VAL A 681 3.94 9.32 17.87
CA VAL A 681 4.33 8.74 16.57
C VAL A 681 4.80 7.30 16.73
N GLU A 682 5.66 7.03 17.71
CA GLU A 682 6.13 5.66 18.01
C GLU A 682 4.96 4.74 18.42
N GLY A 683 3.98 5.27 19.17
CA GLY A 683 2.76 4.56 19.56
C GLY A 683 1.96 4.05 18.35
N PHE A 684 1.75 4.90 17.34
CA PHE A 684 1.08 4.51 16.10
C PHE A 684 1.91 3.54 15.24
N GLN A 685 3.22 3.77 15.11
CA GLN A 685 4.11 2.87 14.37
C GLN A 685 4.16 1.46 14.98
N LYS A 686 4.13 1.34 16.32
CA LYS A 686 4.07 0.05 17.03
C LYS A 686 2.81 -0.76 16.71
N GLN A 687 1.70 -0.10 16.29
CA GLN A 687 0.49 -0.78 15.82
C GLN A 687 0.58 -1.25 14.35
N GLY A 688 1.73 -1.06 13.69
CA GLY A 688 1.94 -1.42 12.29
C GLY A 688 1.35 -0.42 11.29
N GLN A 689 0.99 0.79 11.75
CA GLN A 689 0.52 1.88 10.91
C GLN A 689 1.70 2.64 10.29
N ILE A 690 1.52 3.13 9.06
CA ILE A 690 2.46 4.03 8.39
C ILE A 690 2.06 5.47 8.74
N VAL A 691 2.95 6.19 9.41
CA VAL A 691 2.66 7.49 10.03
C VAL A 691 3.34 8.61 9.28
N ALA A 692 2.56 9.55 8.79
CA ALA A 692 3.04 10.84 8.29
C ALA A 692 2.90 11.90 9.39
N VAL A 693 3.89 12.78 9.54
CA VAL A 693 3.83 13.90 10.48
C VAL A 693 3.90 15.21 9.71
N THR A 694 3.02 16.16 10.03
CA THR A 694 3.02 17.52 9.47
C THR A 694 3.28 18.54 10.56
N GLY A 695 4.25 19.43 10.35
CA GLY A 695 4.64 20.43 11.34
C GLY A 695 5.41 21.60 10.75
N ASP A 696 5.56 22.66 11.53
CA ASP A 696 6.25 23.90 11.17
C ASP A 696 7.29 24.30 12.24
N GLY A 697 7.00 24.04 13.51
CA GLY A 697 7.84 24.43 14.62
C GLY A 697 9.05 23.51 14.84
N VAL A 698 9.99 23.97 15.67
CA VAL A 698 11.18 23.18 16.01
C VAL A 698 10.84 22.05 16.99
N ASN A 699 9.78 22.23 17.78
CA ASN A 699 9.12 21.21 18.60
C ASN A 699 8.67 19.97 17.81
N ASP A 700 8.39 20.10 16.51
CA ASP A 700 7.99 18.98 15.65
C ASP A 700 9.17 18.15 15.13
N SER A 701 10.39 18.70 15.18
CA SER A 701 11.56 18.07 14.56
C SER A 701 11.83 16.62 15.00
N PRO A 702 11.66 16.20 16.28
CA PRO A 702 11.84 14.80 16.65
C PRO A 702 10.75 13.90 16.05
N ALA A 703 9.50 14.37 16.03
CA ALA A 703 8.36 13.64 15.48
C ALA A 703 8.45 13.51 13.95
N LEU A 704 8.79 14.62 13.26
CA LEU A 704 9.04 14.66 11.82
C LEU A 704 10.14 13.67 11.41
N LYS A 705 11.22 13.59 12.19
CA LYS A 705 12.33 12.69 11.88
C LYS A 705 11.99 11.22 12.09
N LYS A 706 11.19 10.91 13.12
CA LYS A 706 10.81 9.53 13.46
C LYS A 706 9.70 8.98 12.57
N ALA A 707 8.85 9.86 12.03
CA ALA A 707 7.79 9.51 11.11
C ALA A 707 8.30 8.67 9.94
N ASP A 708 7.44 7.83 9.35
CA ASP A 708 7.80 7.15 8.09
C ASP A 708 7.97 8.18 6.96
N ILE A 709 7.25 9.31 7.06
CA ILE A 709 7.43 10.51 6.25
C ILE A 709 7.17 11.78 7.09
N GLY A 710 8.18 12.64 7.21
CA GLY A 710 8.03 13.99 7.77
C GLY A 710 7.70 15.03 6.70
N ILE A 711 6.71 15.90 6.95
CA ILE A 711 6.26 16.96 6.04
C ILE A 711 6.37 18.32 6.75
N ALA A 712 7.19 19.22 6.22
CA ALA A 712 7.36 20.57 6.76
C ALA A 712 6.68 21.65 5.92
N MET A 713 6.23 22.71 6.57
CA MET A 713 5.73 23.92 5.90
C MET A 713 6.92 24.71 5.31
N GLY A 714 6.79 25.19 4.07
CA GLY A 714 7.86 25.85 3.32
C GLY A 714 8.09 27.30 3.72
N ILE A 715 7.02 28.03 4.06
CA ILE A 715 7.05 29.44 4.43
C ILE A 715 7.00 29.59 5.95
N ALA A 716 5.96 29.05 6.60
CA ALA A 716 5.79 29.11 8.06
C ALA A 716 6.81 28.24 8.82
N GLY A 717 7.32 27.18 8.19
CA GLY A 717 8.20 26.22 8.86
C GLY A 717 9.53 26.83 9.28
N SER A 718 9.95 26.51 10.49
CA SER A 718 11.30 26.69 11.00
C SER A 718 12.29 25.88 10.17
N ASP A 719 13.52 26.37 10.05
CA ASP A 719 14.52 25.67 9.25
C ASP A 719 14.89 24.29 9.84
N VAL A 720 14.77 24.11 11.16
CA VAL A 720 15.00 22.81 11.81
C VAL A 720 13.90 21.80 11.41
N SER A 721 12.63 22.23 11.34
CA SER A 721 11.54 21.37 10.86
C SER A 721 11.77 20.93 9.40
N LYS A 722 12.15 21.87 8.53
CA LYS A 722 12.47 21.61 7.11
C LYS A 722 13.66 20.65 6.94
N GLN A 723 14.64 20.71 7.83
CA GLN A 723 15.76 19.77 7.83
C GLN A 723 15.35 18.37 8.30
N ALA A 724 14.51 18.28 9.33
CA ALA A 724 14.04 17.00 9.86
C ALA A 724 13.08 16.28 8.91
N ALA A 725 12.28 17.02 8.15
CA ALA A 725 11.29 16.49 7.21
C ALA A 725 11.90 15.85 5.95
N ASP A 726 11.17 14.91 5.34
CA ASP A 726 11.48 14.27 4.05
C ASP A 726 10.81 14.98 2.87
N MET A 727 9.80 15.81 3.14
CA MET A 727 8.99 16.54 2.18
C MET A 727 8.71 17.96 2.69
N ILE A 728 8.65 18.94 1.78
CA ILE A 728 8.41 20.35 2.09
C ILE A 728 7.28 20.87 1.20
N LEU A 729 6.27 21.50 1.80
CA LEU A 729 5.17 22.16 1.09
C LEU A 729 5.54 23.62 0.84
N LEU A 730 6.01 23.94 -0.37
CA LEU A 730 6.54 25.27 -0.71
C LEU A 730 5.50 26.39 -0.64
N ASP A 731 4.22 26.04 -0.76
CA ASP A 731 3.08 26.97 -0.74
C ASP A 731 2.30 26.96 0.59
N ASP A 732 2.77 26.21 1.60
CA ASP A 732 2.07 26.00 2.88
C ASP A 732 0.62 25.48 2.72
N ASN A 733 0.31 24.83 1.59
CA ASN A 733 -1.02 24.34 1.33
C ASN A 733 -1.17 22.87 1.75
N PHE A 734 -1.99 22.62 2.76
CA PHE A 734 -2.27 21.26 3.25
C PHE A 734 -2.92 20.36 2.16
N ALA A 735 -3.61 20.93 1.16
CA ALA A 735 -4.16 20.17 0.04
C ALA A 735 -3.07 19.47 -0.81
N SER A 736 -1.84 19.95 -0.80
CA SER A 736 -0.70 19.32 -1.46
C SER A 736 -0.38 17.93 -0.90
N ILE A 737 -0.77 17.66 0.36
CA ILE A 737 -0.67 16.31 0.97
C ILE A 737 -1.61 15.34 0.26
N VAL A 738 -2.85 15.76 -0.05
CA VAL A 738 -3.83 14.93 -0.76
C VAL A 738 -3.31 14.55 -2.14
N VAL A 739 -2.75 15.53 -2.86
CA VAL A 739 -2.07 15.31 -4.14
C VAL A 739 -0.92 14.33 -3.99
N GLY A 740 -0.12 14.46 -2.92
CA GLY A 740 0.98 13.54 -2.66
C GLY A 740 0.53 12.11 -2.32
N VAL A 741 -0.59 11.93 -1.61
CA VAL A 741 -1.21 10.62 -1.38
C VAL A 741 -1.67 9.99 -2.70
N GLU A 742 -2.29 10.78 -3.57
CA GLU A 742 -2.74 10.35 -4.88
C GLU A 742 -1.57 9.91 -5.77
N GLU A 743 -0.54 10.75 -5.93
CA GLU A 743 0.66 10.43 -6.73
C GLU A 743 1.43 9.25 -6.13
N GLY A 744 1.53 9.16 -4.80
CA GLY A 744 2.16 8.04 -4.10
C GLY A 744 1.44 6.71 -4.32
N ARG A 745 0.10 6.73 -4.33
CA ARG A 745 -0.75 5.57 -4.64
C ARG A 745 -0.62 5.16 -6.11
N LEU A 746 -0.56 6.13 -7.01
CA LEU A 746 -0.41 5.93 -8.44
C LEU A 746 0.94 5.31 -8.78
N ILE A 747 2.04 5.86 -8.25
CA ILE A 747 3.38 5.34 -8.53
C ILE A 747 3.55 3.91 -8.01
N PHE A 748 2.95 3.55 -6.88
CA PHE A 748 3.02 2.16 -6.40
C PHE A 748 2.39 1.18 -7.39
N ASP A 749 1.22 1.50 -7.95
CA ASP A 749 0.58 0.65 -8.95
C ASP A 749 1.35 0.65 -10.28
N ASN A 750 1.92 1.78 -10.68
CA ASN A 750 2.72 1.89 -11.91
C ASN A 750 4.07 1.18 -11.79
N LEU A 751 4.69 1.18 -10.61
CA LEU A 751 5.88 0.38 -10.33
C LEU A 751 5.57 -1.13 -10.45
N LYS A 752 4.39 -1.60 -10.03
CA LYS A 752 3.98 -3.00 -10.27
C LYS A 752 3.91 -3.33 -11.75
N LYS A 753 3.38 -2.42 -12.57
CA LYS A 753 3.30 -2.59 -14.03
C LYS A 753 4.70 -2.63 -14.64
N SER A 754 5.54 -1.67 -14.29
CA SER A 754 6.93 -1.56 -14.74
C SER A 754 7.75 -2.80 -14.37
N ILE A 755 7.66 -3.25 -13.11
CA ILE A 755 8.34 -4.48 -12.65
C ILE A 755 7.79 -5.72 -13.36
N ALA A 756 6.47 -5.84 -13.56
CA ALA A 756 5.91 -6.99 -14.27
C ALA A 756 6.39 -7.09 -15.72
N TYR A 757 6.52 -5.96 -16.41
CA TYR A 757 7.07 -5.88 -17.76
C TYR A 757 8.52 -6.37 -17.80
N THR A 758 9.40 -5.79 -16.97
CA THR A 758 10.82 -6.18 -16.94
C THR A 758 11.02 -7.64 -16.50
N LEU A 759 10.22 -8.13 -15.56
CA LEU A 759 10.32 -9.53 -15.11
C LEU A 759 9.85 -10.55 -16.15
N THR A 760 9.04 -10.13 -17.13
CA THR A 760 8.50 -11.07 -18.13
C THR A 760 9.58 -11.50 -19.13
N SER A 761 10.53 -10.61 -19.48
CA SER A 761 11.65 -10.89 -20.38
C SER A 761 12.74 -11.79 -19.78
N ASN A 762 12.84 -11.93 -18.46
CA ASN A 762 13.82 -12.85 -17.86
C ASN A 762 13.63 -14.32 -18.31
N ILE A 763 12.41 -14.80 -18.57
CA ILE A 763 12.17 -16.19 -18.98
C ILE A 763 12.71 -16.53 -20.38
N PRO A 764 12.44 -15.74 -21.44
CA PRO A 764 13.10 -15.92 -22.72
C PRO A 764 14.62 -15.73 -22.67
N GLU A 765 15.18 -15.12 -21.62
CA GLU A 765 16.63 -14.98 -21.44
C GLU A 765 17.27 -16.17 -20.70
N ILE A 766 16.58 -16.71 -19.68
CA ILE A 766 17.04 -17.87 -18.91
C ILE A 766 16.92 -19.16 -19.76
N SER A 767 15.80 -19.34 -20.45
CA SER A 767 15.49 -20.59 -21.15
C SER A 767 16.50 -20.99 -22.25
N PRO A 768 17.14 -20.08 -23.01
CA PRO A 768 18.29 -20.38 -23.88
C PRO A 768 19.43 -21.11 -23.16
N PHE A 769 19.84 -20.66 -21.97
CA PHE A 769 20.88 -21.33 -21.19
C PHE A 769 20.42 -22.71 -20.72
N LEU A 770 19.15 -22.84 -20.29
CA LEU A 770 18.62 -24.13 -19.85
C LEU A 770 18.60 -25.15 -20.98
N THR A 771 18.15 -24.76 -22.18
CA THR A 771 18.11 -25.65 -23.35
C THR A 771 19.50 -25.96 -23.89
N TYR A 772 20.43 -25.01 -23.86
CA TYR A 772 21.84 -25.22 -24.18
C TYR A 772 22.48 -26.32 -23.30
N ILE A 773 22.14 -26.35 -22.01
CA ILE A 773 22.62 -27.38 -21.06
C ILE A 773 21.88 -28.71 -21.22
N LEU A 774 20.54 -28.68 -21.26
CA LEU A 774 19.73 -29.90 -21.22
C LEU A 774 19.67 -30.62 -22.57
N LEU A 775 19.56 -29.89 -23.68
CA LEU A 775 19.39 -30.45 -25.03
C LEU A 775 20.70 -30.51 -25.81
N GLY A 776 21.75 -29.83 -25.34
CA GLY A 776 23.04 -29.76 -26.02
C GLY A 776 22.95 -29.14 -27.41
N ILE A 777 22.08 -28.14 -27.60
CA ILE A 777 21.93 -27.37 -28.84
C ILE A 777 22.91 -26.17 -28.86
N PRO A 778 23.22 -25.57 -30.03
CA PRO A 778 23.94 -24.30 -30.12
C PRO A 778 23.24 -23.17 -29.35
N LEU A 779 23.99 -22.26 -28.73
CA LEU A 779 23.46 -21.25 -27.80
C LEU A 779 22.46 -20.30 -28.48
N PRO A 780 21.16 -20.32 -28.12
CA PRO A 780 20.14 -19.52 -28.80
C PRO A 780 20.24 -18.02 -28.55
N LEU A 781 20.66 -17.61 -27.34
CA LEU A 781 20.80 -16.22 -26.92
C LEU A 781 22.08 -16.07 -26.09
N GLY A 782 22.90 -15.07 -26.40
CA GLY A 782 24.15 -14.80 -25.70
C GLY A 782 24.00 -13.85 -24.52
N THR A 783 25.01 -13.78 -23.64
CA THR A 783 24.98 -12.86 -22.50
C THR A 783 25.02 -11.38 -22.91
N VAL A 784 25.74 -11.05 -23.99
CA VAL A 784 25.80 -9.67 -24.52
C VAL A 784 24.44 -9.23 -25.06
N THR A 785 23.71 -10.13 -25.73
CA THR A 785 22.36 -9.85 -26.22
C THR A 785 21.36 -9.66 -25.09
N ILE A 786 21.49 -10.39 -23.96
CA ILE A 786 20.68 -10.19 -22.75
C ILE A 786 20.89 -8.78 -22.20
N LEU A 787 22.15 -8.34 -22.03
CA LEU A 787 22.44 -6.99 -21.54
C LEU A 787 21.91 -5.88 -22.46
N CYS A 788 21.83 -6.13 -23.78
CA CYS A 788 21.20 -5.19 -24.72
C CYS A 788 19.69 -5.07 -24.52
N ILE A 789 19.03 -6.09 -23.96
CA ILE A 789 17.62 -6.08 -23.59
C ILE A 789 17.45 -5.30 -22.30
N ASP A 790 18.03 -5.78 -21.20
CA ASP A 790 17.85 -5.25 -19.85
C ASP A 790 18.29 -3.80 -19.67
N LEU A 791 19.43 -3.42 -20.28
CA LEU A 791 20.02 -2.08 -20.15
C LEU A 791 19.82 -1.22 -21.39
N GLY A 792 19.13 -1.74 -22.41
CA GLY A 792 18.94 -1.06 -23.70
C GLY A 792 17.47 -0.93 -24.05
N THR A 793 16.93 -1.96 -24.72
CA THR A 793 15.59 -1.90 -25.31
C THR A 793 14.49 -1.75 -24.28
N ASP A 794 14.56 -2.47 -23.15
CA ASP A 794 13.46 -2.51 -22.17
C ASP A 794 13.40 -1.29 -21.24
N MET A 795 14.48 -0.50 -21.12
CA MET A 795 14.53 0.62 -20.17
C MET A 795 13.48 1.71 -20.46
N VAL A 796 13.40 2.18 -21.71
CA VAL A 796 12.47 3.28 -22.06
C VAL A 796 11.00 2.83 -21.97
N PRO A 797 10.60 1.65 -22.51
CA PRO A 797 9.29 1.05 -22.27
C PRO A 797 8.96 0.92 -20.77
N ALA A 798 9.87 0.38 -19.96
CA ALA A 798 9.63 0.18 -18.53
C ALA A 798 9.45 1.51 -17.77
N ILE A 799 10.22 2.54 -18.12
CA ILE A 799 10.08 3.91 -17.56
C ILE A 799 8.75 4.55 -18.01
N SER A 800 8.32 4.31 -19.25
CA SER A 800 7.09 4.90 -19.80
C SER A 800 5.83 4.50 -19.02
N LEU A 801 5.84 3.31 -18.39
CA LEU A 801 4.76 2.82 -17.54
C LEU A 801 4.57 3.66 -16.28
N ALA A 802 5.55 4.47 -15.87
CA ALA A 802 5.40 5.42 -14.77
C ALA A 802 4.42 6.57 -15.08
N TYR A 803 4.22 6.87 -16.37
CA TYR A 803 3.29 7.91 -16.83
C TYR A 803 1.84 7.42 -16.94
N GLU A 804 1.57 6.16 -16.62
CA GLU A 804 0.21 5.64 -16.65
C GLU A 804 -0.71 6.34 -15.64
N GLU A 805 -1.94 6.58 -16.07
CA GLU A 805 -3.00 7.12 -15.22
C GLU A 805 -3.64 6.03 -14.36
N ALA A 806 -4.41 6.44 -13.35
CA ALA A 806 -5.11 5.51 -12.48
C ALA A 806 -6.19 4.73 -13.25
N GLU A 807 -6.32 3.42 -12.98
CA GLU A 807 -7.38 2.58 -13.57
C GLU A 807 -8.74 2.76 -12.87
N SER A 808 -8.75 3.37 -11.68
CA SER A 808 -9.93 3.60 -10.84
C SER A 808 -9.68 4.75 -9.87
N ASP A 809 -10.71 5.19 -9.14
CA ASP A 809 -10.57 6.24 -8.12
C ASP A 809 -9.73 5.76 -6.92
N ILE A 810 -8.42 6.03 -6.99
CA ILE A 810 -7.44 5.66 -5.98
C ILE A 810 -7.57 6.44 -4.67
N MET A 811 -8.43 7.47 -4.61
CA MET A 811 -8.71 8.22 -3.39
C MET A 811 -9.92 7.68 -2.62
N LYS A 812 -10.63 6.69 -3.15
CA LYS A 812 -11.72 5.97 -2.45
C LYS A 812 -11.31 4.62 -1.86
N ARG A 813 -10.15 4.10 -2.25
CA ARG A 813 -9.62 2.85 -1.66
C ARG A 813 -8.98 3.15 -0.30
N PRO A 814 -9.00 2.20 0.66
CA PRO A 814 -8.22 2.32 1.87
C PRO A 814 -6.71 2.29 1.58
N PRO A 815 -5.86 2.74 2.53
CA PRO A 815 -4.41 2.56 2.44
C PRO A 815 -4.04 1.08 2.29
N ARG A 816 -2.95 0.78 1.58
CA ARG A 816 -2.50 -0.61 1.39
C ARG A 816 -2.09 -1.25 2.71
N ASP A 817 -2.32 -2.55 2.86
CA ASP A 817 -1.76 -3.30 3.98
C ASP A 817 -0.29 -3.64 3.66
N PRO A 818 0.70 -3.10 4.41
CA PRO A 818 2.12 -3.33 4.11
C PRO A 818 2.55 -4.79 4.26
N VAL A 819 1.76 -5.65 4.90
CA VAL A 819 2.07 -7.09 5.05
C VAL A 819 1.50 -7.91 3.89
N ARG A 820 0.26 -7.62 3.47
CA ARG A 820 -0.45 -8.41 2.45
C ARG A 820 -0.26 -7.89 1.03
N ASP A 821 -0.29 -6.57 0.86
CA ASP A 821 -0.29 -5.91 -0.45
C ASP A 821 1.12 -5.54 -0.89
N LYS A 822 1.95 -6.58 -1.07
CA LYS A 822 3.34 -6.45 -1.52
C LYS A 822 3.45 -5.87 -2.93
N LEU A 823 4.59 -5.21 -3.21
CA LEU A 823 4.93 -4.70 -4.53
C LEU A 823 5.02 -5.86 -5.53
N VAL A 824 5.82 -6.87 -5.20
CA VAL A 824 5.92 -8.12 -5.97
C VAL A 824 5.30 -9.24 -5.15
N ASN A 825 4.26 -9.86 -5.69
CA ASN A 825 3.56 -10.98 -5.06
C ASN A 825 3.60 -12.23 -5.94
N GLU A 826 3.24 -13.37 -5.37
CA GLU A 826 3.20 -14.67 -6.07
C GLU A 826 2.34 -14.62 -7.35
N ARG A 827 1.30 -13.79 -7.38
CA ARG A 827 0.40 -13.63 -8.54
C ARG A 827 1.11 -12.94 -9.70
N LEU A 828 1.88 -11.89 -9.42
CA LEU A 828 2.66 -11.17 -10.41
C LEU A 828 3.72 -12.11 -11.02
N ILE A 829 4.45 -12.86 -10.19
CA ILE A 829 5.41 -13.85 -10.67
C ILE A 829 4.73 -14.94 -11.49
N SER A 830 3.58 -15.47 -11.05
CA SER A 830 2.85 -16.48 -11.81
C SER A 830 2.40 -16.00 -13.19
N LEU A 831 2.06 -14.72 -13.33
CA LEU A 831 1.67 -14.12 -14.61
C LEU A 831 2.90 -13.85 -15.49
N ALA A 832 3.90 -13.15 -14.95
CA ALA A 832 5.12 -12.77 -15.66
C ALA A 832 5.97 -14.00 -16.02
N TYR A 833 6.47 -14.73 -15.03
CA TYR A 833 7.35 -15.89 -15.25
C TYR A 833 6.58 -17.11 -15.77
N GLY A 834 5.40 -17.37 -15.22
CA GLY A 834 4.68 -18.63 -15.43
C GLY A 834 3.82 -18.70 -16.69
N GLN A 835 3.40 -17.55 -17.24
CA GLN A 835 2.47 -17.50 -18.37
C GLN A 835 3.05 -16.72 -19.53
N ILE A 836 3.21 -15.40 -19.38
CA ILE A 836 3.59 -14.52 -20.50
C ILE A 836 5.03 -14.80 -20.92
N GLY A 837 5.98 -14.86 -19.97
CA GLY A 837 7.38 -15.15 -20.25
C GLY A 837 7.59 -16.51 -20.93
N MET A 838 6.74 -17.49 -20.65
CA MET A 838 6.78 -18.80 -21.32
C MET A 838 6.32 -18.72 -22.79
N ILE A 839 5.34 -17.86 -23.09
CA ILE A 839 4.92 -17.57 -24.47
C ILE A 839 6.04 -16.82 -25.21
N GLN A 840 6.69 -15.85 -24.56
CA GLN A 840 7.83 -15.13 -25.12
C GLN A 840 9.02 -16.06 -25.43
N ALA A 841 9.39 -16.96 -24.50
CA ALA A 841 10.43 -17.96 -24.72
C ALA A 841 10.10 -18.85 -25.92
N SER A 842 8.83 -19.27 -26.05
CA SER A 842 8.37 -20.07 -27.18
C SER A 842 8.53 -19.34 -28.52
N ALA A 843 8.29 -18.02 -28.55
CA ALA A 843 8.49 -17.18 -29.73
C ALA A 843 9.98 -17.12 -30.12
N GLY A 844 10.87 -16.89 -29.16
CA GLY A 844 12.31 -16.85 -29.39
C GLY A 844 12.85 -18.19 -29.93
N PHE A 845 12.44 -19.32 -29.33
CA PHE A 845 12.82 -20.64 -29.82
C PHE A 845 12.27 -20.94 -31.20
N PHE A 846 11.03 -20.51 -31.49
CA PHE A 846 10.45 -20.68 -32.83
C PHE A 846 11.28 -19.98 -33.89
N THR A 847 11.69 -18.72 -33.66
CA THR A 847 12.57 -17.98 -34.57
C THR A 847 13.94 -18.65 -34.71
N TYR A 848 14.53 -19.11 -33.61
CA TYR A 848 15.81 -19.84 -33.61
C TYR A 848 15.75 -21.09 -34.48
N PHE A 849 14.76 -21.96 -34.28
CA PHE A 849 14.61 -23.19 -35.06
C PHE A 849 14.29 -22.91 -36.53
N TRP A 850 13.52 -21.86 -36.81
CA TRP A 850 13.23 -21.43 -38.18
C TRP A 850 14.52 -21.05 -38.93
N ILE A 851 15.38 -20.23 -38.32
CA ILE A 851 16.62 -19.75 -38.95
C ILE A 851 17.63 -20.88 -39.09
N MET A 852 17.76 -21.75 -38.09
CA MET A 852 18.60 -22.95 -38.19
C MET A 852 18.16 -23.82 -39.37
N ALA A 853 16.85 -24.08 -39.51
CA ALA A 853 16.32 -24.89 -40.60
C ALA A 853 16.50 -24.24 -41.98
N ASP A 854 16.30 -22.92 -42.09
CA ASP A 854 16.51 -22.15 -43.34
C ASP A 854 17.98 -22.16 -43.80
N ASN A 855 18.93 -22.32 -42.86
CA ASN A 855 20.36 -22.42 -43.14
C ASN A 855 20.91 -23.85 -43.13
N GLY A 856 20.05 -24.86 -43.04
CA GLY A 856 20.45 -26.26 -43.24
C GLY A 856 20.48 -27.16 -42.03
N PHE A 857 20.24 -26.64 -40.82
CA PHE A 857 20.20 -27.42 -39.59
C PHE A 857 18.75 -27.62 -39.15
N LEU A 858 18.17 -28.77 -39.50
CA LEU A 858 16.82 -29.13 -39.09
C LEU A 858 16.75 -29.35 -37.57
N PRO A 859 15.60 -29.06 -36.92
CA PRO A 859 15.50 -29.07 -35.45
C PRO A 859 15.89 -30.40 -34.78
N TRP A 860 15.68 -31.54 -35.46
CA TRP A 860 16.03 -32.87 -34.96
C TRP A 860 17.55 -33.14 -34.97
N ASP A 861 18.30 -32.52 -35.87
CA ASP A 861 19.75 -32.72 -35.98
C ASP A 861 20.55 -31.80 -35.04
N LEU A 862 19.88 -30.82 -34.41
CA LEU A 862 20.49 -29.94 -33.41
C LEU A 862 20.74 -30.65 -32.07
N TYR A 863 20.05 -31.74 -31.78
CA TYR A 863 20.15 -32.44 -30.49
C TYR A 863 21.59 -32.93 -30.24
N GLN A 864 22.19 -32.50 -29.14
CA GLN A 864 23.59 -32.75 -28.77
C GLN A 864 24.66 -32.30 -29.80
N LEU A 865 24.30 -31.44 -30.76
CA LEU A 865 25.23 -30.91 -31.76
C LEU A 865 26.32 -29.99 -31.16
N ARG A 866 26.05 -29.39 -29.99
CA ARG A 866 26.91 -28.41 -29.31
C ARG A 866 28.37 -28.83 -29.18
N ALA A 867 28.65 -30.11 -28.85
CA ALA A 867 30.03 -30.58 -28.69
C ALA A 867 30.85 -30.44 -29.99
N GLN A 868 30.21 -30.69 -31.14
CA GLN A 868 30.83 -30.48 -32.44
C GLN A 868 30.85 -28.99 -32.80
N TRP A 869 29.76 -28.28 -32.50
CA TRP A 869 29.54 -26.87 -32.80
C TRP A 869 30.47 -25.89 -32.07
N ASP A 870 30.91 -26.21 -30.85
CA ASP A 870 31.82 -25.35 -30.08
C ASP A 870 33.29 -25.72 -30.30
N SER A 871 33.58 -26.92 -30.81
CA SER A 871 34.96 -27.39 -31.02
C SER A 871 35.65 -26.70 -32.20
N ARG A 872 36.67 -25.87 -31.92
CA ARG A 872 37.51 -25.23 -32.96
C ARG A 872 38.28 -26.23 -33.83
N ALA A 873 38.47 -27.46 -33.35
CA ALA A 873 39.17 -28.52 -34.09
C ALA A 873 38.32 -29.10 -35.24
N ILE A 874 37.00 -28.91 -35.21
CA ILE A 874 36.07 -29.47 -36.21
C ILE A 874 35.63 -28.35 -37.16
N ASN A 875 36.10 -28.40 -38.40
CA ASN A 875 35.80 -27.42 -39.46
C ASN A 875 34.90 -27.97 -40.58
N ASN A 876 34.30 -29.13 -40.37
CA ASN A 876 33.49 -29.86 -41.34
C ASN A 876 32.23 -30.43 -40.69
N VAL A 877 31.52 -29.62 -39.89
CA VAL A 877 30.23 -30.05 -39.31
C VAL A 877 29.23 -30.18 -40.44
N VAL A 878 28.67 -31.37 -40.59
CA VAL A 878 27.71 -31.68 -41.65
C VAL A 878 26.32 -31.23 -41.22
N ASP A 879 25.65 -30.45 -42.07
CA ASP A 879 24.25 -30.05 -41.87
C ASP A 879 23.26 -31.13 -42.34
N SER A 880 21.96 -30.91 -42.17
CA SER A 880 20.91 -31.85 -42.57
C SER A 880 20.83 -32.07 -44.08
N TYR A 881 21.39 -31.17 -44.89
CA TYR A 881 21.46 -31.26 -46.34
C TYR A 881 22.79 -31.83 -46.85
N GLY A 882 23.71 -32.20 -45.95
CA GLY A 882 25.01 -32.79 -46.29
C GLY A 882 26.11 -31.77 -46.60
N GLN A 883 25.93 -30.48 -46.29
CA GLN A 883 26.95 -29.45 -46.50
C GLN A 883 27.90 -29.38 -45.30
N GLU A 884 29.18 -29.10 -45.56
CA GLU A 884 30.19 -28.97 -44.51
C GLU A 884 30.37 -27.50 -44.08
N TRP A 885 30.23 -27.25 -42.78
CA TRP A 885 30.35 -25.93 -42.18
C TRP A 885 31.65 -25.76 -41.39
N THR A 886 32.41 -24.72 -41.73
CA THR A 886 33.60 -24.29 -40.98
C THR A 886 33.23 -23.67 -39.63
N TYR A 887 34.20 -23.59 -38.71
CA TYR A 887 34.01 -22.93 -37.42
C TYR A 887 33.50 -21.49 -37.56
N SER A 888 34.05 -20.74 -38.51
CA SER A 888 33.65 -19.36 -38.75
C SER A 888 32.21 -19.26 -39.25
N ASN A 889 31.82 -20.08 -40.22
CA ASN A 889 30.51 -19.98 -40.87
C ASN A 889 29.38 -20.36 -39.90
N ARG A 890 29.58 -21.41 -39.11
CA ARG A 890 28.59 -21.81 -38.10
C ARG A 890 28.49 -20.81 -36.95
N LYS A 891 29.59 -20.16 -36.54
CA LYS A 891 29.54 -19.10 -35.52
C LYS A 891 28.86 -17.83 -36.02
N ILE A 892 29.03 -17.47 -37.29
CA ILE A 892 28.23 -16.40 -37.93
C ILE A 892 26.75 -16.75 -37.87
N LEU A 893 26.37 -17.99 -38.19
CA LEU A 893 24.99 -18.46 -38.11
C LEU A 893 24.46 -18.41 -36.66
N GLU A 894 25.25 -18.85 -35.68
CA GLU A 894 24.90 -18.78 -34.25
C GLU A 894 24.63 -17.34 -33.81
N TYR A 895 25.53 -16.39 -34.13
CA TYR A 895 25.35 -14.99 -33.79
C TYR A 895 24.16 -14.35 -34.51
N THR A 896 23.88 -14.79 -35.74
CA THR A 896 22.66 -14.41 -36.47
C THR A 896 21.41 -14.92 -35.75
N CYS A 897 21.43 -16.17 -35.25
CA CYS A 897 20.33 -16.72 -34.44
C CYS A 897 20.15 -15.96 -33.13
N GLN A 898 21.24 -15.59 -32.44
CA GLN A 898 21.18 -14.77 -31.22
C GLN A 898 20.56 -13.40 -31.49
N THR A 899 20.91 -12.77 -32.61
CA THR A 899 20.35 -11.47 -33.01
C THR A 899 18.86 -11.60 -33.34
N ALA A 900 18.44 -12.69 -34.00
CA ALA A 900 17.04 -12.94 -34.30
C ALA A 900 16.20 -13.32 -33.08
N TYR A 901 16.78 -14.05 -32.13
CA TYR A 901 16.16 -14.33 -30.84
C TYR A 901 15.95 -13.01 -30.07
N PHE A 902 16.96 -12.15 -30.02
CA PHE A 902 16.86 -10.79 -29.47
C PHE A 902 15.73 -9.98 -30.10
N VAL A 903 15.64 -9.92 -31.44
CA VAL A 903 14.53 -9.24 -32.14
C VAL A 903 13.19 -9.88 -31.82
N SER A 904 13.14 -11.20 -31.64
CA SER A 904 11.91 -11.90 -31.25
C SER A 904 11.41 -11.47 -29.88
N ILE A 905 12.33 -11.25 -28.93
CA ILE A 905 12.00 -10.70 -27.60
C ILE A 905 11.40 -9.29 -27.74
N VAL A 906 12.04 -8.40 -28.52
CA VAL A 906 11.52 -7.03 -28.77
C VAL A 906 10.09 -7.06 -29.35
N VAL A 907 9.81 -7.94 -30.32
CA VAL A 907 8.47 -8.03 -30.95
C VAL A 907 7.39 -8.53 -29.98
N VAL A 908 7.73 -9.44 -29.06
CA VAL A 908 6.77 -9.89 -28.03
C VAL A 908 6.67 -8.90 -26.87
N GLN A 909 7.71 -8.11 -26.59
CA GLN A 909 7.68 -7.02 -25.63
C GLN A 909 6.76 -5.88 -26.05
N TRP A 910 6.51 -5.67 -27.35
CA TRP A 910 5.46 -4.75 -27.79
C TRP A 910 4.08 -5.11 -27.22
N ALA A 911 3.70 -6.38 -27.31
CA ALA A 911 2.45 -6.85 -26.73
C ALA A 911 2.50 -6.82 -25.21
N ASP A 912 3.64 -7.20 -24.61
CA ASP A 912 3.81 -7.18 -23.15
C ASP A 912 3.65 -5.77 -22.56
N LEU A 913 4.22 -4.74 -23.19
CA LEU A 913 4.07 -3.35 -22.78
C LEU A 913 2.60 -2.90 -22.81
N ILE A 914 1.88 -3.27 -23.89
CA ILE A 914 0.47 -2.92 -24.07
C ILE A 914 -0.41 -3.62 -23.03
N ILE A 915 -0.13 -4.88 -22.69
CA ILE A 915 -0.91 -5.59 -21.65
C ILE A 915 -0.52 -5.11 -20.25
N SER A 916 0.75 -4.83 -19.99
CA SER A 916 1.26 -4.34 -18.70
C SER A 916 0.74 -2.94 -18.35
N LYS A 917 0.27 -2.18 -19.34
CA LYS A 917 -0.43 -0.90 -19.17
C LYS A 917 -1.61 -0.97 -18.18
N THR A 918 -2.38 -2.06 -18.18
CA THR A 918 -3.58 -2.21 -17.33
C THR A 918 -3.65 -3.57 -16.64
N ARG A 919 -3.93 -3.56 -15.34
CA ARG A 919 -4.03 -4.78 -14.51
C ARG A 919 -5.44 -5.36 -14.49
N ARG A 920 -6.46 -4.50 -14.55
CA ARG A 920 -7.89 -4.87 -14.47
C ARG A 920 -8.69 -4.36 -15.66
N ASN A 921 -8.50 -3.12 -16.07
CA ASN A 921 -9.28 -2.51 -17.15
C ASN A 921 -8.97 -3.16 -18.50
N SER A 922 -9.88 -3.02 -19.46
CA SER A 922 -9.58 -3.36 -20.86
C SER A 922 -8.71 -2.27 -21.46
N LEU A 923 -7.89 -2.61 -22.46
CA LEU A 923 -7.23 -1.60 -23.27
C LEU A 923 -8.25 -0.63 -23.92
N VAL A 924 -9.43 -1.12 -24.27
CA VAL A 924 -10.52 -0.30 -24.87
C VAL A 924 -11.09 0.71 -23.86
N GLN A 925 -11.09 0.36 -22.57
CA GLN A 925 -11.60 1.24 -21.52
C GLN A 925 -10.58 2.32 -21.13
N GLN A 926 -9.29 1.97 -21.08
CA GLN A 926 -8.24 2.90 -20.68
C GLN A 926 -7.73 3.76 -21.87
N GLY A 927 -7.75 3.23 -23.08
CA GLY A 927 -7.18 3.87 -24.27
C GLY A 927 -5.64 3.89 -24.31
N MET A 928 -5.06 4.34 -25.42
CA MET A 928 -3.61 4.47 -25.65
C MET A 928 -3.15 5.94 -25.61
N SER A 929 -3.58 6.70 -24.60
CA SER A 929 -3.28 8.13 -24.43
C SER A 929 -1.84 8.43 -23.99
N ASN A 930 -1.12 7.45 -23.43
CA ASN A 930 0.24 7.63 -22.94
C ASN A 930 1.25 7.76 -24.10
N TRP A 931 1.54 9.00 -24.50
CA TRP A 931 2.47 9.29 -25.60
C TRP A 931 3.90 8.83 -25.30
N THR A 932 4.34 8.82 -24.04
CA THR A 932 5.68 8.33 -23.67
C THR A 932 5.82 6.83 -23.89
N LEU A 933 4.74 6.07 -23.70
CA LEU A 933 4.69 4.63 -23.99
C LEU A 933 4.74 4.37 -25.50
N ASN A 934 3.97 5.13 -26.28
CA ASN A 934 4.02 5.06 -27.75
C ASN A 934 5.41 5.40 -28.29
N PHE A 935 6.06 6.43 -27.73
CA PHE A 935 7.44 6.76 -28.02
C PHE A 935 8.40 5.62 -27.62
N GLY A 936 8.17 4.99 -26.46
CA GLY A 936 8.93 3.83 -25.99
C GLY A 936 8.93 2.69 -27.00
N LEU A 937 7.76 2.30 -27.53
CA LEU A 937 7.65 1.26 -28.57
C LEU A 937 8.45 1.59 -29.84
N ILE A 938 8.36 2.84 -30.31
CA ILE A 938 9.08 3.29 -31.50
C ILE A 938 10.59 3.30 -31.23
N PHE A 939 11.01 3.81 -30.08
CA PHE A 939 12.40 3.88 -29.67
C PHE A 939 13.02 2.49 -29.53
N GLU A 940 12.31 1.57 -28.87
CA GLU A 940 12.71 0.17 -28.69
C GLU A 940 12.96 -0.51 -30.04
N THR A 941 12.01 -0.36 -30.97
CA THR A 941 12.11 -0.92 -32.32
C THR A 941 13.26 -0.29 -33.12
N ALA A 942 13.42 1.03 -33.03
CA ALA A 942 14.48 1.76 -33.72
C ALA A 942 15.87 1.38 -33.16
N LEU A 943 15.99 1.20 -31.85
CA LEU A 943 17.22 0.76 -31.20
C LEU A 943 17.55 -0.67 -31.61
N ALA A 944 16.58 -1.58 -31.61
CA ALA A 944 16.79 -2.96 -32.08
C ALA A 944 17.25 -2.99 -33.55
N ALA A 945 16.62 -2.20 -34.43
CA ALA A 945 17.04 -2.08 -35.82
C ALA A 945 18.45 -1.49 -35.95
N PHE A 946 18.78 -0.46 -35.17
CA PHE A 946 20.12 0.12 -35.13
C PHE A 946 21.17 -0.93 -34.70
N LEU A 947 20.88 -1.69 -33.65
CA LEU A 947 21.77 -2.73 -33.15
C LEU A 947 21.98 -3.87 -34.16
N CYS A 948 20.96 -4.22 -34.94
CA CYS A 948 21.05 -5.27 -35.97
C CYS A 948 21.79 -4.82 -37.24
N TYR A 949 21.60 -3.56 -37.68
CA TYR A 949 22.00 -3.13 -39.02
C TYR A 949 23.16 -2.12 -39.05
N CYS A 950 23.62 -1.61 -37.90
CA CYS A 950 24.76 -0.69 -37.87
C CYS A 950 26.09 -1.42 -38.16
N PRO A 951 26.85 -0.99 -39.20
CA PRO A 951 28.14 -1.59 -39.52
C PRO A 951 29.13 -1.52 -38.33
N GLY A 952 29.78 -2.64 -38.01
CA GLY A 952 30.77 -2.75 -36.93
C GLY A 952 30.22 -3.35 -35.62
N LEU A 953 28.90 -3.38 -35.43
CA LEU A 953 28.30 -4.04 -34.25
C LEU A 953 28.37 -5.58 -34.33
N ASP A 954 28.58 -6.12 -35.52
CA ASP A 954 28.91 -7.53 -35.77
C ASP A 954 30.22 -7.95 -35.09
N LYS A 955 31.18 -7.02 -34.95
CA LYS A 955 32.44 -7.26 -34.23
C LYS A 955 32.36 -6.89 -32.76
N GLY A 956 31.67 -5.79 -32.44
CA GLY A 956 31.57 -5.27 -31.06
C GLY A 956 30.60 -6.05 -30.18
N LEU A 957 29.34 -6.16 -30.61
CA LEU A 957 28.24 -6.80 -29.87
C LEU A 957 27.88 -8.20 -30.41
N ARG A 958 28.53 -8.63 -31.50
CA ARG A 958 28.21 -9.88 -32.22
C ARG A 958 26.78 -9.91 -32.77
N MET A 959 26.24 -8.74 -33.14
CA MET A 959 24.93 -8.64 -33.76
C MET A 959 25.04 -8.57 -35.28
N TYR A 960 24.39 -9.51 -35.97
CA TYR A 960 24.44 -9.62 -37.43
C TYR A 960 23.15 -9.14 -38.07
N GLY A 961 23.26 -8.54 -39.25
CA GLY A 961 22.10 -8.08 -40.01
C GLY A 961 21.13 -9.22 -40.33
N LEU A 962 19.85 -9.01 -40.01
CA LEU A 962 18.79 -10.01 -40.21
C LEU A 962 18.08 -9.80 -41.56
N ARG A 963 17.64 -10.90 -42.19
CA ARG A 963 16.67 -10.82 -43.28
C ARG A 963 15.38 -10.22 -42.76
N PHE A 964 14.72 -9.38 -43.55
CA PHE A 964 13.45 -8.75 -43.16
C PHE A 964 12.36 -9.79 -42.80
N SER A 965 12.39 -10.96 -43.44
CA SER A 965 11.49 -12.08 -43.13
C SER A 965 11.64 -12.62 -41.70
N TRP A 966 12.81 -12.46 -41.06
CA TRP A 966 13.10 -12.99 -39.73
C TRP A 966 12.58 -12.10 -38.58
N TRP A 967 11.98 -10.95 -38.88
CA TRP A 967 11.28 -10.12 -37.88
C TRP A 967 9.87 -10.62 -37.56
N PHE A 968 9.21 -11.28 -38.51
CA PHE A 968 7.82 -11.71 -38.41
C PHE A 968 7.53 -13.02 -37.64
N PRO A 969 8.46 -13.98 -37.45
CA PRO A 969 8.15 -15.25 -36.78
C PRO A 969 7.60 -15.09 -35.35
N ALA A 970 7.96 -14.01 -34.66
CA ALA A 970 7.49 -13.72 -33.31
C ALA A 970 6.12 -13.01 -33.25
N LEU A 971 5.64 -12.42 -34.36
CA LEU A 971 4.39 -11.65 -34.42
C LEU A 971 3.14 -12.46 -33.99
N PRO A 972 2.95 -13.73 -34.39
CA PRO A 972 1.81 -14.53 -33.94
C PRO A 972 1.76 -14.72 -32.42
N PHE A 973 2.93 -14.85 -31.78
CA PHE A 973 3.04 -14.97 -30.33
C PHE A 973 2.73 -13.64 -29.63
N SER A 974 3.14 -12.51 -30.21
CA SER A 974 2.77 -11.17 -29.74
C SER A 974 1.25 -10.97 -29.73
N ILE A 975 0.55 -11.38 -30.81
CA ILE A 975 -0.92 -11.36 -30.88
C ILE A 975 -1.54 -12.30 -29.83
N LEU A 976 -0.96 -13.49 -29.64
CA LEU A 976 -1.44 -14.46 -28.64
C LEU A 976 -1.34 -13.90 -27.22
N ILE A 977 -0.24 -13.25 -26.86
CA ILE A 977 -0.04 -12.59 -25.57
C ILE A 977 -1.13 -11.53 -25.34
N PHE A 978 -1.36 -10.67 -26.34
CA PHE A 978 -2.38 -9.62 -26.27
C PHE A 978 -3.79 -10.19 -26.06
N VAL A 979 -4.19 -11.18 -26.86
CA VAL A 979 -5.52 -11.80 -26.78
C VAL A 979 -5.69 -12.57 -25.46
N TYR A 980 -4.65 -13.30 -25.04
CA TYR A 980 -4.66 -14.05 -23.79
C TYR A 980 -4.91 -13.14 -22.60
N ASP A 981 -4.15 -12.04 -22.47
CA ASP A 981 -4.30 -11.14 -21.34
C ASP A 981 -5.62 -10.36 -21.38
N GLU A 982 -6.10 -9.96 -22.57
CA GLU A 982 -7.40 -9.30 -22.68
C GLU A 982 -8.55 -10.23 -22.29
N ILE A 983 -8.51 -11.51 -22.68
CA ILE A 983 -9.47 -12.53 -22.22
C ILE A 983 -9.33 -12.75 -20.72
N ARG A 984 -8.11 -12.83 -20.19
CA ARG A 984 -7.85 -12.98 -18.75
C ARG A 984 -8.47 -11.83 -17.96
N ARG A 985 -8.24 -10.58 -18.38
CA ARG A 985 -8.81 -9.38 -17.73
C ARG A 985 -10.32 -9.34 -17.87
N TYR A 986 -10.85 -9.72 -19.03
CA TYR A 986 -12.29 -9.88 -19.23
C TYR A 986 -12.88 -10.93 -18.27
N CYS A 987 -12.22 -12.08 -18.09
CA CYS A 987 -12.59 -13.09 -17.12
C CYS A 987 -12.47 -12.57 -15.68
N ILE A 988 -11.45 -11.78 -15.33
CA ILE A 988 -11.33 -11.17 -13.99
C ILE A 988 -12.49 -10.20 -13.73
N ARG A 989 -12.88 -9.42 -14.75
CA ARG A 989 -14.01 -8.48 -14.64
C ARG A 989 -15.35 -9.20 -14.57
N ARG A 990 -15.52 -10.33 -15.26
CA ARG A 990 -16.82 -11.00 -15.44
C ARG A 990 -17.01 -12.21 -14.52
N TRP A 991 -15.97 -12.98 -14.25
CA TRP A 991 -16.01 -14.31 -13.62
C TRP A 991 -14.90 -14.50 -12.57
N PRO A 992 -15.18 -14.19 -11.30
CA PRO A 992 -14.20 -14.37 -10.23
C PRO A 992 -13.85 -15.83 -9.84
N GLY A 993 -14.41 -16.90 -10.45
CA GLY A 993 -13.84 -18.28 -10.32
C GLY A 993 -14.62 -19.51 -10.84
N GLY A 994 -14.06 -20.32 -11.78
CA GLY A 994 -14.60 -21.64 -12.21
C GLY A 994 -13.64 -22.54 -13.04
N MET A 995 -13.86 -23.88 -13.10
CA MET A 995 -12.92 -24.95 -13.58
C MET A 995 -13.62 -26.09 -14.38
N ILE A 996 -12.97 -26.76 -15.36
CA ILE A 996 -13.47 -27.89 -16.23
C ILE A 996 -12.91 -29.26 -15.75
N GLY A 997 -13.67 -30.38 -15.83
CA GLY A 997 -13.25 -31.73 -15.37
C GLY A 997 -13.13 -32.82 -16.47
N PRO A 998 -12.39 -33.93 -16.24
CA PRO A 998 -12.00 -34.92 -17.27
C PRO A 998 -13.06 -35.96 -17.65
N GLY A 999 -14.19 -36.07 -16.93
CA GLY A 999 -15.22 -37.11 -17.15
C GLY A 999 -15.81 -37.19 -18.56
N VAL A 1000 -15.66 -36.11 -19.36
CA VAL A 1000 -16.12 -35.99 -20.74
C VAL A 1000 -15.58 -37.10 -21.66
N LEU A 1001 -14.38 -37.62 -21.41
CA LEU A 1001 -13.77 -38.68 -22.24
C LEU A 1001 -14.49 -40.03 -22.24
N SER A 1002 -15.35 -40.28 -21.24
CA SER A 1002 -16.07 -41.55 -21.09
C SER A 1002 -17.36 -41.60 -21.92
N ILE A 1003 -17.80 -40.47 -22.48
CA ILE A 1003 -19.14 -40.32 -23.05
C ILE A 1003 -19.41 -41.17 -24.30
N PRO A 1004 -18.45 -41.51 -25.18
CA PRO A 1004 -18.73 -42.45 -26.28
C PRO A 1004 -19.26 -43.81 -25.82
N THR A 1005 -18.95 -44.22 -24.59
CA THR A 1005 -19.54 -45.45 -24.02
C THR A 1005 -21.04 -45.32 -23.79
N SER A 1006 -21.52 -44.12 -23.48
CA SER A 1006 -22.95 -43.81 -23.38
C SER A 1006 -23.64 -43.96 -24.74
N PHE A 1007 -23.00 -43.48 -25.81
CA PHE A 1007 -23.47 -43.66 -27.18
C PHE A 1007 -23.46 -45.13 -27.60
N LYS A 1008 -22.42 -45.90 -27.24
CA LYS A 1008 -22.39 -47.36 -27.45
C LYS A 1008 -23.49 -48.10 -26.69
N ASN A 1009 -23.76 -47.69 -25.45
CA ASN A 1009 -24.74 -48.38 -24.61
C ASN A 1009 -26.18 -48.06 -25.02
N ALA A 1010 -26.53 -46.80 -25.34
CA ALA A 1010 -27.90 -46.40 -25.67
C ALA A 1010 -28.21 -46.41 -27.18
N GLY A 1011 -27.19 -46.25 -28.02
CA GLY A 1011 -27.32 -45.92 -29.44
C GLY A 1011 -27.19 -44.42 -29.67
N LEU A 1012 -26.94 -44.04 -30.93
CA LEU A 1012 -26.64 -42.65 -31.31
C LEU A 1012 -27.74 -41.66 -30.92
N ILE A 1013 -28.99 -41.99 -31.24
CA ILE A 1013 -30.15 -41.10 -31.07
C ILE A 1013 -30.50 -40.88 -29.59
N PRO A 1014 -30.75 -41.92 -28.77
CA PRO A 1014 -31.14 -41.70 -27.38
C PRO A 1014 -30.00 -41.07 -26.57
N ALA A 1015 -28.73 -41.44 -26.78
CA ALA A 1015 -27.62 -40.80 -26.06
C ALA A 1015 -27.52 -39.29 -26.35
N PHE A 1016 -27.68 -38.88 -27.61
CA PHE A 1016 -27.67 -37.48 -28.02
C PHE A 1016 -28.72 -36.65 -27.23
N PHE A 1017 -29.99 -37.07 -27.28
CA PHE A 1017 -31.05 -36.35 -26.57
C PHE A 1017 -30.90 -36.41 -25.03
N ILE A 1018 -30.44 -37.54 -24.48
CA ILE A 1018 -30.27 -37.67 -23.03
C ILE A 1018 -29.20 -36.72 -22.51
N ILE A 1019 -28.07 -36.56 -23.20
CA ILE A 1019 -27.01 -35.63 -22.77
C ILE A 1019 -27.54 -34.20 -22.70
N ILE A 1020 -28.28 -33.75 -23.72
CA ILE A 1020 -28.89 -32.41 -23.74
C ILE A 1020 -29.92 -32.26 -22.61
N ILE A 1021 -30.85 -33.21 -22.48
CA ILE A 1021 -31.93 -33.13 -21.48
C ILE A 1021 -31.34 -33.16 -20.07
N VAL A 1022 -30.43 -34.09 -19.78
CA VAL A 1022 -29.76 -34.18 -18.48
C VAL A 1022 -28.92 -32.93 -18.22
N GLY A 1023 -28.22 -32.38 -19.22
CA GLY A 1023 -27.48 -31.12 -19.10
C GLY A 1023 -28.37 -29.94 -18.72
N ILE A 1024 -29.54 -29.80 -19.35
CA ILE A 1024 -30.53 -28.75 -19.04
C ILE A 1024 -31.10 -28.93 -17.63
N ILE A 1025 -31.54 -30.14 -17.28
CA ILE A 1025 -32.12 -30.42 -15.96
C ILE A 1025 -31.07 -30.20 -14.86
N ASN A 1026 -29.84 -30.66 -15.06
CA ASN A 1026 -28.76 -30.49 -14.10
C ASN A 1026 -28.42 -28.99 -13.92
N THR A 1027 -28.35 -28.24 -15.02
CA THR A 1027 -28.16 -26.78 -14.96
C THR A 1027 -29.27 -26.10 -14.15
N TYR A 1028 -30.54 -26.48 -14.40
CA TYR A 1028 -31.68 -25.96 -13.61
C TYR A 1028 -31.54 -26.30 -12.12
N CYS A 1029 -31.28 -27.57 -11.77
CA CYS A 1029 -31.07 -28.00 -10.39
C CYS A 1029 -29.96 -27.23 -9.69
N MET A 1030 -28.84 -27.00 -10.37
CA MET A 1030 -27.70 -26.27 -9.81
C MET A 1030 -28.00 -24.76 -9.61
N ILE A 1031 -28.79 -24.15 -10.50
CA ILE A 1031 -29.28 -22.78 -10.31
C ILE A 1031 -30.16 -22.69 -9.05
N GLN A 1032 -31.11 -23.60 -8.88
CA GLN A 1032 -32.01 -23.61 -7.71
C GLN A 1032 -31.24 -23.72 -6.40
N LEU A 1033 -30.18 -24.52 -6.42
CA LEU A 1033 -29.35 -24.80 -5.26
C LEU A 1033 -28.45 -23.61 -4.89
N VAL A 1034 -27.97 -22.84 -5.88
CA VAL A 1034 -27.32 -21.53 -5.67
C VAL A 1034 -28.31 -20.48 -5.16
N GLU A 1035 -29.55 -20.46 -5.64
CA GLU A 1035 -30.57 -19.54 -5.11
C GLU A 1035 -30.96 -19.86 -3.65
N CYS A 1036 -31.11 -21.14 -3.32
CA CYS A 1036 -31.36 -21.58 -1.94
C CYS A 1036 -30.19 -21.23 -1.02
N SER A 1037 -28.94 -21.36 -1.47
CA SER A 1037 -27.76 -21.00 -0.67
C SER A 1037 -27.73 -19.51 -0.35
N LYS A 1038 -28.06 -18.64 -1.33
CA LYS A 1038 -28.20 -17.19 -1.11
C LYS A 1038 -29.29 -16.87 -0.09
N TYR A 1039 -30.46 -17.50 -0.22
CA TYR A 1039 -31.57 -17.30 0.71
C TYR A 1039 -31.15 -17.59 2.15
N PHE A 1040 -30.45 -18.71 2.39
CA PHE A 1040 -30.03 -19.09 3.73
C PHE A 1040 -28.81 -18.32 4.25
N LEU A 1041 -27.85 -17.95 3.40
CA LEU A 1041 -26.74 -17.06 3.75
C LEU A 1041 -27.29 -15.71 4.27
N PHE A 1042 -28.27 -15.14 3.56
CA PHE A 1042 -28.91 -13.88 3.97
C PHE A 1042 -29.79 -14.03 5.21
N LYS A 1043 -30.67 -15.05 5.25
CA LYS A 1043 -31.62 -15.27 6.35
C LYS A 1043 -30.94 -15.55 7.69
N TYR A 1044 -29.87 -16.35 7.68
CA TYR A 1044 -29.15 -16.76 8.90
C TYR A 1044 -27.82 -16.02 9.12
N LYS A 1045 -27.48 -15.02 8.29
CA LYS A 1045 -26.22 -14.24 8.32
C LYS A 1045 -24.97 -15.13 8.40
N LEU A 1046 -24.98 -16.23 7.66
CA LEU A 1046 -23.87 -17.18 7.62
C LEU A 1046 -22.79 -16.67 6.68
N LYS A 1047 -21.51 -16.89 7.03
CA LYS A 1047 -20.39 -16.54 6.13
C LYS A 1047 -20.24 -17.52 4.96
N LYS A 1048 -20.54 -18.80 5.19
CA LYS A 1048 -20.42 -19.90 4.22
C LYS A 1048 -21.44 -21.00 4.55
N ILE A 1049 -21.91 -21.71 3.53
CA ILE A 1049 -22.88 -22.80 3.70
C ILE A 1049 -22.50 -23.99 2.80
N ASP A 1050 -22.08 -25.13 3.34
CA ASP A 1050 -21.82 -26.32 2.50
C ASP A 1050 -23.13 -26.99 2.02
N TYR A 1051 -23.06 -27.93 1.07
CA TYR A 1051 -24.24 -28.57 0.50
C TYR A 1051 -25.05 -29.38 1.56
N GLY A 1052 -24.38 -30.03 2.51
CA GLY A 1052 -25.09 -30.68 3.61
C GLY A 1052 -25.69 -29.65 4.57
N ILE A 1053 -24.99 -28.56 4.92
CA ILE A 1053 -25.55 -27.49 5.75
C ILE A 1053 -26.76 -26.83 5.06
N LEU A 1054 -26.72 -26.67 3.73
CA LEU A 1054 -27.86 -26.20 2.94
C LEU A 1054 -29.06 -27.13 3.09
N ALA A 1055 -28.85 -28.44 2.96
CA ALA A 1055 -29.87 -29.45 3.20
C ALA A 1055 -30.40 -29.45 4.65
N TYR A 1056 -29.54 -29.16 5.64
CA TYR A 1056 -29.94 -28.98 7.03
C TYR A 1056 -30.88 -27.79 7.20
N TYR A 1057 -30.55 -26.62 6.67
CA TYR A 1057 -31.43 -25.44 6.78
C TYR A 1057 -32.73 -25.60 6.00
N ALA A 1058 -32.69 -26.20 4.80
CA ALA A 1058 -33.90 -26.50 4.04
C ALA A 1058 -34.84 -27.46 4.81
N SER A 1059 -34.29 -28.56 5.34
CA SER A 1059 -35.08 -29.49 6.16
C SER A 1059 -35.57 -28.86 7.47
N TYR A 1060 -34.78 -27.96 8.08
CA TYR A 1060 -35.17 -27.21 9.26
C TYR A 1060 -36.35 -26.27 9.00
N GLU A 1061 -36.35 -25.53 7.88
CA GLU A 1061 -37.49 -24.68 7.48
C GLU A 1061 -38.75 -25.49 7.20
N PHE A 1062 -38.61 -26.66 6.56
CA PHE A 1062 -39.75 -27.49 6.22
C PHE A 1062 -40.39 -28.15 7.45
N ILE A 1063 -39.58 -28.75 8.34
CA ILE A 1063 -40.07 -29.46 9.53
C ILE A 1063 -40.41 -28.48 10.67
N LYS A 1064 -39.81 -27.27 10.67
CA LYS A 1064 -39.90 -26.24 11.74
C LYS A 1064 -39.54 -26.74 13.15
N LYS A 1065 -38.93 -27.92 13.29
CA LYS A 1065 -38.45 -28.49 14.55
C LYS A 1065 -37.11 -29.19 14.35
N ASN A 1066 -36.14 -28.91 15.23
CA ASN A 1066 -34.83 -29.57 15.24
C ASN A 1066 -34.97 -31.02 15.77
N THR A 1067 -35.45 -31.92 14.93
CA THR A 1067 -35.67 -33.34 15.26
C THR A 1067 -34.57 -34.20 14.64
N ILE A 1068 -34.48 -35.48 15.00
CA ILE A 1068 -33.58 -36.41 14.31
C ILE A 1068 -33.84 -36.39 12.79
N LYS A 1069 -35.09 -36.17 12.36
CA LYS A 1069 -35.47 -36.07 10.96
C LYS A 1069 -34.79 -34.90 10.22
N THR A 1070 -34.56 -33.74 10.85
CA THR A 1070 -33.81 -32.62 10.22
C THR A 1070 -32.32 -32.92 10.06
N LYS A 1071 -31.78 -33.88 10.82
CA LYS A 1071 -30.37 -34.30 10.71
C LYS A 1071 -30.13 -35.41 9.70
N ILE A 1072 -31.15 -36.19 9.31
CA ILE A 1072 -30.98 -37.31 8.39
C ILE A 1072 -30.63 -36.82 6.97
N PHE A 1073 -31.37 -35.83 6.45
CA PHE A 1073 -31.17 -35.33 5.08
C PHE A 1073 -29.74 -34.80 4.81
N PRO A 1074 -29.15 -33.91 5.64
CA PRO A 1074 -27.77 -33.46 5.44
C PRO A 1074 -26.74 -34.59 5.54
N ILE A 1075 -26.99 -35.61 6.39
CA ILE A 1075 -26.11 -36.79 6.49
C ILE A 1075 -26.13 -37.58 5.17
N ILE A 1076 -27.30 -37.77 4.55
CA ILE A 1076 -27.41 -38.43 3.24
C ILE A 1076 -26.62 -37.66 2.18
N VAL A 1077 -26.77 -36.33 2.14
CA VAL A 1077 -26.03 -35.47 1.19
C VAL A 1077 -24.52 -35.59 1.40
N TRP A 1078 -24.03 -35.53 2.65
CA TRP A 1078 -22.61 -35.71 2.92
C TRP A 1078 -22.09 -37.10 2.57
N ILE A 1079 -22.85 -38.16 2.86
CA ILE A 1079 -22.46 -39.54 2.49
C ILE A 1079 -22.37 -39.67 0.97
N CYS A 1080 -23.38 -39.21 0.23
CA CYS A 1080 -23.35 -39.24 -1.23
C CYS A 1080 -22.21 -38.41 -1.81
N LEU A 1081 -21.93 -37.22 -1.27
CA LEU A 1081 -20.80 -36.37 -1.72
C LEU A 1081 -19.47 -37.06 -1.47
N LEU A 1082 -19.30 -37.63 -0.28
CA LEU A 1082 -18.08 -38.36 0.08
C LEU A 1082 -17.89 -39.59 -0.82
N SER A 1083 -18.94 -40.38 -1.03
CA SER A 1083 -18.92 -41.55 -1.89
C SER A 1083 -18.66 -41.21 -3.35
N LEU A 1084 -19.24 -40.11 -3.86
CA LEU A 1084 -18.95 -39.59 -5.20
C LEU A 1084 -17.47 -39.21 -5.34
N GLN A 1085 -16.92 -38.46 -4.38
CA GLN A 1085 -15.53 -37.99 -4.44
C GLN A 1085 -14.51 -39.13 -4.28
N ILE A 1086 -14.71 -40.03 -3.31
CA ILE A 1086 -13.89 -41.24 -3.17
C ILE A 1086 -13.99 -42.09 -4.44
N GLY A 1087 -15.19 -42.16 -5.02
CA GLY A 1087 -15.45 -42.81 -6.28
C GLY A 1087 -14.63 -42.26 -7.44
N ILE A 1088 -14.67 -40.93 -7.66
CA ILE A 1088 -13.88 -40.23 -8.70
C ILE A 1088 -12.38 -40.46 -8.48
N CYS A 1089 -11.90 -40.31 -7.25
CA CYS A 1089 -10.51 -40.58 -6.91
C CYS A 1089 -10.10 -42.04 -7.21
N SER A 1090 -11.00 -43.00 -6.99
CA SER A 1090 -10.75 -44.42 -7.33
C SER A 1090 -10.75 -44.65 -8.85
N VAL A 1091 -11.63 -43.97 -9.61
CA VAL A 1091 -11.61 -44.00 -11.09
C VAL A 1091 -10.28 -43.47 -11.62
N PHE A 1092 -9.76 -42.36 -11.07
CA PHE A 1092 -8.47 -41.81 -11.49
C PHE A 1092 -7.33 -42.79 -11.27
N TYR A 1093 -7.37 -43.50 -10.14
CA TYR A 1093 -6.42 -44.52 -9.77
C TYR A 1093 -6.44 -45.72 -10.75
N VAL A 1094 -7.64 -46.23 -11.06
CA VAL A 1094 -7.84 -47.30 -12.05
C VAL A 1094 -7.43 -46.83 -13.44
N PHE A 1095 -7.74 -45.59 -13.82
CA PHE A 1095 -7.43 -45.04 -15.13
C PHE A 1095 -5.93 -44.93 -15.36
N VAL A 1096 -5.21 -44.31 -14.41
CA VAL A 1096 -3.74 -44.20 -14.45
C VAL A 1096 -3.13 -45.61 -14.50
N GLY A 1097 -3.53 -46.52 -13.62
CA GLY A 1097 -3.00 -47.90 -13.63
C GLY A 1097 -3.28 -48.67 -14.92
N THR A 1098 -4.45 -48.48 -15.55
CA THR A 1098 -4.80 -49.14 -16.81
C THR A 1098 -3.98 -48.60 -17.98
N LEU A 1099 -3.82 -47.27 -18.07
CA LEU A 1099 -2.96 -46.67 -19.10
C LEU A 1099 -1.50 -47.08 -18.91
N THR A 1100 -1.00 -47.11 -17.68
CA THR A 1100 0.39 -47.54 -17.40
C THR A 1100 0.60 -49.00 -17.77
N LYS A 1101 -0.37 -49.88 -17.48
CA LYS A 1101 -0.31 -51.27 -17.91
C LYS A 1101 -0.23 -51.38 -19.43
N GLU A 1102 -1.09 -50.66 -20.16
CA GLU A 1102 -1.09 -50.68 -21.62
C GLU A 1102 0.24 -50.16 -22.21
N LEU A 1103 0.77 -49.07 -21.65
CA LEU A 1103 2.06 -48.47 -22.04
C LEU A 1103 3.24 -49.40 -21.77
N ILE A 1104 3.24 -50.12 -20.64
CA ILE A 1104 4.35 -51.01 -20.25
C ILE A 1104 4.26 -52.35 -21.00
N GLU A 1105 3.11 -53.01 -21.04
CA GLU A 1105 2.98 -54.33 -21.67
C GLU A 1105 3.24 -54.29 -23.18
N LYS A 1106 2.88 -53.19 -23.88
CA LYS A 1106 3.14 -53.05 -25.32
C LYS A 1106 4.61 -52.70 -25.63
N ASN A 1107 5.27 -51.88 -24.80
CA ASN A 1107 6.65 -51.47 -25.05
C ASN A 1107 7.70 -52.46 -24.50
N TYR A 1108 7.38 -53.13 -23.39
CA TYR A 1108 8.27 -54.06 -22.70
C TYR A 1108 7.58 -55.42 -22.59
N ASN A 1109 7.62 -56.17 -23.69
CA ASN A 1109 6.95 -57.47 -23.93
C ASN A 1109 7.34 -58.61 -22.94
N ILE A 1110 8.02 -58.32 -21.85
CA ILE A 1110 8.79 -59.28 -21.05
C ILE A 1110 7.99 -59.81 -19.85
N ILE A 1111 7.07 -59.04 -19.27
CA ILE A 1111 6.31 -59.48 -18.06
C ILE A 1111 4.89 -58.91 -18.04
N LYS A 1112 3.88 -59.77 -18.09
CA LYS A 1112 2.47 -59.41 -17.84
C LYS A 1112 2.20 -59.41 -16.34
N TYR A 1113 2.09 -58.24 -15.74
CA TYR A 1113 1.71 -58.10 -14.33
C TYR A 1113 0.19 -58.01 -14.18
N ASP A 1114 -0.34 -58.49 -13.06
CA ASP A 1114 -1.73 -58.23 -12.67
C ASP A 1114 -1.94 -56.70 -12.58
N ILE A 1115 -3.07 -56.20 -13.08
CA ILE A 1115 -3.39 -54.77 -13.08
C ILE A 1115 -3.36 -54.18 -11.65
N ARG A 1116 -3.64 -55.01 -10.65
CA ARG A 1116 -3.58 -54.68 -9.22
C ARG A 1116 -2.18 -54.27 -8.74
N LEU A 1117 -1.11 -54.78 -9.35
CA LEU A 1117 0.26 -54.36 -9.03
C LEU A 1117 0.53 -52.93 -9.50
N TYR A 1118 0.01 -52.53 -10.66
CA TYR A 1118 0.12 -51.14 -11.12
C TYR A 1118 -0.60 -50.20 -10.16
N TYR A 1119 -1.78 -50.60 -9.66
CA TYR A 1119 -2.49 -49.85 -8.63
C TYR A 1119 -1.62 -49.68 -7.37
N ILE A 1120 -1.06 -50.75 -6.82
CA ILE A 1120 -0.19 -50.65 -5.63
C ILE A 1120 1.04 -49.77 -5.92
N GLY A 1121 1.61 -49.84 -7.13
CA GLY A 1121 2.75 -49.02 -7.55
C GLY A 1121 2.48 -47.51 -7.48
N TYR A 1122 1.25 -47.07 -7.73
CA TYR A 1122 0.85 -45.66 -7.62
C TYR A 1122 0.52 -45.19 -6.20
N LEU A 1123 0.55 -46.09 -5.19
CA LEU A 1123 0.19 -45.73 -3.81
C LEU A 1123 1.15 -44.70 -3.23
N THR A 1124 2.45 -44.95 -3.36
CA THR A 1124 3.49 -44.04 -2.86
C THR A 1124 3.46 -42.68 -3.58
N PRO A 1125 3.41 -42.62 -4.92
CA PRO A 1125 3.25 -41.35 -5.64
C PRO A 1125 2.01 -40.55 -5.20
N PHE A 1126 0.84 -41.20 -5.06
CA PHE A 1126 -0.37 -40.51 -4.61
C PHE A 1126 -0.32 -40.07 -3.13
N ILE A 1127 0.40 -40.79 -2.25
CA ILE A 1127 0.62 -40.37 -0.85
C ILE A 1127 1.52 -39.12 -0.79
N ILE A 1128 2.58 -39.09 -1.59
CA ILE A 1128 3.49 -37.93 -1.68
C ILE A 1128 2.71 -36.71 -2.17
N LEU A 1129 1.94 -36.87 -3.25
CA LEU A 1129 1.08 -35.82 -3.78
C LEU A 1129 0.00 -35.40 -2.77
N GLY A 1130 -0.68 -36.35 -2.14
CA GLY A 1130 -1.69 -36.09 -1.13
C GLY A 1130 -1.16 -35.30 0.08
N SER A 1131 0.15 -35.26 0.31
CA SER A 1131 0.77 -34.52 1.42
C SER A 1131 0.84 -33.00 1.19
N PHE A 1132 0.62 -32.50 -0.02
CA PHE A 1132 0.56 -31.07 -0.29
C PHE A 1132 -0.71 -30.45 0.32
N LYS A 1133 -0.54 -29.53 1.28
CA LYS A 1133 -1.64 -28.86 2.00
C LYS A 1133 -2.09 -27.55 1.39
N SER A 1134 -1.20 -26.87 0.67
CA SER A 1134 -1.45 -25.51 0.20
C SER A 1134 -2.37 -25.53 -1.02
N ILE A 1135 -3.60 -25.02 -0.86
CA ILE A 1135 -4.52 -24.75 -1.98
C ILE A 1135 -3.81 -23.97 -3.10
N ARG A 1136 -2.91 -23.03 -2.76
CA ARG A 1136 -2.21 -22.23 -3.79
C ARG A 1136 -1.36 -23.09 -4.71
N ILE A 1137 -0.56 -24.00 -4.13
CA ILE A 1137 0.29 -24.92 -4.89
C ILE A 1137 -0.58 -25.89 -5.71
N LEU A 1138 -1.63 -26.45 -5.09
CA LEU A 1138 -2.58 -27.31 -5.79
C LEU A 1138 -3.24 -26.58 -6.97
N THR A 1139 -3.62 -25.32 -6.80
CA THR A 1139 -4.28 -24.52 -7.85
C THR A 1139 -3.34 -24.29 -9.03
N PHE A 1140 -2.06 -24.01 -8.78
CA PHE A 1140 -1.07 -23.86 -9.85
C PHE A 1140 -0.85 -25.16 -10.62
N LEU A 1141 -0.61 -26.27 -9.91
CA LEU A 1141 -0.47 -27.59 -10.52
C LEU A 1141 -1.71 -27.98 -11.32
N ASN A 1142 -2.89 -27.68 -10.79
CA ASN A 1142 -4.14 -28.01 -11.47
C ASN A 1142 -4.45 -27.06 -12.64
N LEU A 1143 -4.02 -25.81 -12.61
CA LEU A 1143 -4.06 -24.94 -13.78
C LEU A 1143 -3.20 -25.54 -14.91
N PHE A 1144 -1.99 -25.97 -14.58
CA PHE A 1144 -1.12 -26.66 -15.53
C PHE A 1144 -1.76 -27.96 -16.06
N ALA A 1145 -2.37 -28.76 -15.18
CA ALA A 1145 -3.12 -29.95 -15.57
C ALA A 1145 -4.31 -29.62 -16.47
N ASN A 1146 -5.06 -28.55 -16.21
CA ASN A 1146 -6.20 -28.12 -17.04
C ASN A 1146 -5.75 -27.60 -18.42
N ILE A 1147 -4.59 -26.94 -18.51
CA ILE A 1147 -4.01 -26.53 -19.80
C ILE A 1147 -3.63 -27.77 -20.60
N LEU A 1148 -2.91 -28.71 -19.98
CA LEU A 1148 -2.56 -29.98 -20.60
C LEU A 1148 -3.82 -30.78 -21.01
N LEU A 1149 -4.87 -30.77 -20.18
CA LEU A 1149 -6.17 -31.38 -20.47
C LEU A 1149 -6.84 -30.73 -21.68
N GLY A 1150 -6.80 -29.39 -21.76
CA GLY A 1150 -7.34 -28.65 -22.90
C GLY A 1150 -6.62 -29.01 -24.19
N LEU A 1151 -5.28 -29.03 -24.17
CA LEU A 1151 -4.44 -29.41 -25.32
C LEU A 1151 -4.65 -30.88 -25.74
N SER A 1152 -4.76 -31.78 -24.78
CA SER A 1152 -4.97 -33.20 -25.05
C SER A 1152 -6.38 -33.47 -25.55
N LEU A 1153 -7.41 -32.81 -25.01
CA LEU A 1153 -8.78 -32.86 -25.53
C LEU A 1153 -8.84 -32.29 -26.95
N LEU A 1154 -8.20 -31.15 -27.22
CA LEU A 1154 -8.16 -30.56 -28.57
C LEU A 1154 -7.50 -31.53 -29.56
N SER A 1155 -6.41 -32.19 -29.15
CA SER A 1155 -5.69 -33.16 -29.97
C SER A 1155 -6.53 -34.41 -30.25
N ILE A 1156 -7.19 -34.98 -29.23
CA ILE A 1156 -8.14 -36.08 -29.42
C ILE A 1156 -9.28 -35.67 -30.33
N PHE A 1157 -9.83 -34.47 -30.14
CA PHE A 1157 -10.93 -33.96 -30.96
C PHE A 1157 -10.52 -33.78 -32.42
N LEU A 1158 -9.33 -33.23 -32.68
CA LEU A 1158 -8.76 -33.11 -34.02
C LEU A 1158 -8.58 -34.48 -34.67
N ILE A 1159 -8.06 -35.45 -33.92
CA ILE A 1159 -7.87 -36.83 -34.41
C ILE A 1159 -9.20 -37.49 -34.72
N LEU A 1160 -10.20 -37.31 -33.86
CA LEU A 1160 -11.53 -37.83 -34.08
C LEU A 1160 -12.17 -37.23 -35.34
N ILE A 1161 -12.03 -35.92 -35.57
CA ILE A 1161 -12.52 -35.25 -36.79
C ILE A 1161 -11.81 -35.76 -38.05
N LEU A 1162 -10.49 -35.99 -37.98
CA LEU A 1162 -9.69 -36.43 -39.12
C LEU A 1162 -9.82 -37.93 -39.42
N SER A 1163 -10.38 -38.71 -38.49
CA SER A 1163 -10.56 -40.15 -38.66
C SER A 1163 -11.68 -40.47 -39.65
N LYS A 1164 -11.56 -41.57 -40.39
CA LYS A 1164 -12.64 -42.05 -41.26
C LYS A 1164 -13.84 -42.49 -40.42
N HIS A 1165 -15.00 -41.91 -40.69
CA HIS A 1165 -16.25 -42.28 -40.04
C HIS A 1165 -17.02 -43.29 -40.91
N SER A 1166 -17.46 -44.41 -40.33
CA SER A 1166 -18.35 -45.37 -41.00
C SER A 1166 -19.74 -45.30 -40.38
N PHE A 1167 -20.70 -44.70 -41.09
CA PHE A 1167 -22.10 -44.66 -40.64
C PHE A 1167 -22.81 -46.02 -40.72
N SER A 1168 -22.27 -46.97 -41.49
CA SER A 1168 -22.94 -48.25 -41.79
C SER A 1168 -22.94 -49.26 -40.63
N GLU A 1169 -22.00 -49.16 -39.69
CA GLU A 1169 -21.83 -50.14 -38.60
C GLU A 1169 -22.47 -49.70 -37.27
N ILE A 1170 -23.07 -48.51 -37.25
CA ILE A 1170 -23.49 -47.82 -36.02
C ILE A 1170 -24.92 -48.20 -35.67
N LYS A 1171 -25.16 -48.51 -34.39
CA LYS A 1171 -26.52 -48.73 -33.88
C LYS A 1171 -27.15 -47.39 -33.49
N TYR A 1172 -28.19 -46.99 -34.22
CA TYR A 1172 -28.97 -45.80 -33.88
C TYR A 1172 -29.75 -45.95 -32.58
N TYR A 1173 -30.14 -47.17 -32.24
CA TYR A 1173 -30.82 -47.55 -31.01
C TYR A 1173 -30.36 -48.96 -30.58
N THR A 1174 -30.12 -49.17 -29.29
CA THR A 1174 -29.75 -50.49 -28.75
C THR A 1174 -30.93 -51.14 -28.03
N ASN A 1175 -31.05 -50.93 -26.71
CA ASN A 1175 -32.06 -51.48 -25.81
C ASN A 1175 -32.32 -50.48 -24.67
N ILE A 1176 -33.50 -50.55 -24.06
CA ILE A 1176 -33.90 -49.70 -22.92
C ILE A 1176 -32.92 -49.79 -21.74
N ASN A 1177 -32.37 -50.98 -21.44
CA ASN A 1177 -31.38 -51.14 -20.38
C ASN A 1177 -30.06 -50.41 -20.71
N GLY A 1178 -29.74 -50.32 -21.99
CA GLY A 1178 -28.60 -49.58 -22.51
C GLY A 1178 -28.73 -48.07 -22.25
N ILE A 1179 -29.94 -47.53 -22.40
CA ILE A 1179 -30.27 -46.14 -22.08
C ILE A 1179 -29.99 -45.81 -20.61
N PHE A 1180 -30.45 -46.65 -19.69
CA PHE A 1180 -30.22 -46.42 -18.25
C PHE A 1180 -28.77 -46.60 -17.83
N THR A 1181 -28.02 -47.48 -18.50
CA THR A 1181 -26.58 -47.62 -18.29
C THR A 1181 -25.83 -46.39 -18.79
N ALA A 1182 -26.21 -45.84 -19.95
CA ALA A 1182 -25.65 -44.61 -20.50
C ALA A 1182 -25.87 -43.41 -19.57
N LEU A 1183 -27.04 -43.34 -18.93
CA LEU A 1183 -27.39 -42.26 -18.01
C LEU A 1183 -26.43 -42.19 -16.81
N GLY A 1184 -25.94 -43.34 -16.33
CA GLY A 1184 -24.90 -43.42 -15.30
C GLY A 1184 -23.59 -42.75 -15.70
N THR A 1185 -23.06 -43.11 -16.86
CA THR A 1185 -21.83 -42.52 -17.40
C THR A 1185 -21.99 -41.02 -17.67
N ILE A 1186 -23.15 -40.60 -18.21
CA ILE A 1186 -23.46 -39.18 -18.45
C ILE A 1186 -23.44 -38.39 -17.14
N MET A 1187 -24.09 -38.91 -16.09
CA MET A 1187 -24.11 -38.25 -14.78
C MET A 1187 -22.74 -38.17 -14.13
N TYR A 1188 -21.90 -39.19 -14.32
CA TYR A 1188 -20.51 -39.14 -13.91
C TYR A 1188 -19.74 -38.04 -14.67
N ALA A 1189 -19.90 -37.93 -15.99
CA ALA A 1189 -19.18 -36.95 -16.79
C ALA A 1189 -19.46 -35.48 -16.40
N PHE A 1190 -20.67 -35.18 -15.91
CA PHE A 1190 -21.00 -33.90 -15.29
C PHE A 1190 -20.47 -33.80 -13.84
N GLU A 1191 -19.18 -34.09 -13.57
CA GLU A 1191 -18.58 -34.14 -12.22
C GLU A 1191 -18.66 -32.81 -11.43
N GLY A 1192 -18.74 -31.66 -12.12
CA GLY A 1192 -18.57 -30.32 -11.54
C GLY A 1192 -19.64 -29.87 -10.54
N GLN A 1193 -20.74 -30.61 -10.41
CA GLN A 1193 -21.89 -30.27 -9.56
C GLN A 1193 -21.52 -30.19 -8.07
N ALA A 1194 -20.66 -31.08 -7.59
CA ALA A 1194 -20.25 -31.10 -6.19
C ALA A 1194 -19.42 -29.85 -5.79
N LEU A 1195 -18.83 -29.16 -6.76
CA LEU A 1195 -17.95 -28.00 -6.55
C LEU A 1195 -18.69 -26.66 -6.57
N VAL A 1196 -19.94 -26.61 -7.04
CA VAL A 1196 -20.66 -25.34 -7.28
C VAL A 1196 -20.93 -24.55 -6.00
N ILE A 1197 -21.40 -25.19 -4.92
CA ILE A 1197 -21.65 -24.48 -3.64
C ILE A 1197 -20.35 -23.98 -3.01
N PRO A 1198 -19.28 -24.82 -2.85
CA PRO A 1198 -18.01 -24.33 -2.36
C PRO A 1198 -17.53 -23.10 -3.14
N LEU A 1199 -17.53 -23.15 -4.47
CA LEU A 1199 -17.14 -22.01 -5.30
C LEU A 1199 -18.04 -20.78 -5.07
N SER A 1200 -19.36 -20.97 -5.02
CA SER A 1200 -20.31 -19.87 -4.79
C SER A 1200 -20.08 -19.15 -3.46
N ASN A 1201 -19.68 -19.85 -2.40
CA ASN A 1201 -19.44 -19.25 -1.08
C ASN A 1201 -18.12 -18.48 -0.98
N HIS A 1202 -17.24 -18.66 -1.95
CA HIS A 1202 -15.95 -17.97 -2.02
C HIS A 1202 -16.00 -16.73 -2.92
N MET A 1203 -17.11 -16.48 -3.62
CA MET A 1203 -17.31 -15.28 -4.42
C MET A 1203 -17.96 -14.16 -3.60
N GLU A 1204 -17.50 -12.91 -3.80
CA GLU A 1204 -18.09 -11.72 -3.17
C GLU A 1204 -19.51 -11.44 -3.67
N GLU A 1205 -19.74 -11.58 -4.99
CA GLU A 1205 -21.06 -11.41 -5.61
C GLU A 1205 -21.54 -12.72 -6.25
N SER A 1206 -22.57 -13.31 -5.65
CA SER A 1206 -23.08 -14.62 -6.02
C SER A 1206 -23.97 -14.62 -7.28
N ASN A 1207 -24.34 -13.46 -7.83
CA ASN A 1207 -25.15 -13.39 -9.06
C ASN A 1207 -24.37 -13.80 -10.31
N ASP A 1208 -23.06 -13.61 -10.33
CA ASP A 1208 -22.23 -14.02 -11.46
C ASP A 1208 -22.05 -15.54 -11.52
N MET A 1209 -22.18 -16.26 -10.39
CA MET A 1209 -22.12 -17.72 -10.37
C MET A 1209 -23.17 -18.34 -11.28
N ILE A 1210 -24.39 -17.80 -11.33
CA ILE A 1210 -25.47 -18.36 -12.14
C ILE A 1210 -25.10 -18.28 -13.63
N LYS A 1211 -24.52 -17.15 -14.07
CA LYS A 1211 -24.07 -16.98 -15.45
C LYS A 1211 -22.89 -17.88 -15.78
N ILE A 1212 -21.91 -18.00 -14.87
CA ILE A 1212 -20.75 -18.88 -15.02
C ILE A 1212 -21.20 -20.33 -15.13
N LEU A 1213 -22.12 -20.75 -14.26
CA LEU A 1213 -22.66 -22.09 -14.20
C LEU A 1213 -23.38 -22.46 -15.49
N ILE A 1214 -24.25 -21.58 -16.02
CA ILE A 1214 -24.95 -21.80 -17.29
C ILE A 1214 -23.94 -21.95 -18.43
N CYS A 1215 -22.97 -21.02 -18.52
CA CYS A 1215 -21.95 -21.04 -19.56
C CYS A 1215 -21.09 -22.31 -19.49
N GLY A 1216 -20.60 -22.64 -18.28
CA GLY A 1216 -19.77 -23.81 -18.03
C GLY A 1216 -20.50 -25.12 -18.34
N MET A 1217 -21.75 -25.26 -17.92
CA MET A 1217 -22.55 -26.46 -18.21
C MET A 1217 -22.91 -26.56 -19.69
N MET A 1218 -23.17 -25.46 -20.40
CA MET A 1218 -23.35 -25.50 -21.85
C MET A 1218 -22.07 -25.94 -22.57
N ILE A 1219 -20.91 -25.38 -22.21
CA ILE A 1219 -19.61 -25.80 -22.79
C ILE A 1219 -19.36 -27.28 -22.51
N ILE A 1220 -19.55 -27.74 -21.26
CA ILE A 1220 -19.38 -29.15 -20.91
C ILE A 1220 -20.34 -30.02 -21.71
N THR A 1221 -21.60 -29.63 -21.87
CA THR A 1221 -22.60 -30.39 -22.65
C THR A 1221 -22.21 -30.48 -24.12
N VAL A 1222 -21.72 -29.38 -24.72
CA VAL A 1222 -21.27 -29.35 -26.12
C VAL A 1222 -20.01 -30.20 -26.34
N ILE A 1223 -19.00 -30.09 -25.46
CA ILE A 1223 -17.79 -30.93 -25.54
C ILE A 1223 -18.16 -32.40 -25.31
N ALA A 1224 -19.07 -32.68 -24.37
CA ALA A 1224 -19.58 -34.01 -24.08
C ALA A 1224 -20.26 -34.65 -25.28
N GLU A 1225 -21.18 -33.93 -25.90
CA GLU A 1225 -21.93 -34.39 -27.06
C GLU A 1225 -21.03 -34.61 -28.26
N SER A 1226 -20.16 -33.65 -28.55
CA SER A 1226 -19.26 -33.73 -29.71
C SER A 1226 -18.20 -34.83 -29.57
N SER A 1227 -17.56 -34.97 -28.39
CA SER A 1227 -16.62 -36.07 -28.12
C SER A 1227 -17.33 -37.43 -28.12
N GLY A 1228 -18.56 -37.47 -27.61
CA GLY A 1228 -19.44 -38.64 -27.61
C GLY A 1228 -19.81 -39.14 -29.00
N VAL A 1229 -20.36 -38.26 -29.82
CA VAL A 1229 -20.78 -38.55 -31.20
C VAL A 1229 -19.57 -38.92 -32.04
N LEU A 1230 -18.53 -38.09 -32.08
CA LEU A 1230 -17.34 -38.35 -32.89
C LEU A 1230 -16.62 -39.63 -32.44
N GLY A 1231 -16.50 -39.85 -31.12
CA GLY A 1231 -15.91 -41.08 -30.59
C GLY A 1231 -16.68 -42.34 -30.99
N TYR A 1232 -18.01 -42.31 -30.99
CA TYR A 1232 -18.83 -43.45 -31.41
C TYR A 1232 -18.85 -43.63 -32.93
N LEU A 1233 -18.81 -42.54 -33.71
CA LEU A 1233 -18.69 -42.58 -35.17
C LEU A 1233 -17.35 -43.17 -35.64
N THR A 1234 -16.27 -42.96 -34.88
CA THR A 1234 -14.93 -43.43 -35.21
C THR A 1234 -14.68 -44.89 -34.79
N TYR A 1235 -15.10 -45.28 -33.58
CA TYR A 1235 -14.79 -46.61 -33.03
C TYR A 1235 -15.98 -47.58 -32.97
N GLY A 1236 -17.20 -47.13 -33.25
CA GLY A 1236 -18.39 -47.97 -33.30
C GLY A 1236 -18.58 -48.85 -32.05
N ASN A 1237 -18.76 -50.16 -32.24
CA ASN A 1237 -18.91 -51.09 -31.13
C ASN A 1237 -17.60 -51.41 -30.39
N GLU A 1238 -16.44 -50.98 -30.90
CA GLU A 1238 -15.13 -51.18 -30.27
C GLU A 1238 -14.77 -50.10 -29.24
N VAL A 1239 -15.64 -49.10 -29.02
CA VAL A 1239 -15.46 -48.10 -27.96
C VAL A 1239 -15.17 -48.77 -26.61
N ALA A 1240 -13.97 -48.52 -26.10
CA ALA A 1240 -13.49 -48.86 -24.76
C ALA A 1240 -14.03 -47.87 -23.73
N SER A 1241 -13.68 -48.02 -22.45
CA SER A 1241 -14.27 -47.21 -21.36
C SER A 1241 -13.95 -45.70 -21.43
N SER A 1242 -12.92 -45.33 -22.18
CA SER A 1242 -12.50 -43.95 -22.45
C SER A 1242 -11.92 -43.90 -23.87
N ILE A 1243 -12.11 -42.78 -24.57
CA ILE A 1243 -11.51 -42.54 -25.90
C ILE A 1243 -10.00 -42.77 -25.89
N THR A 1244 -9.33 -42.40 -24.79
CA THR A 1244 -7.89 -42.56 -24.65
C THR A 1244 -7.41 -44.00 -24.79
N LEU A 1245 -8.24 -45.00 -24.45
CA LEU A 1245 -7.92 -46.42 -24.59
C LEU A 1245 -8.13 -46.94 -26.02
N ASN A 1246 -8.87 -46.22 -26.86
CA ASN A 1246 -9.09 -46.55 -28.27
C ASN A 1246 -8.04 -45.94 -29.21
N LEU A 1247 -7.25 -44.97 -28.75
CA LEU A 1247 -6.23 -44.32 -29.56
C LEU A 1247 -5.17 -45.34 -30.02
N GLU A 1248 -4.91 -45.37 -31.33
CA GLU A 1248 -3.85 -46.18 -31.93
C GLU A 1248 -2.46 -45.83 -31.36
N ASP A 1249 -1.51 -46.74 -31.46
CA ASP A 1249 -0.18 -46.59 -30.87
C ASP A 1249 0.80 -45.86 -31.81
N SER A 1250 0.42 -44.67 -32.28
CA SER A 1250 1.38 -43.76 -32.91
C SER A 1250 2.18 -43.01 -31.85
N LYS A 1251 3.42 -42.59 -32.15
CA LYS A 1251 4.28 -41.87 -31.18
C LYS A 1251 3.59 -40.62 -30.59
N LEU A 1252 2.82 -39.89 -31.41
CA LEU A 1252 2.06 -38.71 -30.98
C LEU A 1252 0.91 -39.10 -30.03
N LEU A 1253 0.22 -40.19 -30.34
CA LEU A 1253 -0.90 -40.69 -29.55
C LEU A 1253 -0.44 -41.25 -28.20
N ILE A 1254 0.72 -41.90 -28.15
CA ILE A 1254 1.38 -42.33 -26.91
C ILE A 1254 1.68 -41.11 -26.02
N LEU A 1255 2.19 -40.02 -26.61
CA LEU A 1255 2.43 -38.77 -25.88
C LEU A 1255 1.12 -38.21 -25.29
N ILE A 1256 0.03 -38.20 -26.07
CA ILE A 1256 -1.29 -37.76 -25.59
C ILE A 1256 -1.79 -38.65 -24.44
N LYS A 1257 -1.62 -39.99 -24.53
CA LYS A 1257 -1.94 -40.93 -23.44
C LYS A 1257 -1.14 -40.58 -22.16
N ILE A 1258 0.16 -40.30 -22.28
CA ILE A 1258 1.03 -39.92 -21.16
C ILE A 1258 0.61 -38.56 -20.56
N ILE A 1259 0.31 -37.56 -21.39
CA ILE A 1259 -0.17 -36.25 -20.93
C ILE A 1259 -1.46 -36.44 -20.13
N PHE A 1260 -2.41 -37.22 -20.63
CA PHE A 1260 -3.65 -37.52 -19.91
C PHE A 1260 -3.42 -38.21 -18.57
N MET A 1261 -2.48 -39.16 -18.54
CA MET A 1261 -2.08 -39.82 -17.29
C MET A 1261 -1.55 -38.80 -16.27
N ILE A 1262 -0.70 -37.86 -16.69
CA ILE A 1262 -0.18 -36.79 -15.82
C ILE A 1262 -1.29 -35.85 -15.35
N VAL A 1263 -2.19 -35.45 -16.25
CA VAL A 1263 -3.32 -34.58 -15.93
C VAL A 1263 -4.21 -35.20 -14.85
N ILE A 1264 -4.59 -36.46 -15.01
CA ILE A 1264 -5.46 -37.17 -14.06
C ILE A 1264 -4.73 -37.39 -12.73
N PHE A 1265 -3.44 -37.69 -12.80
CA PHE A 1265 -2.57 -37.83 -11.63
C PHE A 1265 -2.48 -36.53 -10.81
N ILE A 1266 -2.35 -35.38 -11.45
CA ILE A 1266 -2.37 -34.07 -10.77
C ILE A 1266 -3.77 -33.70 -10.29
N SER A 1267 -4.81 -33.95 -11.11
CA SER A 1267 -6.21 -33.61 -10.79
C SER A 1267 -6.73 -34.36 -9.55
N TYR A 1268 -6.15 -35.54 -9.25
CA TYR A 1268 -6.41 -36.28 -8.02
C TYR A 1268 -6.24 -35.41 -6.76
N LEU A 1269 -5.25 -34.51 -6.75
CA LEU A 1269 -4.97 -33.62 -5.61
C LEU A 1269 -6.17 -32.77 -5.22
N ILE A 1270 -6.80 -32.13 -6.20
CA ILE A 1270 -7.92 -31.21 -5.96
C ILE A 1270 -9.18 -31.99 -5.60
N GLN A 1271 -9.45 -33.11 -6.28
CA GLN A 1271 -10.61 -33.94 -5.95
C GLN A 1271 -10.50 -34.50 -4.53
N MET A 1272 -9.28 -34.84 -4.07
CA MET A 1272 -9.05 -35.29 -2.70
C MET A 1272 -9.21 -34.17 -1.65
N PHE A 1273 -9.06 -32.89 -2.05
CA PHE A 1273 -9.22 -31.75 -1.14
C PHE A 1273 -10.66 -31.61 -0.61
N VAL A 1274 -11.65 -31.80 -1.47
CA VAL A 1274 -13.08 -31.66 -1.13
C VAL A 1274 -13.52 -32.56 0.03
N PRO A 1275 -13.32 -33.90 0.01
CA PRO A 1275 -13.72 -34.76 1.12
C PRO A 1275 -12.97 -34.45 2.41
N ILE A 1276 -11.71 -33.99 2.34
CA ILE A 1276 -10.93 -33.58 3.52
C ILE A 1276 -11.53 -32.32 4.14
N ASP A 1277 -11.81 -31.29 3.35
CA ASP A 1277 -12.37 -30.03 3.84
C ASP A 1277 -13.80 -30.20 4.38
N MET A 1278 -14.57 -31.15 3.84
CA MET A 1278 -15.88 -31.51 4.37
C MET A 1278 -15.80 -32.22 5.73
N ILE A 1279 -14.83 -33.12 5.95
CA ILE A 1279 -14.76 -33.92 7.19
C ILE A 1279 -13.99 -33.20 8.32
N LEU A 1280 -12.95 -32.45 7.98
CA LEU A 1280 -12.04 -31.85 8.97
C LEU A 1280 -12.76 -30.97 10.01
N PRO A 1281 -13.76 -30.13 9.67
CA PRO A 1281 -14.52 -29.35 10.64
C PRO A 1281 -15.32 -30.21 11.63
N TYR A 1282 -15.84 -31.36 11.19
CA TYR A 1282 -16.59 -32.28 12.05
C TYR A 1282 -15.67 -33.07 12.98
N LEU A 1283 -14.53 -33.54 12.48
CA LEU A 1283 -13.51 -34.17 13.32
C LEU A 1283 -12.96 -33.20 14.37
N LYS A 1284 -12.80 -31.92 14.03
CA LYS A 1284 -12.40 -30.86 14.97
C LYS A 1284 -13.36 -30.73 16.16
N LYS A 1285 -14.65 -31.05 16.01
CA LYS A 1285 -15.62 -31.03 17.13
C LYS A 1285 -15.49 -32.24 18.06
N PHE A 1286 -15.02 -33.38 17.58
CA PHE A 1286 -14.88 -34.60 18.39
C PHE A 1286 -13.52 -34.70 19.09
N ILE A 1287 -12.50 -34.01 18.60
CA ILE A 1287 -11.15 -34.06 19.18
C ILE A 1287 -10.99 -32.97 20.24
N SER A 1288 -10.73 -33.41 21.48
CA SER A 1288 -10.37 -32.55 22.60
C SER A 1288 -9.31 -31.51 22.22
N LYS A 1289 -9.46 -30.26 22.68
CA LYS A 1289 -8.51 -29.14 22.49
C LYS A 1289 -7.04 -29.53 22.76
N LYS A 1290 -6.80 -30.57 23.58
CA LYS A 1290 -5.46 -31.04 23.97
C LYS A 1290 -4.63 -31.63 22.81
N TYR A 1291 -5.24 -32.06 21.71
CA TYR A 1291 -4.54 -32.67 20.56
C TYR A 1291 -4.63 -31.84 19.27
N GLN A 1292 -4.77 -30.51 19.38
CA GLN A 1292 -4.88 -29.58 18.27
C GLN A 1292 -3.60 -29.39 17.41
N ASN A 1293 -2.79 -30.43 17.22
CA ASN A 1293 -1.84 -30.44 16.11
C ASN A 1293 -2.60 -30.71 14.81
N ILE A 1294 -3.32 -29.68 14.35
CA ILE A 1294 -4.21 -29.67 13.18
C ILE A 1294 -3.52 -30.31 11.97
N ASN A 1295 -2.23 -30.03 11.82
CA ASN A 1295 -1.40 -30.51 10.74
C ASN A 1295 -1.20 -32.03 10.71
N TYR A 1296 -1.19 -32.69 11.86
CA TYR A 1296 -0.95 -34.14 11.95
C TYR A 1296 -2.21 -34.93 11.64
N LEU A 1297 -3.35 -34.51 12.22
CA LEU A 1297 -4.65 -35.14 11.96
C LEU A 1297 -5.03 -35.05 10.48
N GLU A 1298 -4.82 -33.88 9.87
CA GLU A 1298 -5.11 -33.68 8.46
C GLU A 1298 -4.29 -34.65 7.59
N ASN A 1299 -2.97 -34.78 7.85
CA ASN A 1299 -2.09 -35.70 7.12
C ASN A 1299 -2.53 -37.17 7.25
N ILE A 1300 -2.90 -37.61 8.46
CA ILE A 1300 -3.44 -38.97 8.66
C ILE A 1300 -4.69 -39.18 7.82
N LEU A 1301 -5.60 -38.20 7.81
CA LEU A 1301 -6.83 -38.27 7.03
C LEU A 1301 -6.53 -38.39 5.52
N ARG A 1302 -5.55 -37.62 5.02
CA ARG A 1302 -5.13 -37.65 3.61
C ARG A 1302 -4.61 -39.03 3.25
N ILE A 1303 -3.67 -39.57 4.04
CA ILE A 1303 -3.08 -40.89 3.82
C ILE A 1303 -4.17 -41.99 3.87
N PHE A 1304 -5.06 -41.94 4.86
CA PHE A 1304 -6.17 -42.87 4.99
C PHE A 1304 -7.04 -42.88 3.72
N PHE A 1305 -7.38 -41.71 3.19
CA PHE A 1305 -8.19 -41.63 1.98
C PHE A 1305 -7.48 -42.14 0.73
N VAL A 1306 -6.17 -41.88 0.56
CA VAL A 1306 -5.40 -42.44 -0.56
C VAL A 1306 -5.32 -43.98 -0.47
N ILE A 1307 -5.19 -44.53 0.73
CA ILE A 1307 -5.22 -45.98 0.95
C ILE A 1307 -6.62 -46.52 0.62
N LEU A 1308 -7.68 -45.84 1.07
CA LEU A 1308 -9.06 -46.26 0.82
C LEU A 1308 -9.38 -46.28 -0.69
N THR A 1309 -8.98 -45.25 -1.44
CA THR A 1309 -9.21 -45.18 -2.90
C THR A 1309 -8.40 -46.25 -3.62
N CYS A 1310 -7.17 -46.55 -3.18
CA CYS A 1310 -6.38 -47.67 -3.69
C CYS A 1310 -7.06 -49.03 -3.44
N ILE A 1311 -7.58 -49.26 -2.22
CA ILE A 1311 -8.31 -50.50 -1.88
C ILE A 1311 -9.55 -50.66 -2.75
N ILE A 1312 -10.35 -49.60 -2.93
CA ILE A 1312 -11.54 -49.64 -3.79
C ILE A 1312 -11.15 -49.96 -5.25
N SER A 1313 -10.04 -49.40 -5.72
CA SER A 1313 -9.52 -49.65 -7.07
C SER A 1313 -9.05 -51.09 -7.26
N ILE A 1314 -8.48 -51.71 -6.22
CA ILE A 1314 -8.09 -53.13 -6.23
C ILE A 1314 -9.31 -54.05 -6.22
N LEU A 1315 -10.33 -53.70 -5.43
CA LEU A 1315 -11.56 -54.47 -5.30
C LEU A 1315 -12.42 -54.45 -6.57
N ILE A 1316 -12.45 -53.32 -7.29
CA ILE A 1316 -13.24 -53.15 -8.51
C ILE A 1316 -12.31 -52.73 -9.66
N PRO A 1317 -11.54 -53.65 -10.27
CA PRO A 1317 -10.56 -53.31 -11.31
C PRO A 1317 -11.17 -52.89 -12.65
N ASN A 1318 -12.50 -52.78 -12.76
CA ASN A 1318 -13.20 -52.48 -14.02
C ASN A 1318 -13.76 -51.06 -14.03
N LEU A 1319 -13.09 -50.18 -14.79
CA LEU A 1319 -13.39 -48.75 -14.88
C LEU A 1319 -14.85 -48.47 -15.27
N LYS A 1320 -15.39 -49.22 -16.25
CA LYS A 1320 -16.76 -49.03 -16.76
C LYS A 1320 -17.80 -49.18 -15.65
N SER A 1321 -17.60 -50.16 -14.78
CA SER A 1321 -18.58 -50.52 -13.76
C SER A 1321 -18.52 -49.55 -12.58
N ILE A 1322 -17.32 -49.11 -12.16
CA ILE A 1322 -17.15 -48.07 -11.13
C ILE A 1322 -17.86 -46.78 -11.57
N ILE A 1323 -17.53 -46.28 -12.76
CA ILE A 1323 -18.06 -45.02 -13.30
C ILE A 1323 -19.59 -45.04 -13.32
N SER A 1324 -20.17 -46.12 -13.86
CA SER A 1324 -21.62 -46.26 -13.94
C SER A 1324 -22.27 -46.34 -12.57
N ILE A 1325 -21.73 -47.11 -11.61
CA ILE A 1325 -22.33 -47.22 -10.27
C ILE A 1325 -22.33 -45.88 -9.54
N ILE A 1326 -21.20 -45.18 -9.51
CA ILE A 1326 -21.08 -43.92 -8.78
C ILE A 1326 -21.93 -42.82 -9.43
N GLY A 1327 -21.93 -42.77 -10.76
CA GLY A 1327 -22.78 -41.84 -11.51
C GLY A 1327 -24.27 -42.09 -11.28
N VAL A 1328 -24.72 -43.36 -11.37
CA VAL A 1328 -26.13 -43.71 -11.13
C VAL A 1328 -26.54 -43.51 -9.68
N THR A 1329 -25.69 -43.84 -8.70
CA THR A 1329 -26.06 -43.75 -7.27
C THR A 1329 -25.91 -42.32 -6.77
N CYS A 1330 -24.67 -41.90 -6.53
CA CYS A 1330 -24.36 -40.66 -5.84
C CYS A 1330 -24.55 -39.46 -6.77
N GLY A 1331 -24.15 -39.58 -8.03
CA GLY A 1331 -24.31 -38.54 -9.05
C GLY A 1331 -25.78 -38.14 -9.22
N MET A 1332 -26.67 -39.09 -9.49
CA MET A 1332 -28.11 -38.83 -9.64
C MET A 1332 -28.76 -38.25 -8.39
N ILE A 1333 -28.41 -38.76 -7.20
CA ILE A 1333 -28.97 -38.24 -5.93
C ILE A 1333 -28.58 -36.77 -5.75
N LEU A 1334 -27.32 -36.44 -5.95
CA LEU A 1334 -26.80 -35.08 -5.75
C LEU A 1334 -27.21 -34.10 -6.84
N ALA A 1335 -27.46 -34.59 -8.06
CA ALA A 1335 -27.81 -33.79 -9.23
C ALA A 1335 -29.31 -33.54 -9.38
N LEU A 1336 -30.12 -34.60 -9.25
CA LEU A 1336 -31.51 -34.62 -9.70
C LEU A 1336 -32.50 -34.81 -8.55
N ILE A 1337 -32.08 -35.33 -7.39
CA ILE A 1337 -33.01 -35.60 -6.28
C ILE A 1337 -32.88 -34.57 -5.17
N CYS A 1338 -31.66 -34.36 -4.66
CA CYS A 1338 -31.44 -33.43 -3.54
C CYS A 1338 -31.75 -31.97 -3.90
N PRO A 1339 -31.35 -31.42 -5.07
CA PRO A 1339 -31.60 -30.01 -5.37
C PRO A 1339 -33.10 -29.64 -5.44
N PRO A 1340 -33.95 -30.39 -6.16
CA PRO A 1340 -35.38 -30.07 -6.18
C PRO A 1340 -36.05 -30.26 -4.82
N ILE A 1341 -35.62 -31.24 -4.01
CA ILE A 1341 -36.12 -31.40 -2.63
C ILE A 1341 -35.74 -30.18 -1.77
N ILE A 1342 -34.49 -29.72 -1.85
CA ILE A 1342 -34.04 -28.51 -1.14
C ILE A 1342 -34.83 -27.29 -1.59
N HIS A 1343 -35.03 -27.13 -2.90
CA HIS A 1343 -35.78 -26.02 -3.47
C HIS A 1343 -37.24 -26.02 -2.99
N THR A 1344 -37.91 -27.16 -3.08
CA THR A 1344 -39.28 -27.35 -2.57
C THR A 1344 -39.37 -27.10 -1.06
N PHE A 1345 -38.40 -27.59 -0.26
CA PHE A 1345 -38.38 -27.36 1.20
C PHE A 1345 -38.13 -25.90 1.59
N THR A 1346 -37.35 -25.17 0.79
CA THR A 1346 -37.00 -23.77 1.06
C THR A 1346 -38.17 -22.82 0.74
N PHE A 1347 -38.88 -23.05 -0.37
CA PHE A 1347 -39.92 -22.14 -0.88
C PHE A 1347 -41.34 -22.69 -0.77
N ILE A 1348 -41.59 -23.68 0.11
CA ILE A 1348 -42.95 -24.17 0.40
C ILE A 1348 -43.75 -23.05 1.09
N THR A 1349 -44.40 -22.23 0.27
CA THR A 1349 -45.42 -21.28 0.69
C THR A 1349 -46.64 -21.49 -0.21
N PRO A 1350 -47.86 -21.48 0.33
CA PRO A 1350 -49.08 -21.75 -0.44
C PRO A 1350 -49.36 -20.58 -1.39
N THR A 1351 -48.68 -20.58 -2.54
CA THR A 1351 -48.89 -19.64 -3.65
C THR A 1351 -49.04 -20.44 -4.95
N LYS A 1352 -49.79 -19.93 -5.93
CA LYS A 1352 -49.94 -20.60 -7.24
C LYS A 1352 -48.58 -20.87 -7.93
N LYS A 1353 -47.58 -20.01 -7.70
CA LYS A 1353 -46.22 -20.21 -8.20
C LYS A 1353 -45.54 -21.44 -7.58
N ALA A 1354 -45.80 -21.70 -6.29
CA ALA A 1354 -45.27 -22.88 -5.61
C ALA A 1354 -45.84 -24.19 -6.19
N PHE A 1355 -47.09 -24.20 -6.67
CA PHE A 1355 -47.65 -25.42 -7.29
C PHE A 1355 -46.93 -25.82 -8.58
N LYS A 1356 -46.63 -24.85 -9.45
CA LYS A 1356 -45.85 -25.12 -10.69
C LYS A 1356 -44.43 -25.60 -10.37
N MET A 1357 -43.79 -24.96 -9.39
CA MET A 1357 -42.47 -25.34 -8.88
C MET A 1357 -42.47 -26.78 -8.34
N ILE A 1358 -43.42 -27.13 -7.46
CA ILE A 1358 -43.52 -28.47 -6.87
C ILE A 1358 -43.74 -29.54 -7.95
N ILE A 1359 -44.54 -29.26 -8.99
CA ILE A 1359 -44.74 -30.20 -10.10
C ILE A 1359 -43.42 -30.43 -10.84
N ILE A 1360 -42.72 -29.36 -11.23
CA ILE A 1360 -41.45 -29.47 -11.96
C ILE A 1360 -40.42 -30.22 -11.11
N ASP A 1361 -40.28 -29.84 -9.84
CA ASP A 1361 -39.34 -30.46 -8.91
C ASP A 1361 -39.68 -31.94 -8.69
N SER A 1362 -40.97 -32.29 -8.55
CA SER A 1362 -41.43 -33.67 -8.39
C SER A 1362 -41.17 -34.50 -9.66
N CYS A 1363 -41.37 -33.92 -10.85
CA CYS A 1363 -41.04 -34.59 -12.11
C CYS A 1363 -39.54 -34.86 -12.24
N ILE A 1364 -38.69 -33.90 -11.84
CA ILE A 1364 -37.22 -34.09 -11.87
C ILE A 1364 -36.81 -35.18 -10.87
N VAL A 1365 -37.35 -35.16 -9.66
CA VAL A 1365 -37.09 -36.20 -8.64
C VAL A 1365 -37.54 -37.57 -9.16
N LEU A 1366 -38.70 -37.66 -9.81
CA LEU A 1366 -39.19 -38.90 -10.42
C LEU A 1366 -38.21 -39.44 -11.48
N VAL A 1367 -37.72 -38.57 -12.38
CA VAL A 1367 -36.70 -38.93 -13.39
C VAL A 1367 -35.42 -39.43 -12.70
N GLY A 1368 -34.97 -38.76 -11.64
CA GLY A 1368 -33.84 -39.20 -10.82
C GLY A 1368 -34.07 -40.58 -10.19
N CYS A 1369 -35.23 -40.81 -9.56
CA CYS A 1369 -35.56 -42.09 -8.94
C CYS A 1369 -35.65 -43.24 -9.97
N ILE A 1370 -36.30 -42.99 -11.12
CA ILE A 1370 -36.38 -43.96 -12.22
C ILE A 1370 -34.98 -44.31 -12.71
N GLY A 1371 -34.14 -43.30 -12.98
CA GLY A 1371 -32.79 -43.55 -13.47
C GLY A 1371 -31.89 -44.24 -12.43
N ILE A 1372 -32.08 -44.02 -11.13
CA ILE A 1372 -31.40 -44.82 -10.09
C ILE A 1372 -31.86 -46.28 -10.15
N ILE A 1373 -33.17 -46.54 -10.10
CA ILE A 1373 -33.69 -47.92 -10.03
C ILE A 1373 -33.25 -48.73 -11.25
N PHE A 1374 -33.48 -48.20 -12.45
CA PHE A 1374 -33.14 -48.89 -13.69
C PHE A 1374 -31.64 -48.87 -13.99
N GLY A 1375 -30.95 -47.76 -13.69
CA GLY A 1375 -29.50 -47.65 -13.87
C GLY A 1375 -28.75 -48.62 -12.95
N LEU A 1376 -29.20 -48.77 -11.70
CA LEU A 1376 -28.56 -49.65 -10.73
C LEU A 1376 -28.79 -51.11 -11.09
N THR A 1377 -30.02 -51.49 -11.43
CA THR A 1377 -30.32 -52.85 -11.90
C THR A 1377 -29.54 -53.19 -13.16
N SER A 1378 -29.44 -52.27 -14.13
CA SER A 1378 -28.66 -52.50 -15.35
C SER A 1378 -27.16 -52.59 -15.05
N THR A 1379 -26.63 -51.72 -14.19
CA THR A 1379 -25.19 -51.72 -13.85
C THR A 1379 -24.81 -52.95 -13.03
N ILE A 1380 -25.64 -53.35 -12.06
CA ILE A 1380 -25.45 -54.58 -11.29
C ILE A 1380 -25.54 -55.78 -12.21
N LYS A 1381 -26.51 -55.83 -13.12
CA LYS A 1381 -26.63 -56.92 -14.10
C LYS A 1381 -25.40 -57.00 -15.00
N ASN A 1382 -24.85 -55.86 -15.43
CA ASN A 1382 -23.61 -55.77 -16.19
C ASN A 1382 -22.34 -56.09 -15.37
N MET A 1383 -22.39 -55.98 -14.03
CA MET A 1383 -21.29 -56.40 -13.15
C MET A 1383 -21.33 -57.90 -12.84
N ILE A 1384 -22.53 -58.49 -12.80
CA ILE A 1384 -22.74 -59.93 -12.58
C ILE A 1384 -22.44 -60.71 -13.86
N SER A 1385 -22.74 -60.13 -15.04
CA SER A 1385 -22.34 -60.65 -16.35
C SER A 1385 -20.86 -60.44 -16.61
#